data_AF-A0A967E799-F1
#
_entry.id   AF-A0A967E799-F1
#
_cell.length_a   1.000
_cell.length_b   1.000
_cell.length_c   1.000
_cell.angle_alpha   90.00
_cell.angle_beta   90.00
_cell.angle_gamma   90.00
#
_symmetry.space_group_name_H-M   'P 1'
#
loop_
_entity.id
_entity.type
_entity.pdbx_description
1 polymer ?
#
loop_
_entity_poly.entity_id
_entity_poly.type
_entity_poly.pdbx_seq_one_letter_code
_entity_poly.pdbx_strand_id
1 'polypeptide(L)'
;MTKTYSSIRSFLKATVFCILFFCVAIAVNGQANSIRTGVTFNWADTQSTLNDPATLQSIDINGVDYNTFVVPSSYEMTRLGPGGHGGNNIRLNGTLALAGSDDPDWVTQAEAAYQSLNLNHYFESQNNGDNFCNDYSAVSTTNAQIQTIRYNPAIPSNPDGVIAITERGGNNCMYIELYGIPVGGGPEQLLGRTFIRNQGNLTGVRPQAPPSASSDYWSSGRNNENNQIIGIALYHLSELAPVGSLITSIRYMGASNDHGDGKFFLMQTYAEDDSIRIKLDREGNGNIAVNDNVPTGSTYTLTSNVSNGTLTFNPDGTFNYIPNPGFTGNDTFQYEVCLPAPNTSVCDSGTAVIVIRLEAFFDHLNLEQDAANTTINVLDNDNFGSLGPQSNGAITNFTLPVNGTIILNDNGTTDSYDDYFAYTPNSGYIGTDFFTYEITDAAGSTDVASVYLTVAPDSDNDNIDDKTDLDDDNDGILDADESEACIEDDYFAWTFNSPVGTRSNDFVQNPAITSWLIRSTDDITTGSGLTGMSPSTELQLTDIDATSYQEAIAQNEYVQVSFTTATGLVNPMVGQIGINWYQNSGGAIRGNSYMVAMEISKDNFANSLVLYSDIQIHYPANGMSEFFSLTPPGALFNLEENTTYTIRIYAYNQQNDGNVPYSVFDDLTVRVSACQEQNTDGDGQPDHLDYDSDEDGCNDADEAYGDANADADNNGMYGSGAPTVNSDGTVISAAYTTPVDSDTSGASDFLEVGGLPVITTQPIDATICEGSNAQFIVAATGADTYQWQWFDGTNWTDLSDGGIHSGTDTATLAIVNAQIADSNSYRVVLSNASYVCGTAISDETFLTVMSIPDIAIGDATVIEGGSMLFPVTLSSPSCSNEDIVLTFGFTDGTADSTDYLNTDIQIAIPAGTTTAEVNVPTTIDAIDEDDENFVIAIASVDMGTVGDSSDTATGTILDDDITDLDSDDDGIADSVEDANTDGDSDPATDATDTDGDGYPDYLDIDSDDDGIPDNVEAQPTTTYIPPSLQDNNMNGLDDAYEINGNLGLTPVNTDGTDLPDYRDEDSDNDNVPDNIEGHDHDHNGVPDIVFIGSDKDDDGLDDGYEGIEQIDADVNDEVDNPGTDLPDTDADNEADYRDADDDNDELPTTDEDANGDGNYANDDIDGDGTPNYLEPNDPDVEVFNVVTPNGDGVHDILTITGLENRPNNSLQVFNRWGILVYSTQSYNSNGNYFDGTSQARATMAQDDNLPVGTYFYILEYEDTNGGNQQLSGYLYLN
;
A
#
# COMPACT_ATOMS: atom_id res chain seq x y z
N MET A 1 66.11 -18.85 5.92
CA MET A 1 66.79 -19.93 6.68
C MET A 1 65.76 -20.53 7.63
N THR A 2 65.50 -21.84 7.58
CA THR A 2 64.65 -22.59 8.52
C THR A 2 65.05 -22.36 9.99
N LYS A 3 64.08 -22.07 10.89
CA LYS A 3 63.76 -22.85 12.12
C LYS A 3 63.01 -22.06 13.22
N THR A 4 61.78 -22.54 13.51
CA THR A 4 61.18 -22.86 14.84
C THR A 4 61.51 -22.01 16.08
N TYR A 5 60.47 -21.58 16.81
CA TYR A 5 60.23 -21.99 18.22
C TYR A 5 58.76 -21.86 18.63
N SER A 6 58.32 -22.81 19.44
CA SER A 6 56.96 -23.06 19.92
C SER A 6 56.89 -22.85 21.44
N SER A 7 55.73 -22.38 21.90
CA SER A 7 55.08 -22.68 23.19
C SER A 7 55.59 -21.96 24.46
N ILE A 8 54.67 -21.39 25.25
CA ILE A 8 54.18 -21.93 26.55
C ILE A 8 53.45 -20.84 27.39
N ARG A 9 52.15 -21.13 27.68
CA ARG A 9 51.31 -20.80 28.87
C ARG A 9 50.85 -19.35 29.14
N SER A 10 49.54 -19.25 29.34
CA SER A 10 48.97 -18.42 30.42
C SER A 10 47.85 -19.17 31.13
N PHE A 11 48.12 -19.51 32.39
CA PHE A 11 47.17 -19.99 33.39
C PHE A 11 47.26 -18.95 34.51
N LEU A 12 46.36 -17.95 34.54
CA LEU A 12 45.84 -17.32 35.76
C LEU A 12 44.79 -16.25 35.38
N LYS A 13 43.52 -16.57 35.62
CA LYS A 13 42.48 -15.56 35.86
C LYS A 13 42.64 -15.03 37.30
N ALA A 14 42.25 -13.77 37.45
CA ALA A 14 41.63 -13.13 38.62
C ALA A 14 42.44 -12.04 39.35
N THR A 15 41.73 -10.92 39.52
CA THR A 15 41.86 -9.86 40.54
C THR A 15 42.73 -8.67 40.13
N VAL A 16 42.10 -7.57 39.66
CA VAL A 16 41.90 -6.31 40.42
C VAL A 16 40.81 -5.49 39.72
N PHE A 17 39.70 -5.26 40.43
CA PHE A 17 38.65 -4.30 40.10
C PHE A 17 38.82 -3.08 41.03
N CYS A 18 38.40 -1.91 40.57
CA CYS A 18 38.32 -0.60 41.26
C CYS A 18 39.61 0.24 41.35
N ILE A 19 39.70 1.27 40.50
CA ILE A 19 39.74 2.73 40.81
C ILE A 19 40.21 3.45 39.53
N LEU A 20 39.39 4.34 38.95
CA LEU A 20 39.77 5.64 38.35
C LEU A 20 38.62 6.24 37.52
N PHE A 21 37.72 6.96 38.19
CA PHE A 21 37.08 8.17 37.63
C PHE A 21 37.95 9.35 38.10
N PHE A 22 38.16 10.35 37.23
CA PHE A 22 39.12 11.47 37.30
C PHE A 22 40.58 11.14 36.96
N CYS A 23 40.94 11.33 35.69
CA CYS A 23 42.31 11.72 35.34
C CYS A 23 42.29 12.73 34.17
N VAL A 24 42.23 14.02 34.52
CA VAL A 24 42.98 15.03 33.76
C VAL A 24 44.40 14.51 33.65
N ALA A 25 44.99 14.46 32.45
CA ALA A 25 46.41 14.16 32.27
C ALA A 25 47.25 15.29 32.88
N ILE A 26 47.32 15.30 34.21
CA ILE A 26 48.47 15.80 34.93
C ILE A 26 49.57 14.82 34.54
N ALA A 27 50.52 15.24 33.71
CA ALA A 27 51.77 14.51 33.50
C ALA A 27 52.38 14.25 34.89
N VAL A 28 52.17 13.04 35.40
CA VAL A 28 52.73 12.61 36.67
C VAL A 28 54.24 12.64 36.48
N ASN A 29 54.95 13.23 37.44
CA ASN A 29 56.41 13.35 37.52
C ASN A 29 57.09 11.97 37.61
N GLY A 30 56.96 11.14 36.57
CA GLY A 30 57.47 9.77 36.50
C GLY A 30 58.85 9.71 35.87
N GLN A 31 59.71 8.88 36.46
CA GLN A 31 61.03 8.52 35.96
C GLN A 31 60.87 7.45 34.86
N ALA A 32 61.41 7.69 33.65
CA ALA A 32 61.41 6.70 32.58
C ALA A 32 62.26 5.46 32.95
N ASN A 33 61.86 4.30 32.45
CA ASN A 33 62.52 3.01 32.63
C ASN A 33 63.63 2.82 31.58
N SER A 34 64.84 2.54 32.07
CA SER A 34 65.95 2.20 31.18
C SER A 34 65.80 0.79 30.61
N ILE A 35 66.18 0.61 29.36
CA ILE A 35 66.27 -0.69 28.68
C ILE A 35 67.43 -1.47 29.32
N ARG A 36 67.14 -2.62 29.93
CA ARG A 36 68.07 -3.37 30.81
C ARG A 36 68.45 -4.76 30.31
N THR A 37 67.88 -5.22 29.21
CA THR A 37 68.12 -6.57 28.65
C THR A 37 68.23 -6.53 27.13
N GLY A 38 68.87 -7.54 26.54
CA GLY A 38 68.86 -7.75 25.09
C GLY A 38 69.65 -6.73 24.27
N VAL A 39 70.60 -6.00 24.88
CA VAL A 39 71.38 -4.96 24.19
C VAL A 39 72.77 -5.45 23.81
N THR A 40 73.18 -5.20 22.57
CA THR A 40 74.56 -5.38 22.08
C THR A 40 75.04 -4.12 21.36
N PHE A 41 76.26 -3.64 21.67
CA PHE A 41 76.85 -2.49 20.94
C PHE A 41 77.83 -2.97 19.88
N ASN A 42 77.58 -2.56 18.63
CA ASN A 42 78.44 -2.83 17.48
C ASN A 42 79.30 -1.59 17.18
N TRP A 43 80.58 -1.80 16.88
CA TRP A 43 81.56 -0.72 16.71
C TRP A 43 82.21 -0.77 15.34
N ALA A 44 82.38 0.39 14.72
CA ALA A 44 83.02 0.52 13.41
C ALA A 44 84.55 0.39 13.46
N ASP A 45 85.14 0.46 14.67
CA ASP A 45 86.58 0.47 14.87
C ASP A 45 87.07 -0.50 15.96
N THR A 46 88.39 -0.55 16.15
CA THR A 46 89.03 -1.29 17.25
C THR A 46 89.84 -0.34 18.12
N GLN A 47 89.45 -0.22 19.39
CA GLN A 47 90.17 0.56 20.41
C GLN A 47 91.37 -0.23 20.97
N SER A 48 92.55 -0.01 20.43
CA SER A 48 93.81 -0.64 20.88
C SER A 48 94.52 0.17 21.96
N THR A 49 94.34 1.49 21.99
CA THR A 49 94.79 2.42 23.03
C THR A 49 93.62 3.26 23.55
N LEU A 50 93.77 3.87 24.74
CA LEU A 50 92.71 4.70 25.34
C LEU A 50 92.43 6.00 24.56
N ASN A 51 93.34 6.40 23.65
CA ASN A 51 93.16 7.54 22.77
C ASN A 51 92.62 7.12 21.39
N ASP A 52 92.42 5.83 21.12
CA ASP A 52 91.81 5.41 19.86
C ASP A 52 90.32 5.77 19.87
N PRO A 53 89.71 5.99 18.69
CA PRO A 53 88.28 6.26 18.60
C PRO A 53 87.43 5.11 19.19
N ALA A 54 86.22 5.47 19.58
CA ALA A 54 85.16 4.55 20.02
C ALA A 54 83.90 4.87 19.22
N THR A 55 83.91 4.49 17.93
CA THR A 55 82.86 4.85 16.96
C THR A 55 81.77 3.79 16.93
N LEU A 56 80.56 4.18 17.33
CA LEU A 56 79.39 3.32 17.21
C LEU A 56 79.07 3.05 15.75
N GLN A 57 78.74 1.79 15.45
CA GLN A 57 78.23 1.36 14.14
C GLN A 57 76.72 1.13 14.18
N SER A 58 76.25 0.42 15.22
CA SER A 58 74.84 0.15 15.46
C SER A 58 74.62 -0.33 16.89
N ILE A 59 73.37 -0.33 17.36
CA ILE A 59 72.96 -0.87 18.66
C ILE A 59 71.85 -1.89 18.41
N ASP A 60 72.12 -3.16 18.72
CA ASP A 60 71.09 -4.21 18.68
C ASP A 60 70.30 -4.21 19.99
N ILE A 61 68.97 -4.16 19.91
CA ILE A 61 68.06 -4.25 21.05
C ILE A 61 67.00 -5.31 20.75
N ASN A 62 67.04 -6.42 21.48
CA ASN A 62 66.14 -7.57 21.30
C ASN A 62 66.10 -8.11 19.86
N GLY A 63 67.20 -8.01 19.10
CA GLY A 63 67.30 -8.47 17.71
C GLY A 63 66.96 -7.42 16.65
N VAL A 64 66.63 -6.19 17.04
CA VAL A 64 66.49 -5.04 16.13
C VAL A 64 67.80 -4.26 16.11
N ASP A 65 68.42 -4.12 14.94
CA ASP A 65 69.72 -3.46 14.77
C ASP A 65 69.55 -1.98 14.38
N TYR A 66 69.64 -1.09 15.38
CA TYR A 66 69.52 0.36 15.16
C TYR A 66 70.81 0.94 14.61
N ASN A 67 70.79 1.39 13.36
CA ASN A 67 71.90 2.07 12.67
C ASN A 67 71.55 3.51 12.21
N THR A 68 70.32 3.95 12.43
CA THR A 68 69.74 5.25 12.04
C THR A 68 70.03 6.35 13.09
N PHE A 69 71.30 6.64 13.34
CA PHE A 69 71.67 7.64 14.35
C PHE A 69 71.38 9.08 13.91
N VAL A 70 70.32 9.66 14.45
CA VAL A 70 69.98 11.07 14.23
C VAL A 70 70.82 11.97 15.12
N VAL A 71 71.43 12.97 14.50
CA VAL A 71 72.28 13.95 15.15
C VAL A 71 71.64 15.35 15.16
N PRO A 72 71.99 16.22 16.14
CA PRO A 72 71.40 17.55 16.24
C PRO A 72 71.87 18.48 15.11
N SER A 73 71.03 19.46 14.78
CA SER A 73 71.28 20.50 13.77
C SER A 73 71.91 21.76 14.34
N SER A 74 71.89 21.95 15.67
CA SER A 74 72.61 23.03 16.33
C SER A 74 72.77 22.78 17.82
N TYR A 75 73.66 23.57 18.42
CA TYR A 75 74.00 23.53 19.83
C TYR A 75 73.84 24.91 20.49
N GLU A 76 73.39 24.92 21.75
CA GLU A 76 73.27 26.13 22.57
C GLU A 76 73.71 25.88 24.03
N MET A 77 74.61 26.73 24.53
CA MET A 77 74.96 26.80 25.96
C MET A 77 73.95 27.69 26.70
N THR A 78 72.77 27.15 27.01
CA THR A 78 71.65 27.91 27.61
C THR A 78 71.97 28.43 29.01
N ARG A 79 72.87 27.78 29.76
CA ARG A 79 73.39 28.32 31.04
C ARG A 79 74.84 27.89 31.25
N LEU A 80 75.74 28.86 31.49
CA LEU A 80 77.18 28.63 31.60
C LEU A 80 77.64 27.87 32.86
N GLY A 81 76.82 27.86 33.92
CA GLY A 81 77.18 27.24 35.20
C GLY A 81 78.23 28.04 36.00
N PRO A 82 78.58 27.61 37.23
CA PRO A 82 79.48 28.34 38.11
C PRO A 82 80.96 28.21 37.74
N GLY A 83 81.33 27.21 36.92
CA GLY A 83 82.70 27.04 36.40
C GLY A 83 83.15 28.10 35.39
N GLY A 84 82.21 28.88 34.83
CA GLY A 84 82.50 29.89 33.82
C GLY A 84 82.98 29.27 32.50
N HIS A 85 83.46 30.11 31.57
CA HIS A 85 83.81 29.64 30.23
C HIS A 85 85.05 28.74 30.17
N GLY A 86 86.09 29.04 30.95
CA GLY A 86 87.39 28.35 30.88
C GLY A 86 87.38 26.92 31.44
N GLY A 87 86.28 26.48 32.07
CA GLY A 87 86.08 25.10 32.50
C GLY A 87 85.54 24.17 31.41
N ASN A 88 85.07 24.73 30.29
CA ASN A 88 84.44 24.00 29.19
C ASN A 88 85.47 23.75 28.08
N ASN A 89 85.64 22.50 27.65
CA ASN A 89 86.54 22.11 26.57
C ASN A 89 85.86 21.13 25.62
N ILE A 90 86.42 20.95 24.43
CA ILE A 90 86.05 19.88 23.50
C ILE A 90 87.28 19.05 23.25
N ARG A 91 87.14 17.72 23.32
CA ARG A 91 88.24 16.78 23.15
C ARG A 91 87.91 15.76 22.08
N LEU A 92 88.92 15.39 21.32
CA LEU A 92 88.87 14.35 20.31
C LEU A 92 89.98 13.35 20.61
N ASN A 93 89.63 12.11 20.94
CA ASN A 93 90.58 11.00 21.09
C ASN A 93 91.69 11.34 22.10
N GLY A 94 91.28 11.90 23.25
CA GLY A 94 92.16 12.37 24.33
C GLY A 94 92.90 13.69 24.06
N THR A 95 92.85 14.22 22.83
CA THR A 95 93.48 15.49 22.45
C THR A 95 92.51 16.66 22.67
N LEU A 96 92.99 17.76 23.24
CA LEU A 96 92.21 18.99 23.39
C LEU A 96 91.98 19.62 22.01
N ALA A 97 90.73 19.61 21.54
CA ALA A 97 90.32 20.16 20.25
C ALA A 97 90.00 21.66 20.34
N LEU A 98 89.27 22.07 21.37
CA LEU A 98 88.97 23.48 21.67
C LEU A 98 88.93 23.71 23.18
N ALA A 99 89.39 24.87 23.64
CA ALA A 99 89.46 25.21 25.05
C ALA A 99 88.72 26.51 25.34
N GLY A 100 87.80 26.48 26.30
CA GLY A 100 86.97 27.62 26.69
C GLY A 100 85.72 27.79 25.82
N SER A 101 84.56 27.90 26.46
CA SER A 101 83.28 28.13 25.76
C SER A 101 83.00 29.57 25.33
N ASP A 102 83.94 30.48 25.56
CA ASP A 102 83.94 31.85 25.04
C ASP A 102 84.64 31.96 23.68
N ASP A 103 85.22 30.87 23.17
CA ASP A 103 85.83 30.82 21.85
C ASP A 103 84.77 30.98 20.73
N PRO A 104 85.02 31.80 19.68
CA PRO A 104 84.07 31.99 18.57
C PRO A 104 83.67 30.69 17.84
N ASP A 105 84.56 29.69 17.81
CA ASP A 105 84.32 28.41 17.14
C ASP A 105 83.64 27.38 18.06
N TRP A 106 83.32 27.78 19.30
CA TRP A 106 82.75 26.88 20.32
C TRP A 106 81.49 26.16 19.87
N VAL A 107 80.50 26.91 19.37
CA VAL A 107 79.22 26.33 18.95
C VAL A 107 79.42 25.30 17.83
N THR A 108 80.22 25.65 16.82
CA THR A 108 80.53 24.77 15.68
C THR A 108 81.26 23.51 16.13
N GLN A 109 82.26 23.62 17.01
CA GLN A 109 83.00 22.45 17.50
C GLN A 109 82.14 21.59 18.45
N ALA A 110 81.28 22.20 19.26
CA ALA A 110 80.38 21.48 20.16
C ALA A 110 79.34 20.69 19.37
N GLU A 111 78.73 21.32 18.36
CA GLU A 111 77.84 20.67 17.41
C GLU A 111 78.52 19.48 16.70
N ALA A 112 79.75 19.68 16.19
CA ALA A 112 80.52 18.61 15.56
C ALA A 112 80.85 17.45 16.53
N ALA A 113 81.00 17.73 17.82
CA ALA A 113 81.16 16.70 18.84
C ALA A 113 79.87 15.88 19.02
N TYR A 114 78.69 16.51 19.13
CA TYR A 114 77.42 15.77 19.20
C TYR A 114 77.07 15.02 17.92
N GLN A 115 77.42 15.56 16.74
CA GLN A 115 77.19 14.91 15.46
C GLN A 115 78.10 13.71 15.20
N SER A 116 79.17 13.55 15.99
CA SER A 116 80.11 12.46 15.80
C SER A 116 79.65 11.17 16.51
N LEU A 117 79.59 10.05 15.79
CA LEU A 117 79.39 8.72 16.38
C LEU A 117 80.61 8.20 17.17
N ASN A 118 81.76 8.87 17.06
CA ASN A 118 82.93 8.59 17.90
C ASN A 118 82.69 9.13 19.30
N LEU A 119 82.46 8.24 20.26
CA LEU A 119 82.17 8.61 21.66
C LEU A 119 83.38 9.26 22.36
N ASN A 120 84.59 9.14 21.80
CA ASN A 120 85.78 9.86 22.25
C ASN A 120 85.95 11.26 21.61
N HIS A 121 84.94 11.76 20.87
CA HIS A 121 84.84 13.17 20.45
C HIS A 121 83.78 13.91 21.28
N TYR A 122 84.12 14.48 22.42
CA TYR A 122 83.13 14.85 23.45
C TYR A 122 83.38 16.24 24.05
N PHE A 123 82.35 16.73 24.73
CA PHE A 123 82.36 17.97 25.51
C PHE A 123 82.81 17.69 26.95
N GLU A 124 83.78 18.43 27.47
CA GLU A 124 84.25 18.36 28.86
C GLU A 124 83.86 19.65 29.60
N SER A 125 83.39 19.55 30.85
CA SER A 125 83.09 20.71 31.68
C SER A 125 83.50 20.53 33.14
N GLN A 126 83.81 21.63 33.81
CA GLN A 126 84.26 21.65 35.21
C GLN A 126 83.26 22.38 36.11
N ASN A 127 82.93 21.76 37.25
CA ASN A 127 82.12 22.32 38.35
C ASN A 127 80.68 22.67 37.95
N ASN A 128 79.76 21.77 38.26
CA ASN A 128 78.40 21.73 37.70
C ASN A 128 77.29 22.23 38.66
N GLY A 129 77.61 23.06 39.65
CA GLY A 129 76.60 23.63 40.55
C GLY A 129 76.16 22.70 41.68
N ASP A 130 74.97 22.96 42.24
CA ASP A 130 74.41 22.11 43.30
C ASP A 130 73.99 20.75 42.75
N ASN A 131 74.27 19.66 43.48
CA ASN A 131 73.88 18.30 43.12
C ASN A 131 72.42 18.03 43.55
N PHE A 132 71.58 17.58 42.61
CA PHE A 132 70.15 17.32 42.80
C PHE A 132 69.72 15.95 42.24
N CYS A 133 70.60 14.94 42.34
CA CYS A 133 70.28 13.57 41.91
C CYS A 133 68.95 13.09 42.53
N ASN A 134 67.93 12.83 41.71
CA ASN A 134 66.56 12.41 42.09
C ASN A 134 65.66 13.48 42.74
N ASP A 135 65.99 14.78 42.66
CA ASP A 135 65.11 15.88 43.09
C ASP A 135 64.74 16.78 41.90
N TYR A 136 63.62 16.46 41.25
CA TYR A 136 63.06 17.24 40.13
C TYR A 136 62.79 18.69 40.51
N SER A 137 62.45 18.97 41.77
CA SER A 137 62.06 20.31 42.21
C SER A 137 63.26 21.26 42.32
N ALA A 138 64.43 20.71 42.65
CA ALA A 138 65.68 21.46 42.78
C ALA A 138 66.27 21.93 41.45
N VAL A 139 65.80 21.39 40.30
CA VAL A 139 66.19 21.83 38.94
C VAL A 139 65.95 23.32 38.73
N SER A 140 64.88 23.87 39.30
CA SER A 140 64.53 25.29 39.16
C SER A 140 65.45 26.24 39.94
N THR A 141 66.11 25.74 40.98
CA THR A 141 66.93 26.53 41.91
C THR A 141 68.43 26.27 41.79
N THR A 142 68.85 25.17 41.16
CA THR A 142 70.27 24.87 40.92
C THR A 142 70.91 25.87 39.96
N ASN A 143 72.20 26.13 40.14
CA ASN A 143 73.04 26.92 39.23
C ASN A 143 73.82 26.07 38.21
N ALA A 144 73.53 24.76 38.10
CA ALA A 144 74.20 23.84 37.17
C ALA A 144 74.20 24.31 35.72
N GLN A 145 75.24 24.02 34.93
CA GLN A 145 75.20 24.40 33.51
C GLN A 145 74.12 23.61 32.75
N ILE A 146 73.51 24.26 31.76
CA ILE A 146 72.45 23.71 30.93
C ILE A 146 72.89 23.80 29.49
N GLN A 147 72.76 22.68 28.79
CA GLN A 147 73.03 22.57 27.37
C GLN A 147 71.75 22.17 26.66
N THR A 148 71.51 22.79 25.51
CA THR A 148 70.37 22.49 24.65
C THR A 148 70.92 22.14 23.29
N ILE A 149 70.62 20.94 22.81
CA ILE A 149 70.82 20.55 21.41
C ILE A 149 69.47 20.65 20.69
N ARG A 150 69.48 21.15 19.45
CA ARG A 150 68.25 21.38 18.68
C ARG A 150 68.23 20.53 17.42
N TYR A 151 67.03 20.24 16.97
CA TYR A 151 66.73 19.51 15.74
C TYR A 151 65.85 20.39 14.85
N ASN A 152 66.37 20.72 13.67
CA ASN A 152 65.67 21.41 12.62
C ASN A 152 66.04 20.77 11.26
N PRO A 153 65.10 20.10 10.58
CA PRO A 153 63.70 19.93 10.98
C PRO A 153 63.54 19.09 12.25
N ALA A 154 62.40 19.23 12.91
CA ALA A 154 62.08 18.49 14.13
C ALA A 154 61.98 16.98 13.84
N ILE A 155 62.36 16.14 14.82
CA ILE A 155 62.39 14.68 14.66
C ILE A 155 61.10 14.09 15.25
N PRO A 156 60.31 13.34 14.48
CA PRO A 156 59.13 12.68 15.01
C PRO A 156 59.52 11.59 16.02
N SER A 157 58.67 11.37 17.03
CA SER A 157 58.81 10.25 17.96
C SER A 157 58.06 9.03 17.44
N ASN A 158 58.78 8.01 16.95
CA ASN A 158 58.18 6.78 16.41
C ASN A 158 57.99 5.71 17.51
N PRO A 159 57.06 4.74 17.34
CA PRO A 159 56.75 3.73 18.36
C PRO A 159 57.96 2.89 18.79
N ASP A 160 58.83 2.58 17.85
CA ASP A 160 60.05 1.78 18.01
C ASP A 160 61.26 2.61 18.46
N GLY A 161 61.11 3.94 18.57
CA GLY A 161 62.22 4.85 18.78
C GLY A 161 62.93 4.64 20.11
N VAL A 162 64.24 4.83 20.09
CA VAL A 162 65.14 4.70 21.24
C VAL A 162 66.07 5.91 21.32
N ILE A 163 66.22 6.46 22.52
CA ILE A 163 67.25 7.46 22.81
C ILE A 163 68.43 6.80 23.51
N ALA A 164 69.62 6.97 22.94
CA ALA A 164 70.89 6.61 23.55
C ALA A 164 71.55 7.84 24.15
N ILE A 165 71.78 7.78 25.46
CA ILE A 165 72.48 8.83 26.21
C ILE A 165 73.79 8.29 26.74
N THR A 166 74.89 8.85 26.27
CA THR A 166 76.22 8.42 26.70
C THR A 166 76.74 9.28 27.83
N GLU A 167 77.68 8.76 28.61
CA GLU A 167 78.34 9.49 29.70
C GLU A 167 79.70 8.86 29.96
N ARG A 168 80.75 9.65 30.21
CA ARG A 168 82.10 9.10 30.33
C ARG A 168 82.40 8.75 31.78
N GLY A 169 82.21 7.48 32.08
CA GLY A 169 82.47 6.88 33.39
C GLY A 169 81.23 6.25 34.03
N GLY A 170 80.05 6.44 33.43
CA GLY A 170 78.76 6.08 34.04
C GLY A 170 78.56 6.75 35.40
N ASN A 171 79.22 7.88 35.62
CA ASN A 171 79.50 8.45 36.93
C ASN A 171 78.67 9.71 37.22
N ASN A 172 77.99 10.25 36.20
CA ASN A 172 77.12 11.40 36.32
C ASN A 172 75.65 11.02 36.33
N CYS A 173 74.91 11.61 37.27
CA CYS A 173 73.46 11.62 37.15
C CYS A 173 73.11 12.73 36.18
N MET A 174 72.26 12.45 35.20
CA MET A 174 71.86 13.44 34.20
C MET A 174 70.37 13.69 34.30
N TYR A 175 69.95 14.94 34.22
CA TYR A 175 68.54 15.31 34.08
C TYR A 175 68.30 15.75 32.64
N ILE A 176 67.30 15.15 32.00
CA ILE A 176 67.00 15.32 30.58
C ILE A 176 65.55 15.79 30.44
N GLU A 177 65.35 16.76 29.56
CA GLU A 177 64.07 17.28 29.12
C GLU A 177 64.00 17.26 27.59
N LEU A 178 62.96 16.64 27.05
CA LEU A 178 62.65 16.69 25.62
C LEU A 178 61.59 17.77 25.40
N TYR A 179 61.90 18.72 24.52
CA TYR A 179 60.97 19.75 24.09
C TYR A 179 60.59 19.52 22.63
N GLY A 180 59.36 19.91 22.29
CA GLY A 180 58.83 19.69 20.97
C GLY A 180 57.40 20.15 20.80
N ILE A 181 56.86 19.90 19.61
CA ILE A 181 55.46 20.14 19.27
C ILE A 181 54.68 18.88 19.67
N PRO A 182 53.61 19.00 20.48
CA PRO A 182 52.83 17.84 20.90
C PRO A 182 52.04 17.23 19.74
N VAL A 183 51.53 16.03 19.96
CA VAL A 183 50.56 15.37 19.08
C VAL A 183 49.36 16.31 18.86
N GLY A 184 48.97 16.55 17.60
CA GLY A 184 47.91 17.49 17.23
C GLY A 184 48.39 18.93 16.98
N GLY A 185 49.69 19.23 17.12
CA GLY A 185 50.27 20.54 16.81
C GLY A 185 50.25 21.54 17.97
N GLY A 186 50.63 22.79 17.69
CA GLY A 186 50.69 23.86 18.69
C GLY A 186 52.10 24.39 18.96
N PRO A 187 52.28 25.23 20.00
CA PRO A 187 53.60 25.78 20.32
C PRO A 187 54.52 24.72 20.92
N GLU A 188 55.83 24.94 20.80
CA GLU A 188 56.86 24.14 21.47
C GLU A 188 56.62 24.10 22.99
N GLN A 189 56.60 22.89 23.57
CA GLN A 189 56.45 22.65 25.00
C GLN A 189 57.27 21.44 25.47
N LEU A 190 57.30 21.19 26.78
CA LEU A 190 57.96 20.02 27.35
C LEU A 190 57.15 18.76 27.02
N LEU A 191 57.77 17.79 26.34
CA LEU A 191 57.17 16.50 25.99
C LEU A 191 57.35 15.48 27.12
N GLY A 192 58.52 15.47 27.75
CA GLY A 192 58.80 14.60 28.89
C GLY A 192 60.21 14.78 29.44
N ARG A 193 60.51 14.09 30.54
CA ARG A 193 61.73 14.29 31.32
C ARG A 193 62.11 13.08 32.16
N THR A 194 63.40 12.91 32.46
CA THR A 194 63.89 11.79 33.28
C THR A 194 65.23 12.08 33.96
N PHE A 195 65.55 11.37 35.04
CA PHE A 195 66.91 11.30 35.59
C PHE A 195 67.63 10.01 35.14
N ILE A 196 68.88 10.10 34.72
CA ILE A 196 69.72 8.91 34.52
C ILE A 196 70.45 8.62 35.81
N ARG A 197 70.29 7.41 36.37
CA ARG A 197 70.99 7.00 37.60
C ARG A 197 72.42 6.53 37.30
N ASN A 198 73.38 7.04 38.06
CA ASN A 198 74.78 6.67 37.95
C ASN A 198 75.14 5.48 38.87
N GLN A 199 76.31 4.86 38.63
CA GLN A 199 76.87 3.85 39.53
C GLN A 199 78.15 4.32 40.26
N GLY A 200 78.42 5.63 40.22
CA GLY A 200 79.72 6.20 40.61
C GLY A 200 80.80 6.00 39.54
N ASN A 201 82.05 6.37 39.83
CA ASN A 201 83.12 6.41 38.83
C ASN A 201 83.63 5.01 38.44
N LEU A 202 83.20 4.50 37.28
CA LEU A 202 83.59 3.18 36.78
C LEU A 202 84.92 3.26 36.00
N THR A 203 85.91 2.46 36.43
CA THR A 203 87.26 2.41 35.81
C THR A 203 87.65 1.01 35.36
N GLY A 204 88.52 0.93 34.36
CA GLY A 204 89.08 -0.30 33.80
C GLY A 204 88.33 -0.83 32.57
N VAL A 205 88.92 -1.78 31.85
CA VAL A 205 88.27 -2.44 30.69
C VAL A 205 87.30 -3.50 31.22
N ARG A 206 86.01 -3.38 30.88
CA ARG A 206 84.98 -4.37 31.23
C ARG A 206 84.27 -4.86 29.97
N PRO A 207 83.80 -6.12 29.94
CA PRO A 207 82.91 -6.57 28.87
C PRO A 207 81.60 -5.79 28.92
N GLN A 208 80.86 -5.83 27.81
CA GLN A 208 79.49 -5.31 27.77
C GLN A 208 78.65 -5.97 28.85
N ALA A 209 77.95 -5.16 29.65
CA ALA A 209 77.19 -5.64 30.80
C ALA A 209 75.95 -4.76 31.04
N PRO A 210 74.80 -5.37 31.43
CA PRO A 210 73.56 -4.66 31.70
C PRO A 210 73.66 -3.72 32.91
N PRO A 211 72.82 -2.67 32.98
CA PRO A 211 72.77 -1.75 34.11
C PRO A 211 72.39 -2.46 35.41
N SER A 212 73.00 -2.05 36.52
CA SER A 212 72.64 -2.53 37.86
C SER A 212 71.31 -1.91 38.36
N ALA A 213 70.72 -2.41 39.46
CA ALA A 213 69.49 -1.82 40.01
C ALA A 213 69.62 -0.33 40.38
N SER A 214 70.85 0.13 40.67
CA SER A 214 71.14 1.51 41.08
C SER A 214 71.65 2.40 39.94
N SER A 215 71.80 1.89 38.72
CA SER A 215 72.27 2.67 37.57
C SER A 215 71.48 2.33 36.31
N ASP A 216 71.43 3.27 35.37
CA ASP A 216 70.79 3.11 34.07
C ASP A 216 71.81 2.94 32.92
N TYR A 217 73.12 3.06 33.20
CA TYR A 217 74.16 2.91 32.18
C TYR A 217 74.55 1.45 31.94
N TRP A 218 74.54 1.05 30.68
CA TRP A 218 75.26 -0.12 30.20
C TRP A 218 76.76 0.14 30.17
N SER A 219 77.55 -0.89 30.47
CA SER A 219 78.98 -0.86 30.12
C SER A 219 79.11 -1.06 28.61
N SER A 220 79.59 -0.06 27.87
CA SER A 220 79.72 -0.13 26.40
C SER A 220 80.80 -1.12 25.92
N GLY A 221 81.73 -1.48 26.81
CA GLY A 221 82.95 -2.23 26.46
C GLY A 221 84.09 -1.35 25.94
N ARG A 222 83.89 -0.04 25.82
CA ARG A 222 84.88 0.96 25.42
C ARG A 222 85.23 1.89 26.56
N ASN A 223 86.47 2.39 26.54
CA ASN A 223 86.98 3.29 27.57
C ASN A 223 87.33 4.66 26.97
N ASN A 224 87.36 5.67 27.83
CA ASN A 224 87.91 6.98 27.50
C ASN A 224 89.43 7.07 27.83
N GLU A 225 90.06 8.20 27.53
CA GLU A 225 91.50 8.43 27.76
C GLU A 225 91.93 8.34 29.22
N ASN A 226 91.00 8.55 30.16
CA ASN A 226 91.21 8.45 31.60
C ASN A 226 90.99 7.03 32.16
N ASN A 227 90.86 6.04 31.27
CA ASN A 227 90.58 4.64 31.62
C ASN A 227 89.24 4.45 32.36
N GLN A 228 88.28 5.35 32.12
CA GLN A 228 86.90 5.21 32.58
C GLN A 228 86.06 4.56 31.48
N ILE A 229 85.03 3.81 31.87
CA ILE A 229 84.14 3.13 30.93
C ILE A 229 83.15 4.13 30.35
N ILE A 230 82.94 4.13 29.04
CA ILE A 230 81.87 4.92 28.43
C ILE A 230 80.54 4.22 28.76
N GLY A 231 79.70 4.86 29.55
CA GLY A 231 78.36 4.39 29.89
C GLY A 231 77.36 4.79 28.81
N ILE A 232 76.40 3.93 28.50
CA ILE A 232 75.29 4.23 27.58
C ILE A 232 73.97 3.86 28.26
N ALA A 233 73.13 4.85 28.53
CA ALA A 233 71.78 4.64 29.01
C ALA A 233 70.82 4.66 27.81
N LEU A 234 69.90 3.71 27.77
CA LEU A 234 68.95 3.51 26.68
C LEU A 234 67.55 3.60 27.25
N TYR A 235 66.68 4.36 26.59
CA TYR A 235 65.27 4.49 26.95
C TYR A 235 64.43 4.39 25.67
N HIS A 236 63.25 3.78 25.78
CA HIS A 236 62.25 3.91 24.73
C HIS A 236 61.84 5.38 24.64
N LEU A 237 61.86 5.92 23.42
CA LEU A 237 61.58 7.33 23.17
C LEU A 237 60.14 7.67 23.55
N SER A 238 59.21 6.73 23.36
CA SER A 238 57.80 6.81 23.75
C SER A 238 57.57 7.08 25.25
N GLU A 239 58.52 6.75 26.13
CA GLU A 239 58.44 7.08 27.56
C GLU A 239 58.83 8.53 27.88
N LEU A 240 59.45 9.24 26.93
CA LEU A 240 59.99 10.60 27.10
C LEU A 240 59.36 11.62 26.15
N ALA A 241 58.88 11.18 25.01
CA ALA A 241 58.13 11.96 24.05
C ALA A 241 56.94 11.10 23.60
N PRO A 242 55.70 11.58 23.75
CA PRO A 242 54.55 10.86 23.23
C PRO A 242 54.75 10.52 21.74
N VAL A 243 54.42 9.29 21.33
CA VAL A 243 54.48 8.86 19.93
C VAL A 243 53.68 9.84 19.06
N GLY A 244 54.24 10.23 17.92
CA GLY A 244 53.65 11.23 17.01
C GLY A 244 53.97 12.71 17.35
N SER A 245 54.60 13.00 18.49
CA SER A 245 55.11 14.34 18.77
C SER A 245 56.39 14.65 17.97
N LEU A 246 56.68 15.93 17.73
CA LEU A 246 57.88 16.38 17.01
C LEU A 246 58.91 16.96 17.96
N ILE A 247 60.02 16.26 18.17
CA ILE A 247 61.13 16.67 19.04
C ILE A 247 61.94 17.76 18.36
N THR A 248 61.95 18.96 18.95
CA THR A 248 62.69 20.12 18.45
C THR A 248 63.98 20.35 19.22
N SER A 249 64.06 19.90 20.48
CA SER A 249 65.29 20.02 21.26
C SER A 249 65.37 19.06 22.44
N ILE A 250 66.60 18.71 22.80
CA ILE A 250 66.92 18.01 24.05
C ILE A 250 67.71 18.98 24.91
N ARG A 251 67.16 19.28 26.08
CA ARG A 251 67.84 20.05 27.12
C ARG A 251 68.32 19.09 28.19
N TYR A 252 69.57 19.25 28.60
CA TYR A 252 70.12 18.40 29.63
C TYR A 252 71.06 19.14 30.58
N MET A 253 71.21 18.57 31.77
CA MET A 253 72.09 19.07 32.82
C MET A 253 72.67 17.91 33.64
N GLY A 254 73.92 18.04 34.07
CA GLY A 254 74.51 17.10 35.02
C GLY A 254 74.04 17.42 36.43
N ALA A 255 73.43 16.45 37.12
CA ALA A 255 72.90 16.57 38.48
C ALA A 255 73.90 16.12 39.56
N SER A 256 75.10 15.65 39.20
CA SER A 256 76.21 15.20 40.08
C SER A 256 77.17 16.37 40.42
N ASN A 257 78.47 16.14 40.70
CA ASN A 257 79.50 17.20 40.86
C ASN A 257 80.44 17.33 39.63
N ASP A 258 80.23 16.48 38.63
CA ASP A 258 81.00 16.34 37.40
C ASP A 258 79.99 16.51 36.24
N HIS A 259 80.34 17.28 35.21
CA HIS A 259 79.36 17.67 34.19
C HIS A 259 79.13 16.51 33.21
N GLY A 260 77.92 16.42 32.66
CA GLY A 260 77.56 15.44 31.64
C GLY A 260 78.35 15.66 30.34
N ASP A 261 79.46 14.95 30.22
CA ASP A 261 80.35 14.86 29.05
C ASP A 261 79.86 13.81 28.02
N GLY A 262 78.54 13.71 27.96
CA GLY A 262 77.77 12.74 27.21
C GLY A 262 77.32 13.20 25.83
N LYS A 263 76.79 12.25 25.06
CA LYS A 263 76.15 12.44 23.75
C LYS A 263 74.73 11.91 23.75
N PHE A 264 73.97 12.35 22.77
CA PHE A 264 72.57 11.97 22.58
C PHE A 264 72.39 11.53 21.14
N PHE A 265 71.81 10.36 20.95
CA PHE A 265 71.40 9.87 19.65
C PHE A 265 69.94 9.44 19.73
N LEU A 266 69.13 9.92 18.79
CA LEU A 266 67.80 9.36 18.54
C LEU A 266 67.97 8.30 17.45
N MET A 267 67.36 7.13 17.62
CA MET A 267 67.43 6.01 16.69
C MET A 267 66.04 5.41 16.56
N GLN A 268 65.56 5.23 15.34
CA GLN A 268 64.22 4.69 15.05
C GLN A 268 64.14 4.25 13.59
N THR A 269 63.13 3.45 13.25
CA THR A 269 62.73 3.20 11.86
C THR A 269 61.89 4.37 11.34
N TYR A 270 61.87 4.51 10.02
CA TYR A 270 61.25 5.62 9.30
C TYR A 270 60.40 5.14 8.13
N ALA A 271 60.77 4.05 7.48
CA ALA A 271 60.01 3.45 6.39
C ALA A 271 59.16 2.29 6.90
N GLU A 272 57.89 2.26 6.52
CA GLU A 272 56.94 1.19 6.82
C GLU A 272 56.48 0.53 5.51
N ASP A 273 56.31 -0.79 5.49
CA ASP A 273 55.89 -1.49 4.27
C ASP A 273 54.47 -1.06 3.81
N ASP A 274 54.27 -0.98 2.50
CA ASP A 274 53.03 -0.52 1.86
C ASP A 274 52.37 -1.63 1.04
N SER A 275 51.04 -1.59 0.96
CA SER A 275 50.26 -2.33 -0.04
C SER A 275 49.35 -1.33 -0.78
N ILE A 276 49.17 -1.50 -2.09
CA ILE A 276 48.32 -0.62 -2.90
C ILE A 276 47.60 -1.50 -3.93
N ARG A 277 46.28 -1.39 -4.05
CA ARG A 277 45.55 -2.04 -5.15
C ARG A 277 45.44 -1.08 -6.34
N ILE A 278 45.71 -1.58 -7.54
CA ILE A 278 45.51 -0.84 -8.79
C ILE A 278 44.61 -1.67 -9.69
N LYS A 279 43.63 -1.00 -10.31
CA LYS A 279 42.70 -1.64 -11.24
C LYS A 279 43.45 -2.26 -12.42
N LEU A 280 42.98 -3.42 -12.86
CA LEU A 280 43.52 -4.12 -14.02
C LEU A 280 43.56 -3.19 -15.24
N ASP A 281 44.70 -3.17 -15.91
CA ASP A 281 44.95 -2.43 -17.15
C ASP A 281 44.72 -0.92 -17.12
N ARG A 282 44.63 -0.34 -15.93
CA ARG A 282 44.45 1.10 -15.75
C ARG A 282 45.63 1.70 -14.99
N GLU A 283 45.93 2.95 -15.33
CA GLU A 283 46.88 3.76 -14.59
C GLU A 283 46.37 3.99 -13.16
N GLY A 284 47.21 3.71 -12.17
CA GLY A 284 46.92 3.91 -10.75
C GLY A 284 48.00 4.74 -10.07
N ASN A 285 47.59 5.66 -9.21
CA ASN A 285 48.49 6.49 -8.42
C ASN A 285 48.54 5.96 -6.98
N GLY A 286 49.69 6.11 -6.33
CA GLY A 286 49.86 5.80 -4.92
C GLY A 286 50.85 6.74 -4.23
N ASN A 287 50.93 6.68 -2.91
CA ASN A 287 51.87 7.46 -2.12
C ASN A 287 52.35 6.65 -0.92
N ILE A 288 53.63 6.29 -0.92
CA ILE A 288 54.25 5.53 0.18
C ILE A 288 54.72 6.42 1.33
N ALA A 289 54.69 7.75 1.17
CA ALA A 289 55.14 8.67 2.21
C ALA A 289 54.10 8.86 3.33
N VAL A 290 52.94 8.21 3.24
CA VAL A 290 51.78 8.52 4.08
C VAL A 290 51.91 7.88 5.47
N ASN A 291 52.37 6.63 5.51
CA ASN A 291 52.64 5.85 6.73
C ASN A 291 54.04 6.10 7.31
N ASP A 292 54.92 6.70 6.52
CA ASP A 292 56.29 7.02 6.90
C ASP A 292 56.39 8.28 7.76
N ASN A 293 56.49 8.09 9.09
CA ASN A 293 56.62 9.19 10.04
C ASN A 293 58.04 9.76 10.05
N VAL A 294 58.29 10.68 9.11
CA VAL A 294 59.61 11.27 8.86
C VAL A 294 59.64 12.80 9.06
N PRO A 295 60.80 13.38 9.41
CA PRO A 295 61.01 14.83 9.41
C PRO A 295 60.61 15.49 8.08
N THR A 296 60.03 16.70 8.15
CA THR A 296 59.66 17.47 6.96
C THR A 296 60.87 17.74 6.06
N GLY A 297 60.73 17.46 4.76
CA GLY A 297 61.80 17.61 3.77
C GLY A 297 62.66 16.35 3.57
N SER A 298 62.28 15.22 4.17
CA SER A 298 62.82 13.91 3.80
C SER A 298 62.53 13.59 2.34
N THR A 299 63.40 12.79 1.73
CA THR A 299 63.33 12.47 0.30
C THR A 299 63.29 10.97 0.10
N TYR A 300 62.42 10.53 -0.80
CA TYR A 300 62.23 9.14 -1.16
C TYR A 300 62.98 8.79 -2.43
N THR A 301 63.57 7.60 -2.46
CA THR A 301 64.28 7.09 -3.64
C THR A 301 63.91 5.65 -3.90
N LEU A 302 63.69 5.34 -5.18
CA LEU A 302 63.43 3.98 -5.63
C LEU A 302 64.73 3.17 -5.63
N THR A 303 64.79 2.08 -4.86
CA THR A 303 65.97 1.21 -4.76
C THR A 303 65.84 -0.06 -5.62
N SER A 304 64.62 -0.57 -5.81
CA SER A 304 64.31 -1.59 -6.81
C SER A 304 63.01 -1.27 -7.53
N ASN A 305 62.95 -1.57 -8.83
CA ASN A 305 61.76 -1.31 -9.64
C ASN A 305 60.81 -2.52 -9.71
N VAL A 306 59.59 -2.27 -10.16
CA VAL A 306 58.56 -3.26 -10.47
C VAL A 306 58.95 -4.18 -11.64
N SER A 307 58.35 -5.37 -11.71
CA SER A 307 58.62 -6.37 -12.77
C SER A 307 57.50 -6.51 -13.79
N ASN A 308 56.26 -6.14 -13.44
CA ASN A 308 55.06 -6.39 -14.24
C ASN A 308 54.27 -5.12 -14.56
N GLY A 309 54.95 -3.98 -14.60
CA GLY A 309 54.36 -2.70 -15.04
C GLY A 309 55.41 -1.62 -15.23
N THR A 310 54.95 -0.39 -15.47
CA THR A 310 55.77 0.81 -15.56
C THR A 310 55.49 1.71 -14.36
N LEU A 311 56.49 1.88 -13.49
CA LEU A 311 56.44 2.76 -12.33
C LEU A 311 57.15 4.09 -12.60
N THR A 312 56.47 5.19 -12.35
CA THR A 312 57.03 6.54 -12.24
C THR A 312 57.01 6.95 -10.78
N PHE A 313 58.18 6.97 -10.13
CA PHE A 313 58.33 7.25 -8.70
C PHE A 313 58.91 8.66 -8.48
N ASN A 314 58.27 9.46 -7.62
CA ASN A 314 58.65 10.83 -7.32
C ASN A 314 59.43 10.92 -5.99
N PRO A 315 60.32 11.93 -5.83
CA PRO A 315 61.10 12.10 -4.60
C PRO A 315 60.30 12.43 -3.33
N ASP A 316 59.01 12.72 -3.45
CA ASP A 316 58.08 12.97 -2.35
C ASP A 316 57.33 11.71 -1.89
N GLY A 317 57.64 10.55 -2.47
CA GLY A 317 57.02 9.26 -2.16
C GLY A 317 55.75 8.96 -2.95
N THR A 318 55.26 9.91 -3.76
CA THR A 318 54.18 9.64 -4.70
C THR A 318 54.67 8.83 -5.89
N PHE A 319 53.80 7.99 -6.43
CA PHE A 319 54.10 7.23 -7.63
C PHE A 319 52.88 7.09 -8.53
N ASN A 320 53.15 6.85 -9.80
CA ASN A 320 52.17 6.40 -10.77
C ASN A 320 52.62 5.06 -11.33
N TYR A 321 51.70 4.10 -11.44
CA TYR A 321 51.97 2.76 -11.93
C TYR A 321 50.95 2.38 -13.01
N ILE A 322 51.47 1.84 -14.11
CA ILE A 322 50.66 1.29 -15.20
C ILE A 322 51.02 -0.20 -15.28
N PRO A 323 50.12 -1.13 -14.94
CA PRO A 323 50.40 -2.56 -15.09
C PRO A 323 50.67 -2.90 -16.55
N ASN A 324 51.47 -3.94 -16.78
CA ASN A 324 51.55 -4.53 -18.11
C ASN A 324 50.15 -5.02 -18.50
N PRO A 325 49.71 -4.81 -19.76
CA PRO A 325 48.40 -5.29 -20.20
C PRO A 325 48.21 -6.77 -19.86
N GLY A 326 47.17 -7.08 -19.10
CA GLY A 326 46.81 -8.43 -18.69
C GLY A 326 47.49 -8.97 -17.44
N PHE A 327 48.28 -8.15 -16.73
CA PHE A 327 48.94 -8.62 -15.52
C PHE A 327 47.97 -8.64 -14.34
N THR A 328 47.80 -9.81 -13.75
CA THR A 328 47.18 -10.01 -12.43
C THR A 328 48.20 -10.58 -11.46
N GLY A 329 47.99 -10.33 -10.17
CA GLY A 329 48.88 -10.70 -9.08
C GLY A 329 49.57 -9.50 -8.44
N ASN A 330 50.59 -9.80 -7.65
CA ASN A 330 51.33 -8.79 -6.92
C ASN A 330 52.57 -8.36 -7.71
N ASP A 331 52.73 -7.06 -7.93
CA ASP A 331 54.00 -6.44 -8.31
C ASP A 331 54.63 -5.81 -7.07
N THR A 332 55.95 -5.66 -7.04
CA THR A 332 56.62 -5.13 -5.84
C THR A 332 57.76 -4.20 -6.21
N PHE A 333 57.91 -3.12 -5.46
CA PHE A 333 59.09 -2.25 -5.53
C PHE A 333 59.63 -1.96 -4.13
N GLN A 334 60.92 -1.62 -4.04
CA GLN A 334 61.54 -1.22 -2.78
C GLN A 334 61.96 0.24 -2.89
N TYR A 335 61.80 0.96 -1.79
CA TYR A 335 62.19 2.35 -1.68
C TYR A 335 63.07 2.57 -0.45
N GLU A 336 63.73 3.71 -0.42
CA GLU A 336 64.51 4.20 0.70
C GLU A 336 64.13 5.65 0.98
N VAL A 337 63.81 5.96 2.23
CA VAL A 337 63.56 7.32 2.72
C VAL A 337 64.79 7.82 3.45
N CYS A 338 65.31 8.98 3.03
CA CYS A 338 66.47 9.62 3.66
C CYS A 338 66.07 10.94 4.32
N LEU A 339 66.59 11.18 5.52
CA LEU A 339 66.31 12.39 6.29
C LEU A 339 66.93 13.64 5.65
N PRO A 340 66.37 14.84 5.87
CA PRO A 340 66.97 16.09 5.41
C PRO A 340 68.25 16.43 6.18
N ALA A 341 69.02 17.39 5.65
CA ALA A 341 70.23 17.90 6.30
C ALA A 341 69.94 18.35 7.75
N PRO A 342 70.83 18.03 8.72
CA PRO A 342 72.17 17.44 8.57
C PRO A 342 72.20 15.91 8.48
N ASN A 343 71.06 15.22 8.54
CA ASN A 343 70.97 13.77 8.64
C ASN A 343 70.82 13.06 7.28
N THR A 344 71.34 13.61 6.18
CA THR A 344 71.15 13.06 4.82
C THR A 344 71.71 11.66 4.57
N SER A 345 72.50 11.12 5.50
CA SER A 345 73.00 9.74 5.47
C SER A 345 72.19 8.79 6.34
N VAL A 346 71.18 9.28 7.06
CA VAL A 346 70.23 8.47 7.82
C VAL A 346 69.10 8.13 6.87
N CYS A 347 69.07 6.88 6.45
CA CYS A 347 68.06 6.36 5.55
C CYS A 347 67.50 5.06 6.10
N ASP A 348 66.26 4.76 5.72
CA ASP A 348 65.58 3.52 6.05
C ASP A 348 64.84 2.98 4.82
N SER A 349 64.61 1.67 4.75
CA SER A 349 64.05 1.02 3.55
C SER A 349 62.70 0.36 3.82
N GLY A 350 61.78 0.52 2.88
CA GLY A 350 60.45 -0.12 2.89
C GLY A 350 60.16 -0.86 1.58
N THR A 351 59.18 -1.75 1.61
CA THR A 351 58.68 -2.52 0.46
C THR A 351 57.24 -2.14 0.18
N ALA A 352 56.95 -1.78 -1.08
CA ALA A 352 55.59 -1.55 -1.55
C ALA A 352 55.12 -2.70 -2.44
N VAL A 353 53.93 -3.23 -2.16
CA VAL A 353 53.26 -4.29 -2.91
C VAL A 353 52.08 -3.71 -3.67
N ILE A 354 52.10 -3.81 -5.00
CA ILE A 354 50.98 -3.42 -5.86
C ILE A 354 50.16 -4.67 -6.18
N VAL A 355 48.90 -4.71 -5.79
CA VAL A 355 47.98 -5.84 -6.05
C VAL A 355 47.09 -5.51 -7.24
N ILE A 356 47.06 -6.39 -8.25
CA ILE A 356 46.18 -6.29 -9.43
C ILE A 356 45.37 -7.59 -9.53
N ARG A 357 44.05 -7.51 -9.73
CA ARG A 357 43.17 -8.69 -9.92
C ARG A 357 42.09 -8.39 -10.97
N LEU A 358 41.37 -9.43 -11.41
CA LEU A 358 40.13 -9.29 -12.19
C LEU A 358 39.04 -8.61 -11.33
N GLU A 359 37.93 -8.25 -11.95
CA GLU A 359 36.73 -7.76 -11.26
C GLU A 359 35.52 -8.58 -11.77
N ALA A 360 35.06 -9.56 -10.98
CA ALA A 360 33.78 -10.25 -11.18
C ALA A 360 32.67 -9.48 -10.45
N PHE A 361 31.51 -9.29 -11.08
CA PHE A 361 30.40 -8.52 -10.55
C PHE A 361 29.20 -9.41 -10.24
N PHE A 362 28.44 -8.99 -9.24
CA PHE A 362 27.22 -9.65 -8.82
C PHE A 362 26.12 -9.53 -9.90
N ASP A 363 25.39 -10.61 -10.11
CA ASP A 363 24.24 -10.68 -11.01
C ASP A 363 22.95 -10.89 -10.23
N HIS A 364 21.87 -10.34 -10.77
CA HIS A 364 20.52 -10.48 -10.25
C HIS A 364 19.54 -10.74 -11.39
N LEU A 365 18.58 -11.63 -11.15
CA LEU A 365 17.47 -11.85 -12.05
C LEU A 365 16.21 -12.22 -11.25
N ASN A 366 15.08 -11.61 -11.61
CA ASN A 366 13.75 -12.02 -11.18
C ASN A 366 13.11 -12.92 -12.24
N LEU A 367 12.32 -13.87 -11.77
CA LEU A 367 11.78 -14.98 -12.55
C LEU A 367 10.37 -15.28 -12.05
N GLU A 368 9.46 -15.48 -13.01
CA GLU A 368 8.15 -16.09 -12.80
C GLU A 368 8.26 -17.53 -12.23
N GLN A 369 7.21 -17.96 -11.55
CA GLN A 369 7.07 -19.34 -11.08
C GLN A 369 7.11 -20.31 -12.27
N ASP A 370 7.81 -21.43 -12.11
CA ASP A 370 7.90 -22.49 -13.13
C ASP A 370 8.56 -22.09 -14.47
N ALA A 371 9.22 -20.92 -14.54
CA ALA A 371 10.01 -20.48 -15.68
C ALA A 371 10.94 -21.60 -16.22
N ALA A 372 11.04 -21.73 -17.55
CA ALA A 372 11.80 -22.82 -18.16
C ALA A 372 13.02 -22.34 -18.96
N ASN A 373 14.22 -22.77 -18.56
CA ASN A 373 15.50 -22.48 -19.20
C ASN A 373 15.82 -20.98 -19.37
N THR A 374 15.51 -20.16 -18.38
CA THR A 374 15.81 -18.72 -18.41
C THR A 374 17.31 -18.48 -18.55
N THR A 375 17.68 -17.60 -19.46
CA THR A 375 19.08 -17.31 -19.80
C THR A 375 19.66 -16.25 -18.87
N ILE A 376 20.86 -16.51 -18.33
CA ILE A 376 21.60 -15.63 -17.42
C ILE A 376 22.99 -15.36 -18.02
N ASN A 377 23.20 -14.14 -18.50
CA ASN A 377 24.47 -13.69 -19.11
C ASN A 377 25.39 -13.06 -18.05
N VAL A 378 25.96 -13.91 -17.20
CA VAL A 378 26.80 -13.48 -16.05
C VAL A 378 28.07 -12.71 -16.43
N LEU A 379 28.48 -12.72 -17.71
CA LEU A 379 29.72 -12.07 -18.13
C LEU A 379 29.54 -10.64 -18.65
N ASP A 380 28.29 -10.16 -18.78
CA ASP A 380 27.99 -8.86 -19.39
C ASP A 380 28.51 -7.68 -18.54
N ASN A 381 28.54 -7.85 -17.23
CA ASN A 381 29.03 -6.87 -16.25
C ASN A 381 30.49 -7.13 -15.81
N ASP A 382 31.08 -8.28 -16.17
CA ASP A 382 32.42 -8.73 -15.73
C ASP A 382 33.59 -8.09 -16.48
N ASN A 383 34.72 -7.92 -15.80
CA ASN A 383 35.94 -7.33 -16.37
C ASN A 383 37.14 -8.30 -16.38
N PHE A 384 37.38 -8.89 -17.56
CA PHE A 384 38.52 -9.77 -17.85
C PHE A 384 39.82 -9.03 -18.20
N GLY A 385 39.80 -7.70 -18.24
CA GLY A 385 40.90 -6.89 -18.74
C GLY A 385 41.21 -7.11 -20.23
N SER A 386 42.40 -6.70 -20.62
CA SER A 386 42.89 -6.61 -22.00
C SER A 386 43.30 -7.94 -22.62
N LEU A 387 43.46 -9.00 -21.81
CA LEU A 387 43.65 -10.36 -22.31
C LEU A 387 42.32 -11.02 -22.68
N GLY A 388 41.21 -10.49 -22.16
CA GLY A 388 39.88 -11.07 -22.36
C GLY A 388 39.70 -12.42 -21.65
N PRO A 389 38.49 -12.99 -21.78
CA PRO A 389 38.12 -14.25 -21.17
C PRO A 389 38.97 -15.42 -21.66
N GLN A 390 39.13 -16.45 -20.82
CA GLN A 390 39.73 -17.72 -21.23
C GLN A 390 38.86 -18.37 -22.31
N SER A 391 39.42 -18.62 -23.49
CA SER A 391 38.68 -19.28 -24.57
C SER A 391 38.22 -20.68 -24.15
N ASN A 392 36.90 -20.92 -24.23
CA ASN A 392 36.25 -22.18 -23.88
C ASN A 392 36.50 -22.59 -22.42
N GLY A 393 36.10 -21.70 -21.50
CA GLY A 393 36.19 -21.91 -20.06
C GLY A 393 36.44 -20.62 -19.29
N ALA A 394 35.79 -19.52 -19.67
CA ALA A 394 35.81 -18.27 -18.92
C ALA A 394 35.02 -18.38 -17.63
N ILE A 395 33.96 -19.19 -17.60
CA ILE A 395 33.19 -19.52 -16.40
C ILE A 395 33.69 -20.86 -15.86
N THR A 396 34.15 -20.87 -14.60
CA THR A 396 34.66 -22.05 -13.89
C THR A 396 34.05 -22.16 -12.48
N ASN A 397 34.29 -23.31 -11.82
CA ASN A 397 34.07 -23.53 -10.38
C ASN A 397 32.73 -23.00 -9.79
N PHE A 398 31.62 -23.16 -10.51
CA PHE A 398 30.31 -22.73 -10.03
C PHE A 398 29.64 -23.75 -9.10
N THR A 399 28.79 -23.25 -8.20
CA THR A 399 27.95 -24.06 -7.31
C THR A 399 26.58 -24.35 -7.93
N LEU A 400 25.83 -25.30 -7.37
CA LEU A 400 24.46 -25.56 -7.81
C LEU A 400 23.47 -24.83 -6.89
N PRO A 401 22.42 -24.22 -7.45
CA PRO A 401 21.30 -23.71 -6.67
C PRO A 401 20.62 -24.82 -5.85
N VAL A 402 19.93 -24.44 -4.77
CA VAL A 402 19.22 -25.41 -3.91
C VAL A 402 17.84 -25.71 -4.45
N ASN A 403 17.18 -24.70 -5.03
CA ASN A 403 15.77 -24.71 -5.39
C ASN A 403 15.53 -24.65 -6.91
N GLY A 404 16.58 -24.89 -7.70
CA GLY A 404 16.49 -25.03 -9.14
C GLY A 404 17.69 -25.77 -9.72
N THR A 405 17.79 -25.74 -11.05
CA THR A 405 18.88 -26.35 -11.79
C THR A 405 19.50 -25.33 -12.73
N ILE A 406 20.83 -25.37 -12.88
CA ILE A 406 21.56 -24.60 -13.89
C ILE A 406 22.26 -25.50 -14.88
N ILE A 407 22.33 -25.05 -16.12
CA ILE A 407 23.13 -25.65 -17.19
C ILE A 407 23.97 -24.55 -17.81
N LEU A 408 25.30 -24.67 -17.75
CA LEU A 408 26.20 -23.82 -18.52
C LEU A 408 26.12 -24.20 -20.00
N ASN A 409 25.72 -23.26 -20.85
CA ASN A 409 25.69 -23.42 -22.30
C ASN A 409 26.85 -22.63 -22.92
N ASP A 410 27.70 -23.32 -23.68
CA ASP A 410 28.86 -22.75 -24.38
C ASP A 410 28.53 -22.31 -25.82
N ASN A 411 27.24 -22.36 -26.19
CA ASN A 411 26.69 -22.12 -27.52
C ASN A 411 27.38 -22.91 -28.66
N GLY A 412 28.17 -23.94 -28.30
CA GLY A 412 29.08 -24.66 -29.18
C GLY A 412 30.19 -23.82 -29.82
N THR A 413 30.51 -22.63 -29.30
CA THR A 413 31.53 -21.72 -29.85
C THR A 413 32.83 -21.73 -29.03
N THR A 414 33.79 -20.90 -29.44
CA THR A 414 35.03 -20.65 -28.66
C THR A 414 35.05 -19.25 -28.05
N ASP A 415 33.99 -18.48 -28.28
CA ASP A 415 33.84 -17.08 -27.91
C ASP A 415 33.11 -17.01 -26.56
N SER A 416 33.87 -16.97 -25.47
CA SER A 416 33.25 -17.08 -24.14
C SER A 416 32.33 -15.92 -23.76
N TYR A 417 32.21 -14.85 -24.55
CA TYR A 417 31.18 -13.83 -24.33
C TYR A 417 29.76 -14.30 -24.70
N ASP A 418 29.62 -15.42 -25.41
CA ASP A 418 28.32 -16.05 -25.68
C ASP A 418 28.01 -17.24 -24.77
N ASP A 419 28.85 -17.48 -23.75
CA ASP A 419 28.62 -18.47 -22.71
C ASP A 419 27.58 -17.91 -21.70
N TYR A 420 26.54 -18.68 -21.38
CA TYR A 420 25.49 -18.28 -20.44
C TYR A 420 25.01 -19.46 -19.59
N PHE A 421 24.42 -19.16 -18.43
CA PHE A 421 23.69 -20.17 -17.67
C PHE A 421 22.22 -20.21 -18.10
N ALA A 422 21.66 -21.41 -18.27
CA ALA A 422 20.22 -21.61 -18.32
C ALA A 422 19.75 -22.10 -16.95
N TYR A 423 18.86 -21.35 -16.31
CA TYR A 423 18.26 -21.69 -15.01
C TYR A 423 16.84 -22.23 -15.19
N THR A 424 16.42 -23.13 -14.31
CA THR A 424 15.04 -23.62 -14.21
C THR A 424 14.74 -23.89 -12.74
N PRO A 425 13.85 -23.12 -12.09
CA PRO A 425 13.40 -23.40 -10.73
C PRO A 425 12.75 -24.79 -10.63
N ASN A 426 12.76 -25.35 -9.42
CA ASN A 426 11.97 -26.54 -9.12
C ASN A 426 10.48 -26.20 -9.26
N SER A 427 9.69 -27.12 -9.79
CA SER A 427 8.26 -26.86 -9.99
C SER A 427 7.54 -26.49 -8.69
N GLY A 428 6.75 -25.42 -8.72
CA GLY A 428 6.03 -24.80 -7.61
C GLY A 428 6.93 -24.08 -6.60
N TYR A 429 8.20 -23.82 -6.91
CA TYR A 429 9.09 -23.09 -6.02
C TYR A 429 8.84 -21.58 -6.12
N ILE A 430 8.52 -20.95 -4.99
CA ILE A 430 8.53 -19.50 -4.80
C ILE A 430 9.57 -19.19 -3.73
N GLY A 431 10.35 -18.14 -3.97
CA GLY A 431 11.37 -17.63 -3.08
C GLY A 431 12.72 -17.45 -3.77
N THR A 432 13.74 -17.24 -2.96
CA THR A 432 15.06 -16.83 -3.44
C THR A 432 16.01 -18.01 -3.60
N ASP A 433 16.74 -18.08 -4.70
CA ASP A 433 17.81 -19.05 -4.94
C ASP A 433 19.09 -18.31 -5.32
N PHE A 434 20.24 -18.96 -5.18
CA PHE A 434 21.50 -18.33 -5.52
C PHE A 434 22.55 -19.37 -5.85
N PHE A 435 23.54 -18.96 -6.64
CA PHE A 435 24.75 -19.75 -6.88
C PHE A 435 25.94 -18.81 -7.08
N THR A 436 27.15 -19.35 -6.97
CA THR A 436 28.40 -18.61 -7.18
C THR A 436 29.06 -19.11 -8.45
N TYR A 437 29.76 -18.25 -9.17
CA TYR A 437 30.60 -18.62 -10.31
C TYR A 437 31.98 -17.95 -10.22
N GLU A 438 32.96 -18.53 -10.90
CA GLU A 438 34.32 -17.99 -11.00
C GLU A 438 34.59 -17.58 -12.45
N ILE A 439 35.07 -16.36 -12.67
CA ILE A 439 35.58 -15.95 -13.97
C ILE A 439 37.07 -16.27 -14.11
N THR A 440 37.50 -16.64 -15.31
CA THR A 440 38.90 -16.91 -15.66
C THR A 440 39.32 -16.12 -16.90
N ASP A 441 40.41 -15.35 -16.81
CA ASP A 441 41.01 -14.67 -17.98
C ASP A 441 41.88 -15.60 -18.82
N ALA A 442 42.31 -15.15 -20.00
CA ALA A 442 43.19 -15.94 -20.87
C ALA A 442 44.59 -16.26 -20.29
N ALA A 443 44.98 -15.67 -19.16
CA ALA A 443 46.21 -16.00 -18.43
C ALA A 443 45.99 -17.02 -17.30
N GLY A 444 44.73 -17.35 -16.96
CA GLY A 444 44.35 -18.27 -15.90
C GLY A 444 44.15 -17.62 -14.53
N SER A 445 44.00 -16.29 -14.48
CA SER A 445 43.64 -15.53 -13.28
C SER A 445 42.16 -15.69 -12.99
N THR A 446 41.77 -15.69 -11.71
CA THR A 446 40.36 -15.87 -11.34
C THR A 446 39.83 -14.83 -10.35
N ASP A 447 38.52 -14.62 -10.40
CA ASP A 447 37.74 -13.87 -9.41
C ASP A 447 36.32 -14.46 -9.30
N VAL A 448 35.61 -14.22 -8.19
CA VAL A 448 34.35 -14.90 -7.84
C VAL A 448 33.23 -13.91 -7.62
N ALA A 449 32.05 -14.20 -8.19
CA ALA A 449 30.81 -13.45 -7.95
C ALA A 449 29.63 -14.40 -7.67
N SER A 450 28.51 -13.82 -7.25
CA SER A 450 27.26 -14.54 -7.00
C SER A 450 26.18 -14.10 -7.98
N VAL A 451 25.30 -15.04 -8.30
CA VAL A 451 24.05 -14.82 -9.01
C VAL A 451 22.92 -14.98 -7.99
N TYR A 452 22.09 -13.95 -7.84
CA TYR A 452 20.88 -13.96 -7.05
C TYR A 452 19.67 -14.12 -7.96
N LEU A 453 18.83 -15.08 -7.63
CA LEU A 453 17.62 -15.41 -8.37
C LEU A 453 16.45 -15.22 -7.43
N THR A 454 15.49 -14.39 -7.81
CA THR A 454 14.21 -14.35 -7.13
C THR A 454 13.21 -15.06 -8.00
N VAL A 455 12.57 -16.11 -7.47
CA VAL A 455 11.41 -16.73 -8.11
C VAL A 455 10.18 -16.22 -7.38
N ALA A 456 9.35 -15.44 -8.04
CA ALA A 456 8.12 -14.91 -7.47
C ALA A 456 6.91 -15.60 -8.11
N PRO A 457 5.72 -15.48 -7.50
CA PRO A 457 4.49 -15.76 -8.23
C PRO A 457 4.36 -14.81 -9.44
N ASP A 458 3.41 -15.15 -10.29
CA ASP A 458 2.97 -14.40 -11.46
C ASP A 458 1.44 -14.55 -11.39
N SER A 459 0.81 -13.63 -10.67
CA SER A 459 -0.56 -13.73 -10.19
C SER A 459 -1.58 -13.63 -11.32
N ASP A 460 -1.33 -12.75 -12.28
CA ASP A 460 -2.15 -12.50 -13.47
C ASP A 460 -1.72 -13.33 -14.72
N ASN A 461 -0.57 -14.00 -14.68
CA ASN A 461 0.00 -14.81 -15.76
C ASN A 461 0.41 -14.02 -17.01
N ASP A 462 0.89 -12.79 -16.84
CA ASP A 462 1.33 -11.91 -17.93
C ASP A 462 2.81 -12.10 -18.34
N ASN A 463 3.53 -12.98 -17.63
CA ASN A 463 4.98 -13.25 -17.72
C ASN A 463 5.91 -12.23 -17.06
N ILE A 464 5.39 -11.45 -16.12
CA ILE A 464 6.12 -10.58 -15.20
C ILE A 464 5.84 -11.13 -13.80
N ASP A 465 6.90 -11.25 -12.99
CA ASP A 465 6.71 -11.75 -11.63
C ASP A 465 6.26 -10.62 -10.71
N ASP A 466 5.37 -10.92 -9.76
CA ASP A 466 4.71 -9.98 -8.84
C ASP A 466 5.70 -9.04 -8.10
N LYS A 467 6.98 -9.41 -8.04
CA LYS A 467 8.01 -8.56 -7.41
C LYS A 467 8.52 -7.42 -8.27
N THR A 468 8.28 -7.50 -9.56
CA THR A 468 8.65 -6.49 -10.55
C THR A 468 7.47 -5.93 -11.29
N ASP A 469 6.36 -6.64 -11.22
CA ASP A 469 5.06 -6.08 -11.53
C ASP A 469 4.75 -4.91 -10.59
N LEU A 470 3.98 -3.96 -11.09
CA LEU A 470 3.49 -2.80 -10.35
C LEU A 470 1.96 -2.76 -10.33
N ASP A 471 1.31 -3.76 -10.91
CA ASP A 471 -0.12 -3.90 -11.23
C ASP A 471 -0.41 -5.42 -11.26
N ASP A 472 -0.29 -6.08 -10.09
CA ASP A 472 -0.20 -7.55 -9.93
C ASP A 472 -1.43 -8.34 -10.44
N ASP A 473 -2.53 -7.66 -10.73
CA ASP A 473 -3.79 -8.25 -11.17
C ASP A 473 -4.29 -7.72 -12.53
N ASN A 474 -3.58 -6.74 -13.10
CA ASN A 474 -3.82 -6.13 -14.41
C ASN A 474 -5.18 -5.38 -14.53
N ASP A 475 -5.74 -4.93 -13.42
CA ASP A 475 -6.93 -4.07 -13.37
C ASP A 475 -6.64 -2.61 -13.80
N GLY A 476 -5.35 -2.29 -13.97
CA GLY A 476 -4.87 -1.01 -14.44
C GLY A 476 -4.74 0.05 -13.34
N ILE A 477 -4.80 -0.34 -12.08
CA ILE A 477 -4.41 0.37 -10.87
C ILE A 477 -2.99 -0.09 -10.48
N LEU A 478 -2.26 0.73 -9.73
CA LEU A 478 -0.92 0.35 -9.25
C LEU A 478 -1.03 -0.20 -7.83
N ASP A 479 -0.26 -1.25 -7.49
CA ASP A 479 -0.27 -1.84 -6.14
C ASP A 479 0.00 -0.79 -5.04
N ALA A 480 0.72 0.28 -5.39
CA ALA A 480 1.05 1.37 -4.49
C ALA A 480 -0.14 2.28 -4.15
N ASP A 481 -1.13 2.38 -5.05
CA ASP A 481 -2.40 3.07 -4.84
C ASP A 481 -3.41 2.17 -4.11
N GLU A 482 -3.24 0.84 -4.17
CA GLU A 482 -4.02 -0.18 -3.44
C GLU A 482 -3.38 -0.59 -2.10
N SER A 483 -2.31 0.10 -1.68
CA SER A 483 -1.61 -0.19 -0.44
C SER A 483 -1.95 0.82 0.66
N GLU A 484 -2.01 0.36 1.92
CA GLU A 484 -2.29 1.23 3.08
C GLU A 484 -1.26 2.38 3.18
N ALA A 485 0.00 2.03 2.91
CA ALA A 485 1.07 3.00 2.76
C ALA A 485 2.32 2.39 2.10
N CYS A 486 3.04 3.23 1.35
CA CYS A 486 4.30 2.89 0.71
C CYS A 486 5.48 3.71 1.23
N ILE A 487 6.66 3.11 1.21
CA ILE A 487 7.96 3.78 1.39
C ILE A 487 8.84 3.55 0.17
N GLU A 488 9.44 4.63 -0.34
CA GLU A 488 10.36 4.59 -1.49
C GLU A 488 11.72 5.20 -1.14
N ASP A 489 12.81 4.45 -1.39
CA ASP A 489 14.19 4.88 -1.12
C ASP A 489 14.39 5.49 0.28
N ASP A 490 13.68 4.91 1.25
CA ASP A 490 13.69 5.33 2.64
C ASP A 490 14.77 4.53 3.38
N TYR A 491 15.14 4.88 4.62
CA TYR A 491 16.24 4.16 5.28
C TYR A 491 16.20 4.10 6.78
N PHE A 492 16.94 3.10 7.28
CA PHE A 492 17.43 3.04 8.64
C PHE A 492 18.95 2.97 8.64
N ALA A 493 19.53 3.48 9.70
CA ALA A 493 20.97 3.51 9.87
C ALA A 493 21.38 3.21 11.29
N TRP A 494 22.43 2.40 11.40
CA TRP A 494 23.22 2.29 12.61
C TRP A 494 24.30 3.36 12.55
N THR A 495 23.95 4.54 13.03
CA THR A 495 24.89 5.61 13.27
C THR A 495 25.58 5.39 14.61
N PHE A 496 26.80 5.92 14.78
CA PHE A 496 27.54 5.74 16.03
C PHE A 496 27.38 6.97 16.91
N ASN A 497 26.17 7.27 17.39
CA ASN A 497 25.90 8.54 18.06
C ASN A 497 25.49 8.40 19.54
N SER A 498 25.04 9.51 20.14
CA SER A 498 24.97 9.70 21.60
C SER A 498 24.08 8.66 22.34
N PRO A 499 24.58 7.99 23.39
CA PRO A 499 25.91 8.17 23.99
C PRO A 499 27.00 7.53 23.13
N VAL A 500 28.09 8.29 22.94
CA VAL A 500 29.25 7.87 22.13
C VAL A 500 29.67 6.44 22.48
N GLY A 501 29.85 5.60 21.47
CA GLY A 501 30.31 4.23 21.64
C GLY A 501 29.22 3.15 21.71
N THR A 502 27.95 3.51 21.49
CA THR A 502 26.84 2.54 21.43
C THR A 502 26.67 1.97 20.02
N ARG A 503 26.15 0.73 19.93
CA ARG A 503 26.09 -0.06 18.69
C ARG A 503 24.65 -0.42 18.28
N SER A 504 23.70 0.42 18.63
CA SER A 504 22.27 0.20 18.36
C SER A 504 21.81 0.88 17.09
N ASN A 505 20.70 0.42 16.51
CA ASN A 505 19.98 1.21 15.50
C ASN A 505 19.53 2.52 16.16
N ASP A 506 19.99 3.64 15.65
CA ASP A 506 19.82 4.94 16.30
C ASP A 506 19.23 6.00 15.37
N PHE A 507 19.05 5.67 14.09
CA PHE A 507 18.34 6.51 13.14
C PHE A 507 17.40 5.70 12.26
N VAL A 508 16.12 6.06 12.29
CA VAL A 508 15.10 5.57 11.35
C VAL A 508 14.46 6.81 10.74
N GLN A 509 14.55 6.95 9.41
CA GLN A 509 14.01 8.12 8.73
C GLN A 509 12.48 8.16 8.83
N ASN A 510 11.84 7.02 8.56
CA ASN A 510 10.40 6.87 8.55
C ASN A 510 9.93 5.92 9.66
N PRO A 511 9.04 6.35 10.58
CA PRO A 511 8.53 5.50 11.65
C PRO A 511 7.99 4.14 11.19
N ALA A 512 7.38 4.05 10.00
CA ALA A 512 6.82 2.82 9.44
C ALA A 512 7.85 1.69 9.33
N ILE A 513 9.08 2.02 8.93
CA ILE A 513 10.21 1.08 8.86
C ILE A 513 10.44 0.37 10.20
N THR A 514 10.18 1.04 11.33
CA THR A 514 10.39 0.46 12.67
C THR A 514 9.45 -0.73 12.91
N SER A 515 8.22 -0.67 12.40
CA SER A 515 7.24 -1.76 12.50
C SER A 515 7.34 -2.75 11.35
N TRP A 516 7.65 -2.25 10.14
CA TRP A 516 7.62 -3.00 8.88
C TRP A 516 8.92 -3.73 8.59
N LEU A 517 10.09 -3.13 8.80
CA LEU A 517 11.37 -3.73 8.37
C LEU A 517 12.31 -4.01 9.54
N ILE A 518 11.98 -3.53 10.75
CA ILE A 518 12.85 -3.56 11.91
C ILE A 518 12.14 -4.11 13.15
N ARG A 519 11.71 -5.38 13.10
CA ARG A 519 11.15 -6.06 14.29
C ARG A 519 12.21 -6.50 15.29
N SER A 520 13.42 -6.83 14.81
CA SER A 520 14.56 -7.23 15.64
C SER A 520 15.84 -6.65 15.06
N THR A 521 16.58 -5.89 15.88
CA THR A 521 17.94 -5.44 15.55
C THR A 521 18.91 -6.07 16.51
N ASP A 522 19.66 -7.05 16.02
CA ASP A 522 20.92 -7.34 16.70
C ASP A 522 21.88 -6.19 16.37
N ASP A 523 22.32 -5.51 17.42
CA ASP A 523 23.33 -4.45 17.40
C ASP A 523 24.58 -4.87 16.59
N ILE A 524 25.38 -3.88 16.19
CA ILE A 524 26.62 -4.14 15.46
C ILE A 524 27.57 -5.02 16.30
N THR A 525 27.92 -6.19 15.76
CA THR A 525 28.86 -7.12 16.40
C THR A 525 30.06 -7.39 15.49
N THR A 526 31.19 -7.78 16.08
CA THR A 526 32.39 -8.15 15.31
C THR A 526 32.69 -9.63 15.46
N GLY A 527 33.15 -10.24 14.37
CA GLY A 527 33.62 -11.62 14.35
C GLY A 527 34.83 -11.83 15.26
N SER A 528 35.14 -13.08 15.59
CA SER A 528 36.20 -13.39 16.57
C SER A 528 37.62 -13.08 16.10
N GLY A 529 37.83 -12.88 14.79
CA GLY A 529 39.12 -12.46 14.22
C GLY A 529 39.34 -10.96 14.29
N LEU A 530 38.26 -10.18 14.39
CA LEU A 530 38.31 -8.72 14.33
C LEU A 530 38.06 -8.09 15.71
N THR A 531 38.98 -7.26 16.16
CA THR A 531 38.77 -6.48 17.38
C THR A 531 38.13 -5.13 17.02
N GLY A 532 36.82 -5.01 17.27
CA GLY A 532 36.10 -3.73 17.18
C GLY A 532 35.94 -3.08 18.55
N MET A 533 36.40 -1.83 18.70
CA MET A 533 36.15 -1.00 19.89
C MET A 533 35.42 0.28 19.48
N SER A 534 34.49 0.77 20.30
CA SER A 534 33.77 2.02 20.02
C SER A 534 34.00 3.02 21.16
N PRO A 535 35.19 3.65 21.24
CA PRO A 535 35.51 4.62 22.29
C PRO A 535 34.94 6.03 22.04
N SER A 536 34.39 6.29 20.85
CA SER A 536 33.87 7.58 20.38
C SER A 536 32.68 7.35 19.43
N THR A 537 32.41 8.23 18.45
CA THR A 537 31.27 8.10 17.53
C THR A 537 31.64 7.26 16.31
N GLU A 538 32.47 6.24 16.50
CA GLU A 538 32.90 5.39 15.41
C GLU A 538 33.27 4.00 15.95
N LEU A 539 33.32 3.01 15.07
CA LEU A 539 33.86 1.69 15.35
C LEU A 539 35.31 1.59 14.86
N GLN A 540 36.25 1.55 15.81
CA GLN A 540 37.67 1.37 15.56
C GLN A 540 37.97 -0.11 15.37
N LEU A 541 38.42 -0.48 14.18
CA LEU A 541 38.75 -1.83 13.78
C LEU A 541 40.26 -2.06 13.84
N THR A 542 40.65 -3.07 14.60
CA THR A 542 42.04 -3.55 14.75
C THR A 542 42.09 -5.05 14.48
N ASP A 543 43.29 -5.56 14.19
CA ASP A 543 43.51 -6.95 13.80
C ASP A 543 42.80 -7.30 12.47
N ILE A 544 42.91 -6.41 11.46
CA ILE A 544 42.58 -6.75 10.07
C ILE A 544 43.86 -7.32 9.45
N ASP A 545 44.11 -8.60 9.64
CA ASP A 545 45.34 -9.26 9.15
C ASP A 545 45.13 -10.11 7.89
N ALA A 546 43.88 -10.33 7.49
CA ALA A 546 43.53 -10.94 6.22
C ALA A 546 44.06 -10.13 5.03
N THR A 547 44.66 -10.79 4.06
CA THR A 547 45.14 -10.16 2.80
C THR A 547 44.16 -10.30 1.64
N SER A 548 43.09 -11.08 1.83
CA SER A 548 42.06 -11.37 0.83
C SER A 548 40.73 -11.68 1.49
N TYR A 549 39.65 -11.56 0.72
CA TYR A 549 38.30 -11.92 1.15
C TYR A 549 38.21 -13.35 1.73
N GLN A 550 38.81 -14.33 1.05
CA GLN A 550 38.81 -15.73 1.48
C GLN A 550 39.53 -15.96 2.82
N GLU A 551 40.58 -15.18 3.09
CA GLU A 551 41.30 -15.23 4.36
C GLU A 551 40.49 -14.59 5.49
N ALA A 552 39.79 -13.48 5.22
CA ALA A 552 38.90 -12.84 6.19
C ALA A 552 37.75 -13.76 6.63
N ILE A 553 37.16 -14.54 5.71
CA ILE A 553 36.19 -15.58 6.06
C ILE A 553 36.82 -16.60 7.01
N ALA A 554 38.00 -17.15 6.64
CA ALA A 554 38.66 -18.19 7.42
C ALA A 554 39.05 -17.73 8.83
N GLN A 555 39.33 -16.43 9.00
CA GLN A 555 39.73 -15.81 10.26
C GLN A 555 38.55 -15.23 11.05
N ASN A 556 37.35 -15.12 10.45
CA ASN A 556 36.18 -14.43 11.00
C ASN A 556 36.45 -12.94 11.25
N GLU A 557 37.05 -12.27 10.27
CA GLU A 557 37.31 -10.82 10.28
C GLU A 557 36.15 -10.05 9.63
N TYR A 558 35.06 -9.83 10.36
CA TYR A 558 33.89 -9.12 9.84
C TYR A 558 33.18 -8.26 10.89
N VAL A 559 32.43 -7.27 10.41
CA VAL A 559 31.38 -6.55 11.15
C VAL A 559 30.03 -7.13 10.70
N GLN A 560 29.12 -7.42 11.62
CA GLN A 560 27.79 -7.93 11.27
C GLN A 560 26.67 -7.15 11.93
N VAL A 561 25.51 -7.15 11.26
CA VAL A 561 24.26 -6.55 11.71
C VAL A 561 23.07 -7.36 11.19
N SER A 562 21.95 -7.34 11.89
CA SER A 562 20.73 -7.99 11.42
C SER A 562 19.50 -7.08 11.55
N PHE A 563 18.55 -7.24 10.63
CA PHE A 563 17.21 -6.65 10.70
C PHE A 563 16.15 -7.71 10.35
N THR A 564 14.87 -7.44 10.60
CA THR A 564 13.79 -8.43 10.38
C THR A 564 12.55 -7.75 9.83
N THR A 565 12.14 -8.19 8.64
CA THR A 565 10.92 -7.74 7.97
C THR A 565 9.67 -8.18 8.72
N ALA A 566 8.58 -7.45 8.53
CA ALA A 566 7.25 -7.73 9.04
C ALA A 566 6.51 -8.65 8.07
N THR A 567 5.34 -9.08 8.51
CA THR A 567 4.33 -9.79 7.71
C THR A 567 3.48 -8.78 6.97
N GLY A 568 2.96 -9.16 5.80
CA GLY A 568 2.05 -8.36 4.98
C GLY A 568 2.74 -7.17 4.32
N LEU A 569 3.85 -7.43 3.63
CA LEU A 569 4.61 -6.41 2.92
C LEU A 569 4.61 -6.73 1.43
N VAL A 570 4.15 -5.77 0.63
CA VAL A 570 4.24 -5.82 -0.82
C VAL A 570 5.63 -5.34 -1.24
N ASN A 571 6.28 -6.15 -2.07
CA ASN A 571 7.55 -5.84 -2.75
C ASN A 571 8.68 -5.22 -1.89
N PRO A 572 8.97 -5.76 -0.67
CA PRO A 572 10.02 -5.22 0.16
C PRO A 572 11.40 -5.48 -0.45
N MET A 573 12.21 -4.44 -0.63
CA MET A 573 13.52 -4.54 -1.26
C MET A 573 14.57 -3.62 -0.64
N VAL A 574 15.84 -3.95 -0.83
CA VAL A 574 16.99 -3.12 -0.49
C VAL A 574 17.58 -2.54 -1.78
N GLY A 575 17.56 -1.22 -1.91
CA GLY A 575 18.13 -0.52 -3.07
C GLY A 575 19.59 -0.13 -2.90
N GLN A 576 20.04 0.09 -1.66
CA GLN A 576 21.43 0.43 -1.39
C GLN A 576 21.83 0.12 0.05
N ILE A 577 23.02 -0.46 0.20
CA ILE A 577 23.69 -0.54 1.51
C ILE A 577 24.98 0.23 1.39
N GLY A 578 25.30 1.04 2.39
CA GLY A 578 26.60 1.68 2.42
C GLY A 578 27.01 2.15 3.80
N ILE A 579 28.27 2.53 3.90
CA ILE A 579 28.85 3.07 5.12
C ILE A 579 29.28 4.51 4.89
N ASN A 580 28.99 5.39 5.84
CA ASN A 580 29.63 6.69 5.83
C ASN A 580 31.00 6.60 6.48
N TRP A 581 31.86 7.52 6.07
CA TRP A 581 33.07 7.82 6.80
C TRP A 581 32.91 9.17 7.49
N TYR A 582 32.50 9.15 8.77
CA TYR A 582 32.49 10.34 9.60
C TYR A 582 33.65 10.29 10.62
N GLN A 583 34.22 11.47 10.90
CA GLN A 583 35.28 11.59 11.90
C GLN A 583 35.11 12.90 12.67
N ASN A 584 35.00 12.77 13.99
CA ASN A 584 34.83 13.86 14.97
C ASN A 584 35.93 14.94 15.02
N SER A 585 36.94 14.92 14.13
CA SER A 585 38.20 15.66 14.32
C SER A 585 38.65 16.53 13.16
N GLY A 586 37.81 16.79 12.15
CA GLY A 586 38.15 17.69 11.04
C GLY A 586 39.36 17.22 10.21
N GLY A 587 39.55 15.90 10.08
CA GLY A 587 40.59 15.27 9.25
C GLY A 587 41.98 15.13 9.90
N ALA A 588 42.11 15.41 11.20
CA ALA A 588 43.38 15.33 11.93
C ALA A 588 43.75 13.90 12.39
N ILE A 589 42.75 13.04 12.61
CA ILE A 589 42.92 11.60 12.84
C ILE A 589 42.44 10.91 11.58
N ARG A 590 43.20 9.99 10.98
CA ARG A 590 42.88 9.28 9.74
C ARG A 590 43.09 7.80 9.99
N GLY A 591 42.00 7.03 9.95
CA GLY A 591 42.09 5.58 10.03
C GLY A 591 42.82 5.00 8.82
N ASN A 592 43.37 3.81 9.00
CA ASN A 592 43.95 3.01 7.93
C ASN A 592 42.87 2.63 6.90
N SER A 593 43.15 2.79 5.61
CA SER A 593 42.30 2.30 4.53
C SER A 593 42.26 0.77 4.54
N TYR A 594 41.21 0.16 4.00
CA TYR A 594 41.05 -1.29 3.93
C TYR A 594 40.08 -1.66 2.81
N MET A 595 40.02 -2.94 2.45
CA MET A 595 39.04 -3.48 1.52
C MET A 595 37.90 -4.13 2.29
N VAL A 596 36.71 -4.09 1.72
CA VAL A 596 35.57 -4.84 2.23
C VAL A 596 34.89 -5.69 1.17
N ALA A 597 34.31 -6.79 1.64
CA ALA A 597 33.34 -7.58 0.89
C ALA A 597 32.08 -7.74 1.75
N MET A 598 30.93 -7.61 1.12
CA MET A 598 29.63 -7.71 1.76
C MET A 598 28.94 -9.03 1.40
N GLU A 599 28.52 -9.73 2.44
CA GLU A 599 27.60 -10.85 2.33
C GLU A 599 26.28 -10.54 3.03
N ILE A 600 25.18 -11.03 2.47
CA ILE A 600 23.88 -11.06 3.14
C ILE A 600 23.38 -12.52 3.24
N SER A 601 22.71 -12.85 4.33
CA SER A 601 22.17 -14.19 4.57
C SER A 601 20.88 -14.12 5.38
N LYS A 602 19.93 -14.99 5.07
CA LYS A 602 18.69 -15.19 5.84
C LYS A 602 18.70 -16.46 6.72
N ASP A 603 19.79 -17.24 6.69
CA ASP A 603 19.88 -18.55 7.34
C ASP A 603 21.11 -18.71 8.24
N ASN A 604 21.59 -17.57 8.78
CA ASN A 604 22.77 -17.49 9.64
C ASN A 604 24.04 -18.04 8.95
N PHE A 605 24.21 -17.71 7.67
CA PHE A 605 25.36 -18.06 6.82
C PHE A 605 25.56 -19.57 6.67
N ALA A 606 24.47 -20.36 6.71
CA ALA A 606 24.53 -21.69 6.10
C ALA A 606 24.63 -21.55 4.58
N ASN A 607 23.99 -20.51 4.07
CA ASN A 607 24.07 -19.98 2.72
C ASN A 607 24.26 -18.46 2.79
N SER A 608 25.10 -17.90 1.93
CA SER A 608 25.33 -16.46 1.86
C SER A 608 25.44 -15.99 0.43
N LEU A 609 24.99 -14.76 0.21
CA LEU A 609 25.08 -14.08 -1.06
C LEU A 609 26.16 -13.00 -0.98
N VAL A 610 27.19 -13.09 -1.83
CA VAL A 610 28.20 -12.03 -1.94
C VAL A 610 27.64 -10.94 -2.84
N LEU A 611 27.24 -9.80 -2.26
CA LEU A 611 26.64 -8.68 -3.01
C LEU A 611 27.70 -7.88 -3.75
N TYR A 612 28.83 -7.62 -3.09
CA TYR A 612 29.93 -6.87 -3.69
C TYR A 612 31.22 -7.12 -2.90
N SER A 613 32.36 -7.15 -3.60
CA SER A 613 33.68 -7.39 -3.01
C SER A 613 34.72 -6.40 -3.49
N ASP A 614 35.83 -6.34 -2.76
CA ASP A 614 37.00 -5.51 -3.09
C ASP A 614 36.71 -4.00 -3.14
N ILE A 615 35.73 -3.56 -2.33
CA ILE A 615 35.41 -2.15 -2.17
C ILE A 615 36.45 -1.50 -1.27
N GLN A 616 37.13 -0.48 -1.78
CA GLN A 616 38.14 0.23 -1.00
C GLN A 616 37.47 1.27 -0.11
N ILE A 617 37.60 1.07 1.21
CA ILE A 617 37.22 2.05 2.22
C ILE A 617 38.47 2.85 2.59
N HIS A 618 38.42 4.16 2.40
CA HIS A 618 39.57 5.03 2.62
C HIS A 618 39.16 6.40 3.14
N TYR A 619 40.15 7.16 3.60
CA TYR A 619 39.92 8.55 3.98
C TYR A 619 39.63 9.42 2.74
N PRO A 620 38.55 10.22 2.72
CA PRO A 620 38.21 11.08 1.59
C PRO A 620 39.21 12.22 1.39
N ALA A 621 39.74 12.37 0.17
CA ALA A 621 40.79 13.34 -0.15
C ALA A 621 40.38 14.81 0.06
N ASN A 622 39.08 15.10 0.07
CA ASN A 622 38.49 16.44 0.21
C ASN A 622 38.17 16.83 1.67
N GLY A 623 38.33 15.92 2.64
CA GLY A 623 38.06 16.17 4.06
C GLY A 623 36.58 16.36 4.42
N MET A 624 35.66 15.89 3.56
CA MET A 624 34.21 15.80 3.85
C MET A 624 33.80 14.33 4.03
N SER A 625 32.68 14.08 4.70
CA SER A 625 32.08 12.73 4.79
C SER A 625 31.84 12.17 3.39
N GLU A 626 32.30 10.95 3.13
CA GLU A 626 32.06 10.20 1.88
C GLU A 626 31.22 8.96 2.23
N PHE A 627 30.24 8.66 1.38
CA PHE A 627 29.42 7.47 1.49
C PHE A 627 30.00 6.41 0.54
N PHE A 628 30.34 5.25 1.09
CA PHE A 628 30.84 4.11 0.33
C PHE A 628 29.68 3.16 0.08
N SER A 629 29.23 3.08 -1.17
CA SER A 629 28.23 2.09 -1.58
C SER A 629 28.85 0.70 -1.50
N LEU A 630 28.24 -0.15 -0.69
CA LEU A 630 28.61 -1.56 -0.51
C LEU A 630 27.75 -2.49 -1.36
N THR A 631 26.78 -1.93 -2.09
CA THR A 631 26.08 -2.59 -3.19
C THR A 631 26.51 -2.00 -4.53
N PRO A 632 26.45 -2.78 -5.63
CA PRO A 632 26.66 -2.26 -6.98
C PRO A 632 25.61 -1.17 -7.31
N PRO A 633 25.97 -0.14 -8.08
CA PRO A 633 25.01 0.88 -8.51
C PRO A 633 23.85 0.27 -9.31
N GLY A 634 22.62 0.53 -8.88
CA GLY A 634 21.40 0.04 -9.54
C GLY A 634 21.01 -1.40 -9.23
N ALA A 635 21.74 -2.09 -8.33
CA ALA A 635 21.34 -3.41 -7.87
C ALA A 635 20.22 -3.31 -6.82
N LEU A 636 19.11 -3.99 -7.07
CA LEU A 636 18.01 -4.17 -6.11
C LEU A 636 18.10 -5.59 -5.52
N PHE A 637 17.78 -5.71 -4.23
CA PHE A 637 17.77 -6.98 -3.53
C PHE A 637 16.41 -7.20 -2.86
N ASN A 638 15.64 -8.13 -3.39
CA ASN A 638 14.33 -8.48 -2.86
C ASN A 638 14.42 -9.13 -1.48
N LEU A 639 13.59 -8.65 -0.56
CA LEU A 639 13.40 -9.21 0.77
C LEU A 639 12.18 -10.14 0.75
N GLU A 640 12.15 -11.05 1.72
CA GLU A 640 11.00 -11.86 2.05
C GLU A 640 10.37 -11.27 3.31
N GLU A 641 9.04 -11.32 3.42
CA GLU A 641 8.35 -10.96 4.64
C GLU A 641 8.72 -11.88 5.82
N ASN A 642 8.53 -11.40 7.04
CA ASN A 642 8.78 -12.10 8.29
C ASN A 642 10.16 -12.82 8.38
N THR A 643 11.18 -12.24 7.76
CA THR A 643 12.49 -12.87 7.55
C THR A 643 13.60 -12.04 8.17
N THR A 644 14.46 -12.70 8.94
CA THR A 644 15.65 -12.05 9.51
C THR A 644 16.81 -12.13 8.52
N TYR A 645 17.26 -10.96 8.06
CA TYR A 645 18.46 -10.82 7.25
C TYR A 645 19.64 -10.40 8.11
N THR A 646 20.77 -11.09 7.97
CA THR A 646 22.06 -10.73 8.57
C THR A 646 23.05 -10.34 7.48
N ILE A 647 23.61 -9.14 7.61
CA ILE A 647 24.67 -8.61 6.76
C ILE A 647 26.01 -8.83 7.46
N ARG A 648 27.01 -9.36 6.74
CA ARG A 648 28.42 -9.40 7.15
C ARG A 648 29.26 -8.57 6.20
N ILE A 649 30.05 -7.66 6.76
CA ILE A 649 31.04 -6.84 6.05
C ILE A 649 32.41 -7.35 6.48
N TYR A 650 33.03 -8.17 5.65
CA TYR A 650 34.37 -8.70 5.88
C TYR A 650 35.39 -7.61 5.56
N ALA A 651 36.33 -7.38 6.48
CA ALA A 651 37.39 -6.39 6.30
C ALA A 651 38.72 -7.12 6.03
N TYR A 652 39.48 -6.66 5.04
CA TYR A 652 40.78 -7.25 4.68
C TYR A 652 41.68 -6.25 3.96
N ASN A 653 42.94 -6.62 3.72
CA ASN A 653 43.95 -5.84 3.00
C ASN A 653 44.03 -4.39 3.52
N GLN A 654 44.17 -4.25 4.84
CA GLN A 654 44.39 -2.97 5.49
C GLN A 654 45.68 -2.33 4.95
N GLN A 655 45.60 -1.03 4.68
CA GLN A 655 46.71 -0.18 4.28
C GLN A 655 47.08 0.69 5.48
N ASN A 656 48.35 0.71 5.85
CA ASN A 656 48.82 1.50 7.00
C ASN A 656 48.92 3.00 6.71
N ASP A 657 48.12 3.52 5.78
CA ASP A 657 48.13 4.90 5.27
C ASP A 657 47.37 5.90 6.18
N GLY A 658 46.90 5.44 7.34
CA GLY A 658 46.35 6.28 8.38
C GLY A 658 47.42 6.92 9.27
N ASN A 659 47.00 7.79 10.19
CA ASN A 659 47.86 8.31 11.25
C ASN A 659 47.46 7.79 12.65
N VAL A 660 46.63 6.74 12.69
CA VAL A 660 46.26 5.94 13.87
C VAL A 660 46.34 4.45 13.55
N PRO A 661 46.56 3.57 14.55
CA PRO A 661 46.85 2.15 14.32
C PRO A 661 45.60 1.29 14.08
N TYR A 662 44.52 1.88 13.58
CA TYR A 662 43.23 1.21 13.38
C TYR A 662 42.53 1.75 12.14
N SER A 663 41.65 0.93 11.56
CA SER A 663 40.69 1.34 10.55
C SER A 663 39.42 1.85 11.21
N VAL A 664 38.64 2.65 10.49
CA VAL A 664 37.37 3.20 10.97
C VAL A 664 36.23 2.58 10.19
N PHE A 665 35.19 2.19 10.91
CA PHE A 665 33.87 1.86 10.38
C PHE A 665 32.89 2.81 11.05
N ASP A 666 32.09 3.51 10.26
CA ASP A 666 31.12 4.48 10.76
C ASP A 666 29.84 4.42 9.94
N ASP A 667 28.74 4.90 10.52
CA ASP A 667 27.35 4.86 10.07
C ASP A 667 27.01 3.85 8.95
N LEU A 668 26.46 2.68 9.30
CA LEU A 668 25.91 1.74 8.31
C LEU A 668 24.47 2.13 7.96
N THR A 669 24.21 2.45 6.70
CA THR A 669 22.88 2.82 6.18
C THR A 669 22.36 1.73 5.25
N VAL A 670 21.08 1.38 5.41
CA VAL A 670 20.34 0.46 4.53
C VAL A 670 19.12 1.19 3.99
N ARG A 671 19.10 1.39 2.67
CA ARG A 671 17.99 2.00 1.92
C ARG A 671 17.04 0.93 1.40
N VAL A 672 15.76 1.13 1.65
CA VAL A 672 14.69 0.15 1.45
C VAL A 672 13.48 0.80 0.80
N SER A 673 12.74 0.00 0.06
CA SER A 673 11.39 0.31 -0.42
C SER A 673 10.47 -0.86 -0.07
N ALA A 674 9.21 -0.58 0.23
CA ALA A 674 8.17 -1.58 0.53
C ALA A 674 6.80 -0.87 0.61
N CYS A 675 5.72 -1.59 0.33
CA CYS A 675 4.38 -1.18 0.69
C CYS A 675 3.79 -2.12 1.76
N GLN A 676 2.81 -1.62 2.50
CA GLN A 676 2.03 -2.38 3.47
C GLN A 676 0.72 -2.78 2.81
N GLU A 677 0.45 -4.09 2.79
CA GLU A 677 -0.80 -4.63 2.22
C GLU A 677 -2.03 -3.95 2.84
N GLN A 678 -2.99 -3.63 1.98
CA GLN A 678 -4.35 -3.28 2.32
C GLN A 678 -5.27 -4.47 1.99
N ASN A 679 -6.38 -4.57 2.72
CA ASN A 679 -7.48 -5.50 2.47
C ASN A 679 -8.72 -4.77 3.01
N THR A 680 -9.46 -4.15 2.10
CA THR A 680 -10.50 -3.16 2.40
C THR A 680 -11.77 -3.81 2.91
N ASP A 681 -12.16 -4.93 2.32
CA ASP A 681 -13.36 -5.71 2.65
C ASP A 681 -13.21 -6.69 3.83
N GLY A 682 -11.98 -7.12 4.16
CA GLY A 682 -11.71 -8.09 5.22
C GLY A 682 -11.68 -9.57 4.81
N ASP A 683 -11.73 -9.92 3.52
CA ASP A 683 -11.89 -11.31 3.05
C ASP A 683 -10.59 -12.15 3.09
N GLY A 684 -9.44 -11.47 3.13
CA GLY A 684 -8.10 -12.07 3.14
C GLY A 684 -7.37 -12.08 1.80
N GLN A 685 -7.96 -11.56 0.73
CA GLN A 685 -7.31 -11.21 -0.53
C GLN A 685 -6.83 -9.74 -0.46
N PRO A 686 -5.53 -9.45 -0.62
CA PRO A 686 -5.06 -8.07 -0.63
C PRO A 686 -5.66 -7.28 -1.81
N ASP A 687 -5.93 -5.99 -1.61
CA ASP A 687 -6.55 -5.11 -2.63
C ASP A 687 -5.81 -5.18 -3.97
N HIS A 688 -4.46 -5.14 -3.97
CA HIS A 688 -3.63 -5.27 -5.18
C HIS A 688 -3.71 -6.63 -5.93
N LEU A 689 -4.57 -7.54 -5.47
CA LEU A 689 -4.87 -8.82 -6.08
C LEU A 689 -6.38 -9.04 -6.20
N ASP A 690 -7.20 -8.07 -5.79
CA ASP A 690 -8.65 -8.17 -5.68
C ASP A 690 -9.30 -7.29 -6.73
N TYR A 691 -10.24 -7.86 -7.50
CA TYR A 691 -10.88 -7.13 -8.60
C TYR A 691 -12.05 -6.25 -8.16
N ASP A 692 -12.46 -6.35 -6.89
CA ASP A 692 -13.56 -5.61 -6.25
C ASP A 692 -13.19 -5.43 -4.77
N SER A 693 -12.24 -4.54 -4.49
CA SER A 693 -11.58 -4.38 -3.19
C SER A 693 -12.53 -4.01 -2.04
N ASP A 694 -13.69 -3.42 -2.35
CA ASP A 694 -14.68 -3.01 -1.36
C ASP A 694 -15.98 -3.84 -1.34
N GLU A 695 -16.06 -4.86 -2.21
CA GLU A 695 -17.14 -5.84 -2.32
C GLU A 695 -18.53 -5.22 -2.59
N ASP A 696 -18.58 -4.14 -3.38
CA ASP A 696 -19.82 -3.45 -3.74
C ASP A 696 -20.45 -3.90 -5.08
N GLY A 697 -19.71 -4.70 -5.85
CA GLY A 697 -20.12 -5.28 -7.11
C GLY A 697 -19.87 -4.39 -8.34
N CYS A 698 -19.27 -3.22 -8.18
CA CYS A 698 -18.50 -2.55 -9.22
C CYS A 698 -17.04 -3.02 -9.13
N ASN A 699 -16.33 -3.10 -10.25
CA ASN A 699 -14.93 -3.51 -10.18
C ASN A 699 -13.99 -2.30 -10.08
N ASP A 700 -12.83 -2.54 -9.50
CA ASP A 700 -11.87 -1.50 -9.16
C ASP A 700 -11.44 -0.69 -10.39
N ALA A 701 -11.24 -1.39 -11.52
CA ALA A 701 -10.92 -0.78 -12.81
C ALA A 701 -11.97 0.25 -13.28
N ASP A 702 -13.27 0.01 -13.13
CA ASP A 702 -14.30 0.97 -13.55
C ASP A 702 -14.31 2.19 -12.61
N GLU A 703 -14.21 1.95 -11.30
CA GLU A 703 -14.30 2.97 -10.27
C GLU A 703 -13.09 3.89 -10.22
N ALA A 704 -11.89 3.32 -10.23
CA ALA A 704 -10.63 4.08 -10.23
C ALA A 704 -10.51 5.02 -11.43
N TYR A 705 -11.21 4.71 -12.54
CA TYR A 705 -11.24 5.51 -13.76
C TYR A 705 -12.49 6.38 -13.89
N GLY A 706 -13.53 6.15 -13.07
CA GLY A 706 -14.84 6.78 -13.21
C GLY A 706 -15.44 6.52 -14.60
N ASP A 707 -15.25 5.32 -15.15
CA ASP A 707 -15.78 4.88 -16.45
C ASP A 707 -16.25 3.43 -16.35
N ALA A 708 -17.56 3.20 -16.39
CA ALA A 708 -18.20 1.86 -16.38
C ALA A 708 -17.93 0.99 -17.63
N ASN A 709 -16.87 1.29 -18.37
CA ASN A 709 -16.39 0.50 -19.51
C ASN A 709 -14.86 0.39 -19.47
N ALA A 710 -14.22 0.71 -18.34
CA ALA A 710 -12.80 0.50 -18.16
C ALA A 710 -12.51 -1.00 -18.24
N ASP A 711 -13.34 -1.84 -17.63
CA ASP A 711 -13.47 -3.27 -17.91
C ASP A 711 -14.68 -3.56 -18.82
N ALA A 712 -14.44 -3.52 -20.11
CA ALA A 712 -15.48 -3.67 -21.11
C ALA A 712 -16.03 -5.10 -21.27
N ASP A 713 -15.40 -6.12 -20.67
CA ASP A 713 -15.93 -7.50 -20.70
C ASP A 713 -16.08 -8.19 -19.34
N ASN A 714 -15.99 -7.40 -18.27
CA ASN A 714 -16.34 -7.75 -16.90
C ASN A 714 -15.52 -8.94 -16.37
N ASN A 715 -14.23 -8.95 -16.70
CA ASN A 715 -13.30 -10.02 -16.37
C ASN A 715 -12.35 -9.68 -15.20
N GLY A 716 -12.45 -8.48 -14.63
CA GLY A 716 -11.62 -7.94 -13.55
C GLY A 716 -10.45 -7.08 -14.03
N MET A 717 -10.02 -7.22 -15.29
CA MET A 717 -8.85 -6.54 -15.83
C MET A 717 -9.23 -5.32 -16.69
N TYR A 718 -8.31 -4.36 -16.80
CA TYR A 718 -8.50 -3.19 -17.65
C TYR A 718 -8.64 -3.55 -19.14
N GLY A 719 -9.76 -3.21 -19.74
CA GLY A 719 -10.02 -3.27 -21.17
C GLY A 719 -10.93 -4.43 -21.58
N SER A 720 -10.50 -5.23 -22.55
CA SER A 720 -11.27 -6.42 -22.97
C SER A 720 -10.31 -7.55 -23.33
N GLY A 721 -10.49 -8.69 -22.68
CA GLY A 721 -9.55 -9.80 -22.61
C GLY A 721 -8.30 -9.45 -21.81
N ALA A 722 -7.27 -10.29 -21.92
CA ALA A 722 -6.00 -10.03 -21.25
C ALA A 722 -5.30 -8.78 -21.83
N PRO A 723 -4.99 -7.76 -21.01
CA PRO A 723 -4.35 -6.53 -21.45
C PRO A 723 -2.91 -6.77 -21.92
N THR A 724 -2.33 -5.76 -22.57
CA THR A 724 -0.90 -5.76 -22.90
C THR A 724 -0.15 -4.88 -21.92
N VAL A 725 0.90 -5.41 -21.32
CA VAL A 725 1.68 -4.78 -20.26
C VAL A 725 3.01 -4.20 -20.72
N ASN A 726 3.54 -3.26 -19.94
CA ASN A 726 4.90 -2.75 -20.06
C ASN A 726 5.92 -3.78 -19.52
N SER A 727 7.19 -3.40 -19.37
CA SER A 727 8.21 -4.29 -18.80
C SER A 727 8.25 -4.29 -17.27
N ASP A 728 7.42 -3.46 -16.66
CA ASP A 728 7.24 -3.24 -15.23
C ASP A 728 5.78 -3.52 -14.83
N GLY A 729 5.09 -4.41 -15.55
CA GLY A 729 3.73 -4.85 -15.20
C GLY A 729 2.60 -3.96 -15.66
N THR A 730 2.77 -2.65 -15.55
CA THR A 730 1.70 -1.68 -15.83
C THR A 730 0.99 -1.87 -17.18
N VAL A 731 -0.35 -1.84 -17.18
CA VAL A 731 -1.17 -1.94 -18.39
C VAL A 731 -0.88 -0.77 -19.37
N ILE A 732 -0.58 -1.08 -20.65
CA ILE A 732 -0.18 -0.05 -21.65
C ILE A 732 -1.32 0.92 -21.99
N SER A 733 -2.57 0.44 -22.01
CA SER A 733 -3.75 1.25 -22.36
C SER A 733 -4.31 2.05 -21.20
N ALA A 734 -3.95 1.66 -19.97
CA ALA A 734 -4.26 2.33 -18.72
C ALA A 734 -3.49 3.65 -18.63
N ALA A 735 -4.17 4.72 -18.25
CA ALA A 735 -3.52 6.00 -18.02
C ALA A 735 -4.34 6.87 -17.06
N TYR A 736 -3.93 6.91 -15.80
CA TYR A 736 -4.43 7.85 -14.80
C TYR A 736 -3.26 8.57 -14.10
N THR A 737 -3.56 9.59 -13.28
CA THR A 737 -2.54 10.26 -12.44
C THR A 737 -2.78 10.10 -10.95
N THR A 738 -4.03 9.91 -10.57
CA THR A 738 -4.55 9.56 -9.23
C THR A 738 -5.90 8.87 -9.47
N PRO A 739 -6.24 7.78 -8.77
CA PRO A 739 -7.54 7.15 -8.90
C PRO A 739 -8.65 8.17 -8.57
N VAL A 740 -9.84 7.94 -9.12
CA VAL A 740 -10.99 8.85 -8.92
C VAL A 740 -11.45 8.83 -7.45
N ASP A 741 -11.81 10.01 -6.96
CA ASP A 741 -12.45 10.29 -5.66
C ASP A 741 -13.55 11.31 -6.01
N SER A 742 -14.71 10.80 -6.42
CA SER A 742 -15.77 11.60 -7.04
C SER A 742 -16.53 12.45 -6.03
N ASP A 743 -16.70 11.94 -4.82
CA ASP A 743 -17.45 12.58 -3.73
C ASP A 743 -16.56 13.47 -2.83
N THR A 744 -15.23 13.38 -3.00
CA THR A 744 -14.19 14.09 -2.24
C THR A 744 -14.09 13.66 -0.77
N SER A 745 -14.43 12.41 -0.46
CA SER A 745 -14.29 11.79 0.87
C SER A 745 -12.83 11.72 1.31
N GLY A 746 -11.92 11.63 0.32
CA GLY A 746 -10.49 11.41 0.51
C GLY A 746 -10.07 9.94 0.52
N ALA A 747 -11.01 9.02 0.34
CA ALA A 747 -10.76 7.66 -0.15
C ALA A 747 -10.98 7.66 -1.67
N SER A 748 -10.33 6.74 -2.38
CA SER A 748 -10.63 6.52 -3.80
C SER A 748 -11.89 5.68 -3.92
N ASP A 749 -12.64 5.88 -5.02
CA ASP A 749 -13.96 5.27 -5.20
C ASP A 749 -13.89 3.73 -5.10
N PHE A 750 -12.87 3.08 -5.70
CA PHE A 750 -12.62 1.62 -5.62
C PHE A 750 -12.29 1.06 -4.21
N LEU A 751 -12.22 1.92 -3.20
CA LEU A 751 -11.98 1.55 -1.79
C LEU A 751 -13.15 2.00 -0.90
N GLU A 752 -14.24 2.51 -1.48
CA GLU A 752 -15.37 3.10 -0.78
C GLU A 752 -16.70 2.48 -1.21
N VAL A 753 -17.15 1.52 -0.40
CA VAL A 753 -18.42 0.81 -0.59
C VAL A 753 -19.54 1.74 -1.07
N GLY A 754 -19.83 1.63 -2.35
CA GLY A 754 -20.88 2.34 -3.05
C GLY A 754 -22.13 1.47 -3.19
N GLY A 755 -22.75 1.58 -4.35
CA GLY A 755 -23.95 0.83 -4.69
C GLY A 755 -24.95 1.61 -5.53
N LEU A 756 -25.67 0.86 -6.35
CA LEU A 756 -26.71 1.38 -7.23
C LEU A 756 -27.81 2.10 -6.40
N PRO A 757 -28.14 3.35 -6.71
CA PRO A 757 -29.22 4.04 -6.03
C PRO A 757 -30.57 3.31 -6.15
N VAL A 758 -31.36 3.32 -5.07
CA VAL A 758 -32.70 2.70 -5.05
C VAL A 758 -33.76 3.78 -4.88
N ILE A 759 -34.63 3.93 -5.88
CA ILE A 759 -35.75 4.87 -5.82
C ILE A 759 -36.83 4.29 -4.90
N THR A 760 -37.12 5.03 -3.83
CA THR A 760 -38.14 4.68 -2.83
C THR A 760 -39.47 5.41 -3.03
N THR A 761 -39.48 6.49 -3.82
CA THR A 761 -40.68 7.24 -4.19
C THR A 761 -40.47 7.90 -5.53
N GLN A 762 -41.32 7.56 -6.49
CA GLN A 762 -41.33 8.14 -7.83
C GLN A 762 -41.91 9.56 -7.83
N PRO A 763 -41.48 10.44 -8.75
CA PRO A 763 -42.12 11.72 -8.94
C PRO A 763 -43.52 11.56 -9.53
N ILE A 764 -44.44 12.40 -9.08
CA ILE A 764 -45.87 12.33 -9.46
C ILE A 764 -46.24 13.45 -10.42
N ASP A 765 -47.19 13.15 -11.30
CA ASP A 765 -47.71 14.09 -12.28
C ASP A 765 -48.29 15.35 -11.63
N ALA A 766 -48.11 16.48 -12.30
CA ALA A 766 -48.55 17.78 -11.82
C ALA A 766 -49.43 18.48 -12.84
N THR A 767 -50.64 18.86 -12.42
CA THR A 767 -51.54 19.71 -13.21
C THR A 767 -51.65 21.10 -12.58
N ILE A 768 -51.35 22.15 -13.32
CA ILE A 768 -51.34 23.54 -12.85
C ILE A 768 -51.99 24.52 -13.82
N CYS A 769 -52.48 25.67 -13.33
CA CYS A 769 -52.91 26.79 -14.17
C CYS A 769 -51.73 27.47 -14.88
N GLU A 770 -51.95 27.98 -16.08
CA GLU A 770 -51.04 28.88 -16.80
C GLU A 770 -50.58 30.04 -15.90
N GLY A 771 -49.27 30.22 -15.79
CA GLY A 771 -48.62 31.21 -14.92
C GLY A 771 -48.35 30.75 -13.48
N SER A 772 -48.75 29.52 -13.10
CA SER A 772 -48.48 28.94 -11.78
C SER A 772 -47.13 28.21 -11.71
N ASN A 773 -46.77 27.73 -10.52
CA ASN A 773 -45.55 26.97 -10.28
C ASN A 773 -45.90 25.50 -9.99
N ALA A 774 -45.06 24.56 -10.39
CA ALA A 774 -45.12 23.13 -10.08
C ALA A 774 -43.80 22.65 -9.45
N GLN A 775 -43.82 21.47 -8.84
CA GLN A 775 -42.62 20.78 -8.38
C GLN A 775 -42.75 19.27 -8.60
N PHE A 776 -41.65 18.62 -8.99
CA PHE A 776 -41.50 17.18 -9.01
C PHE A 776 -40.49 16.77 -7.94
N ILE A 777 -40.78 15.72 -7.18
CA ILE A 777 -39.96 15.26 -6.06
C ILE A 777 -39.71 13.77 -6.22
N VAL A 778 -38.46 13.34 -6.13
CA VAL A 778 -38.07 11.93 -6.02
C VAL A 778 -37.51 11.67 -4.62
N ALA A 779 -37.71 10.47 -4.08
CA ALA A 779 -37.00 10.02 -2.88
C ALA A 779 -36.26 8.72 -3.18
N ALA A 780 -34.98 8.65 -2.82
CA ALA A 780 -34.14 7.49 -3.03
C ALA A 780 -33.18 7.27 -1.85
N THR A 781 -32.70 6.04 -1.71
CA THR A 781 -31.56 5.67 -0.85
C THR A 781 -30.33 5.42 -1.72
N GLY A 782 -29.14 5.80 -1.26
CA GLY A 782 -27.89 5.61 -2.00
C GLY A 782 -27.60 6.66 -3.08
N ALA A 783 -28.57 7.51 -3.47
CA ALA A 783 -28.33 8.61 -4.41
C ALA A 783 -27.77 9.87 -3.73
N ASP A 784 -26.68 10.41 -4.26
CA ASP A 784 -26.10 11.70 -3.87
C ASP A 784 -26.11 12.75 -5.00
N THR A 785 -26.33 12.29 -6.23
CA THR A 785 -26.33 13.09 -7.45
C THR A 785 -27.62 12.86 -8.24
N TYR A 786 -28.15 13.94 -8.82
CA TYR A 786 -29.43 13.95 -9.53
C TYR A 786 -29.26 14.73 -10.82
N GLN A 787 -29.88 14.28 -11.91
CA GLN A 787 -29.95 15.02 -13.16
C GLN A 787 -31.35 14.90 -13.76
N TRP A 788 -32.14 15.97 -13.62
CA TRP A 788 -33.45 16.04 -14.27
C TRP A 788 -33.31 16.18 -15.78
N GLN A 789 -34.15 15.47 -16.50
CA GLN A 789 -34.24 15.46 -17.95
C GLN A 789 -35.67 15.80 -18.38
N TRP A 790 -35.81 16.40 -19.55
CA TRP A 790 -37.10 16.57 -20.24
C TRP A 790 -37.08 15.83 -21.57
N PHE A 791 -38.25 15.42 -22.04
CA PHE A 791 -38.38 14.78 -23.34
C PHE A 791 -38.46 15.84 -24.46
N ASP A 792 -37.56 15.78 -25.45
CA ASP A 792 -37.56 16.74 -26.57
C ASP A 792 -38.47 16.33 -27.75
N GLY A 793 -39.19 15.21 -27.61
CA GLY A 793 -40.00 14.56 -28.64
C GLY A 793 -39.28 13.42 -29.36
N THR A 794 -38.00 13.16 -29.09
CA THR A 794 -37.26 12.00 -29.63
C THR A 794 -36.25 11.43 -28.64
N ASN A 795 -35.59 12.26 -27.83
CA ASN A 795 -34.63 11.85 -26.82
C ASN A 795 -34.86 12.59 -25.50
N TRP A 796 -34.36 11.99 -24.42
CA TRP A 796 -34.24 12.66 -23.13
C TRP A 796 -33.05 13.60 -23.13
N THR A 797 -33.25 14.84 -22.68
CA THR A 797 -32.22 15.89 -22.66
C THR A 797 -32.06 16.46 -21.26
N ASP A 798 -30.82 16.66 -20.81
CA ASP A 798 -30.53 17.24 -19.50
C ASP A 798 -31.06 18.67 -19.37
N LEU A 799 -31.74 18.92 -18.24
CA LEU A 799 -32.15 20.26 -17.83
C LEU A 799 -31.01 20.96 -17.10
N SER A 800 -31.00 22.28 -17.20
CA SER A 800 -30.09 23.13 -16.43
C SER A 800 -30.87 24.27 -15.80
N ASP A 801 -30.43 24.71 -14.63
CA ASP A 801 -31.06 25.81 -13.91
C ASP A 801 -31.10 27.09 -14.76
N GLY A 802 -32.30 27.59 -15.03
CA GLY A 802 -32.54 28.73 -15.89
C GLY A 802 -33.92 28.73 -16.55
N GLY A 803 -34.38 29.91 -16.96
CA GLY A 803 -35.72 30.05 -17.54
C GLY A 803 -36.80 29.79 -16.48
N ILE A 804 -37.56 28.71 -16.67
CA ILE A 804 -38.63 28.27 -15.76
C ILE A 804 -38.18 27.17 -14.80
N HIS A 805 -37.01 26.54 -15.00
CA HIS A 805 -36.53 25.39 -14.21
C HIS A 805 -35.49 25.81 -13.16
N SER A 806 -35.56 25.21 -11.97
CA SER A 806 -34.57 25.33 -10.90
C SER A 806 -34.52 24.08 -10.02
N GLY A 807 -33.36 23.73 -9.47
CA GLY A 807 -33.18 22.48 -8.71
C GLY A 807 -32.97 21.25 -9.60
N THR A 808 -32.50 21.47 -10.83
CA THR A 808 -32.31 20.43 -11.86
C THR A 808 -31.27 19.37 -11.48
N ASP A 809 -30.43 19.65 -10.48
CA ASP A 809 -29.40 18.77 -9.92
C ASP A 809 -29.74 18.27 -8.49
N THR A 810 -31.01 18.31 -8.12
CA THR A 810 -31.47 17.91 -6.77
C THR A 810 -32.65 16.95 -6.84
N ALA A 811 -32.97 16.34 -5.70
CA ALA A 811 -34.18 15.51 -5.54
C ALA A 811 -35.51 16.25 -5.80
N THR A 812 -35.50 17.57 -5.99
CA THR A 812 -36.70 18.37 -6.28
C THR A 812 -36.49 19.32 -7.46
N LEU A 813 -37.20 19.07 -8.56
CA LEU A 813 -37.30 20.01 -9.68
C LEU A 813 -38.43 21.00 -9.44
N ALA A 814 -38.12 22.30 -9.43
CA ALA A 814 -39.11 23.36 -9.36
C ALA A 814 -39.30 24.03 -10.73
N ILE A 815 -40.56 24.17 -11.14
CA ILE A 815 -40.97 24.81 -12.39
C ILE A 815 -41.79 26.05 -12.04
N VAL A 816 -41.35 27.24 -12.48
CA VAL A 816 -41.97 28.52 -12.11
C VAL A 816 -42.59 29.24 -13.30
N ASN A 817 -43.78 29.81 -13.10
CA ASN A 817 -44.52 30.57 -14.12
C ASN A 817 -44.68 29.77 -15.44
N ALA A 818 -45.06 28.50 -15.35
CA ALA A 818 -45.21 27.62 -16.51
C ALA A 818 -46.31 28.12 -17.45
N GLN A 819 -46.10 28.04 -18.75
CA GLN A 819 -47.06 28.38 -19.81
C GLN A 819 -47.60 27.09 -20.45
N ILE A 820 -48.67 27.17 -21.25
CA ILE A 820 -49.26 26.00 -21.91
C ILE A 820 -48.23 25.20 -22.73
N ALA A 821 -47.30 25.91 -23.39
CA ALA A 821 -46.23 25.33 -24.18
C ALA A 821 -45.12 24.62 -23.37
N ASP A 822 -45.14 24.76 -22.04
CA ASP A 822 -44.18 24.13 -21.14
C ASP A 822 -44.67 22.76 -20.62
N SER A 823 -45.87 22.32 -21.03
CA SER A 823 -46.37 20.97 -20.76
C SER A 823 -45.46 19.94 -21.41
N ASN A 824 -44.86 19.05 -20.60
CA ASN A 824 -43.87 18.10 -21.07
C ASN A 824 -43.67 16.96 -20.06
N SER A 825 -43.01 15.90 -20.53
CA SER A 825 -42.52 14.79 -19.72
C SER A 825 -41.15 15.10 -19.12
N TYR A 826 -40.99 14.70 -17.86
CA TYR A 826 -39.78 14.85 -17.05
C TYR A 826 -39.41 13.50 -16.45
N ARG A 827 -38.11 13.29 -16.22
CA ARG A 827 -37.60 12.18 -15.40
C ARG A 827 -36.31 12.63 -14.73
N VAL A 828 -35.82 11.87 -13.76
CA VAL A 828 -34.53 12.12 -13.13
C VAL A 828 -33.65 10.89 -13.19
N VAL A 829 -32.38 11.10 -13.54
CA VAL A 829 -31.33 10.10 -13.41
C VAL A 829 -30.64 10.32 -12.08
N LEU A 830 -30.55 9.28 -11.26
CA LEU A 830 -29.90 9.26 -9.97
C LEU A 830 -28.63 8.44 -10.08
N SER A 831 -27.56 8.97 -9.53
CA SER A 831 -26.26 8.30 -9.43
C SER A 831 -25.75 8.36 -8.00
N ASN A 832 -24.80 7.50 -7.69
CA ASN A 832 -23.96 7.60 -6.51
C ASN A 832 -22.56 7.96 -7.01
N ALA A 833 -21.95 9.03 -6.46
CA ALA A 833 -20.64 9.46 -6.90
C ALA A 833 -19.57 8.38 -6.69
N SER A 834 -19.70 7.56 -5.64
CA SER A 834 -18.78 6.44 -5.37
C SER A 834 -19.14 5.14 -6.11
N TYR A 835 -20.10 5.13 -7.05
CA TYR A 835 -20.49 3.91 -7.77
C TYR A 835 -20.76 4.22 -9.25
N VAL A 836 -19.79 3.94 -10.11
CA VAL A 836 -19.88 4.30 -11.53
C VAL A 836 -20.64 3.27 -12.36
N CYS A 837 -20.68 2.01 -11.93
CA CYS A 837 -21.20 0.88 -12.71
C CYS A 837 -22.70 0.96 -13.02
N GLY A 838 -23.46 1.87 -12.39
CA GLY A 838 -24.89 1.99 -12.67
C GLY A 838 -25.53 3.30 -12.21
N THR A 839 -26.68 3.59 -12.83
CA THR A 839 -27.56 4.70 -12.43
C THR A 839 -28.99 4.22 -12.34
N ALA A 840 -29.78 4.81 -11.44
CA ALA A 840 -31.21 4.56 -11.37
C ALA A 840 -31.96 5.67 -12.12
N ILE A 841 -32.95 5.29 -12.93
CA ILE A 841 -33.75 6.25 -13.70
C ILE A 841 -35.16 6.21 -13.13
N SER A 842 -35.71 7.37 -12.77
CA SER A 842 -37.11 7.46 -12.32
C SER A 842 -38.09 7.11 -13.42
N ASP A 843 -39.30 6.80 -13.01
CA ASP A 843 -40.43 6.76 -13.94
C ASP A 843 -40.64 8.15 -14.56
N GLU A 844 -41.27 8.15 -15.72
CA GLU A 844 -41.68 9.36 -16.41
C GLU A 844 -42.79 10.06 -15.61
N THR A 845 -42.68 11.37 -15.44
CA THR A 845 -43.73 12.22 -14.85
C THR A 845 -44.10 13.37 -15.78
N PHE A 846 -45.37 13.70 -15.85
CA PHE A 846 -45.92 14.67 -16.78
C PHE A 846 -46.35 15.98 -16.10
N LEU A 847 -45.99 17.12 -16.70
CA LEU A 847 -46.53 18.42 -16.36
C LEU A 847 -47.65 18.79 -17.33
N THR A 848 -48.86 18.97 -16.81
CA THR A 848 -50.01 19.53 -17.56
C THR A 848 -50.26 20.97 -17.15
N VAL A 849 -50.12 21.91 -18.09
CA VAL A 849 -50.44 23.33 -17.87
C VAL A 849 -51.77 23.71 -18.54
N MET A 850 -52.79 24.02 -17.74
CA MET A 850 -54.14 24.33 -18.19
C MET A 850 -54.39 25.84 -18.38
N SER A 851 -55.18 26.22 -19.38
CA SER A 851 -55.58 27.62 -19.61
C SER A 851 -56.56 28.15 -18.56
N ILE A 852 -56.49 29.45 -18.24
CA ILE A 852 -57.47 30.13 -17.37
C ILE A 852 -58.78 30.37 -18.14
N PRO A 853 -59.97 30.04 -17.58
CA PRO A 853 -61.23 30.11 -18.32
C PRO A 853 -61.92 31.49 -18.38
N ASP A 854 -62.55 31.82 -19.51
CA ASP A 854 -63.49 32.94 -19.71
C ASP A 854 -64.95 32.50 -19.46
N ILE A 855 -65.83 33.39 -18.99
CA ILE A 855 -67.25 33.06 -18.68
C ILE A 855 -68.21 33.58 -19.77
N ALA A 856 -69.17 32.73 -20.16
CA ALA A 856 -70.32 33.09 -20.99
C ALA A 856 -71.65 32.66 -20.32
N ILE A 857 -72.74 33.39 -20.57
CA ILE A 857 -74.08 33.08 -20.03
C ILE A 857 -75.06 32.90 -21.20
N GLY A 858 -75.77 31.78 -21.25
CA GLY A 858 -76.79 31.50 -22.26
C GLY A 858 -78.18 31.99 -21.85
N ASP A 859 -79.01 32.34 -22.84
CA ASP A 859 -80.43 32.62 -22.64
C ASP A 859 -81.15 31.36 -22.11
N ALA A 860 -82.16 31.54 -21.25
CA ALA A 860 -82.92 30.44 -20.64
C ALA A 860 -84.40 30.52 -21.00
N THR A 861 -85.08 29.38 -21.05
CA THR A 861 -86.53 29.33 -21.22
C THR A 861 -87.11 28.20 -20.37
N VAL A 862 -88.16 28.44 -19.57
CA VAL A 862 -88.76 27.41 -18.67
C VAL A 862 -90.27 27.54 -18.64
N ILE A 863 -90.97 26.47 -18.33
CA ILE A 863 -92.41 26.49 -18.12
C ILE A 863 -92.82 27.01 -16.70
N GLU A 864 -94.02 27.59 -16.55
CA GLU A 864 -94.58 28.27 -15.37
C GLU A 864 -94.43 27.47 -14.08
N GLY A 865 -93.69 28.05 -13.14
CA GLY A 865 -93.32 27.48 -11.85
C GLY A 865 -92.31 26.35 -11.87
N GLY A 866 -91.78 26.06 -13.06
CA GLY A 866 -90.47 25.48 -13.21
C GLY A 866 -89.37 26.41 -12.72
N SER A 867 -88.22 25.82 -12.42
CA SER A 867 -87.00 26.54 -12.09
C SER A 867 -86.31 26.98 -13.38
N MET A 868 -86.18 28.28 -13.65
CA MET A 868 -85.51 28.75 -14.87
C MET A 868 -84.00 28.64 -14.71
N LEU A 869 -83.38 27.77 -15.49
CA LEU A 869 -81.96 27.47 -15.40
C LEU A 869 -81.21 28.22 -16.51
N PHE A 870 -80.39 29.20 -16.13
CA PHE A 870 -79.49 29.86 -17.07
C PHE A 870 -78.17 29.12 -17.13
N PRO A 871 -77.80 28.54 -18.30
CA PRO A 871 -76.51 27.89 -18.43
C PRO A 871 -75.41 28.95 -18.43
N VAL A 872 -74.51 28.84 -17.46
CA VAL A 872 -73.25 29.57 -17.40
C VAL A 872 -72.17 28.60 -17.86
N THR A 873 -71.41 29.00 -18.88
CA THR A 873 -70.35 28.18 -19.45
C THR A 873 -69.01 28.86 -19.30
N LEU A 874 -67.98 28.06 -19.09
CA LEU A 874 -66.59 28.45 -19.05
C LEU A 874 -65.91 28.00 -20.35
N SER A 875 -64.95 28.77 -20.87
CA SER A 875 -64.20 28.39 -22.07
C SER A 875 -63.31 27.15 -21.89
N SER A 876 -63.04 26.79 -20.63
CA SER A 876 -62.34 25.59 -20.19
C SER A 876 -62.72 25.32 -18.72
N PRO A 877 -62.50 24.12 -18.16
CA PRO A 877 -62.69 23.90 -16.74
C PRO A 877 -61.85 24.87 -15.90
N SER A 878 -62.19 25.04 -14.62
CA SER A 878 -61.32 25.73 -13.66
C SER A 878 -59.92 25.11 -13.75
N CYS A 879 -58.90 25.93 -14.02
CA CYS A 879 -57.53 25.44 -14.14
C CYS A 879 -56.92 25.02 -12.77
N SER A 880 -57.68 25.21 -11.68
CA SER A 880 -57.38 24.75 -10.33
C SER A 880 -58.49 23.82 -9.85
N ASN A 881 -58.19 22.87 -8.96
CA ASN A 881 -59.17 22.01 -8.28
C ASN A 881 -60.04 22.76 -7.25
N GLU A 882 -60.27 24.05 -7.45
CA GLU A 882 -61.10 24.92 -6.62
C GLU A 882 -62.25 25.49 -7.45
N ASP A 883 -63.42 25.60 -6.82
CA ASP A 883 -64.65 26.08 -7.45
C ASP A 883 -64.55 27.57 -7.82
N ILE A 884 -65.18 27.93 -8.95
CA ILE A 884 -65.37 29.32 -9.35
C ILE A 884 -66.72 29.81 -8.80
N VAL A 885 -66.71 30.74 -7.84
CA VAL A 885 -67.93 31.27 -7.23
C VAL A 885 -68.29 32.63 -7.83
N LEU A 886 -69.50 32.74 -8.37
CA LEU A 886 -70.02 33.90 -9.09
C LEU A 886 -71.32 34.41 -8.45
N THR A 887 -71.49 35.72 -8.40
CA THR A 887 -72.78 36.35 -8.03
C THR A 887 -73.41 37.00 -9.25
N PHE A 888 -74.69 36.74 -9.49
CA PHE A 888 -75.51 37.22 -10.62
C PHE A 888 -76.58 38.20 -10.16
N GLY A 889 -76.88 39.20 -11.00
CA GLY A 889 -77.96 40.17 -10.77
C GLY A 889 -78.91 40.29 -11.96
N PHE A 890 -80.12 40.83 -11.71
CA PHE A 890 -81.25 40.78 -12.64
C PHE A 890 -81.80 42.15 -13.05
N THR A 891 -82.38 42.24 -14.25
CA THR A 891 -83.11 43.41 -14.74
C THR A 891 -84.43 42.98 -15.40
N ASP A 892 -85.55 43.45 -14.87
CA ASP A 892 -86.91 43.11 -15.34
C ASP A 892 -87.15 43.46 -16.83
N GLY A 893 -87.94 42.63 -17.52
CA GLY A 893 -88.30 42.73 -18.94
C GLY A 893 -89.82 42.90 -19.17
N THR A 894 -90.47 41.92 -19.82
CA THR A 894 -91.94 41.81 -19.82
C THR A 894 -92.48 41.02 -18.63
N ALA A 895 -91.72 40.04 -18.14
CA ALA A 895 -91.92 39.40 -16.84
C ALA A 895 -91.47 40.36 -15.73
N ASP A 896 -92.20 40.39 -14.62
CA ASP A 896 -91.89 41.16 -13.43
C ASP A 896 -91.73 40.27 -12.19
N SER A 897 -91.55 40.90 -11.03
CA SER A 897 -91.42 40.24 -9.73
C SER A 897 -92.59 39.33 -9.31
N THR A 898 -93.68 39.27 -10.08
CA THR A 898 -94.77 38.30 -9.88
C THR A 898 -94.54 36.97 -10.56
N ASP A 899 -93.63 36.90 -11.54
CA ASP A 899 -93.49 35.77 -12.46
C ASP A 899 -92.19 35.01 -12.18
N TYR A 900 -91.20 35.69 -11.58
CA TYR A 900 -89.96 35.09 -11.08
C TYR A 900 -89.35 35.85 -9.89
N LEU A 901 -88.43 35.19 -9.19
CA LEU A 901 -87.71 35.77 -8.04
C LEU A 901 -86.51 36.62 -8.47
N ASN A 902 -86.58 37.95 -8.32
CA ASN A 902 -85.56 38.90 -8.81
C ASN A 902 -84.45 39.32 -7.82
N THR A 903 -84.04 38.44 -6.91
CA THR A 903 -82.92 38.69 -5.97
C THR A 903 -81.61 38.11 -6.49
N ASP A 904 -80.49 38.83 -6.33
CA ASP A 904 -79.15 38.36 -6.73
C ASP A 904 -78.86 36.93 -6.23
N ILE A 905 -78.31 36.10 -7.12
CA ILE A 905 -78.06 34.67 -6.88
C ILE A 905 -76.57 34.40 -6.96
N GLN A 906 -76.03 33.70 -5.97
CA GLN A 906 -74.66 33.24 -5.98
C GLN A 906 -74.64 31.75 -6.35
N ILE A 907 -73.78 31.37 -7.29
CA ILE A 907 -73.52 29.97 -7.64
C ILE A 907 -72.03 29.68 -7.54
N ALA A 908 -71.70 28.42 -7.28
CA ALA A 908 -70.34 27.89 -7.41
C ALA A 908 -70.33 26.97 -8.62
N ILE A 909 -69.36 27.16 -9.52
CA ILE A 909 -69.04 26.24 -10.61
C ILE A 909 -67.95 25.32 -10.07
N PRO A 910 -68.26 24.04 -9.81
CA PRO A 910 -67.29 23.13 -9.21
C PRO A 910 -66.03 23.00 -10.08
N ALA A 911 -64.87 22.83 -9.46
CA ALA A 911 -63.64 22.56 -10.20
C ALA A 911 -63.78 21.33 -11.12
N GLY A 912 -63.14 21.36 -12.30
CA GLY A 912 -63.27 20.31 -13.31
C GLY A 912 -64.52 20.44 -14.21
N THR A 913 -65.51 21.24 -13.81
CA THR A 913 -66.69 21.50 -14.64
C THR A 913 -66.51 22.78 -15.47
N THR A 914 -67.11 22.81 -16.66
CA THR A 914 -67.19 24.00 -17.51
C THR A 914 -68.55 24.65 -17.46
N THR A 915 -69.54 24.02 -16.85
CA THR A 915 -70.93 24.46 -16.90
C THR A 915 -71.49 24.51 -15.50
N ALA A 916 -72.33 25.50 -15.26
CA ALA A 916 -73.16 25.57 -14.07
C ALA A 916 -74.46 26.28 -14.43
N GLU A 917 -75.50 26.05 -13.65
CA GLU A 917 -76.77 26.67 -13.91
C GLU A 917 -77.16 27.64 -12.80
N VAL A 918 -77.56 28.84 -13.20
CA VAL A 918 -78.19 29.76 -12.27
C VAL A 918 -79.69 29.47 -12.29
N ASN A 919 -80.16 28.81 -11.23
CA ASN A 919 -81.59 28.59 -11.02
C ASN A 919 -82.27 29.89 -10.55
N VAL A 920 -83.14 30.43 -11.38
CA VAL A 920 -84.06 31.51 -11.07
C VAL A 920 -85.47 30.92 -10.97
N PRO A 921 -86.04 30.75 -9.75
CA PRO A 921 -87.38 30.20 -9.59
C PRO A 921 -88.43 31.09 -10.28
N THR A 922 -89.28 30.47 -11.10
CA THR A 922 -90.49 31.09 -11.64
C THR A 922 -91.71 30.65 -10.84
N THR A 923 -92.87 31.26 -11.05
CA THR A 923 -94.09 30.98 -10.27
C THR A 923 -95.16 30.30 -11.13
N ILE A 924 -95.64 29.13 -10.69
CA ILE A 924 -96.75 28.40 -11.36
C ILE A 924 -98.06 29.07 -11.03
N ASP A 925 -98.92 29.24 -12.03
CA ASP A 925 -100.32 29.37 -11.77
C ASP A 925 -101.18 28.44 -12.64
N ALA A 926 -102.47 28.70 -12.79
CA ALA A 926 -103.39 27.80 -13.51
C ALA A 926 -104.06 28.53 -14.69
N ILE A 927 -103.45 29.64 -15.12
CA ILE A 927 -103.90 30.52 -16.17
C ILE A 927 -103.01 30.24 -17.38
N ASP A 928 -103.64 29.83 -18.47
CA ASP A 928 -103.04 29.72 -19.80
C ASP A 928 -102.68 31.14 -20.30
N GLU A 929 -101.38 31.51 -20.24
CA GLU A 929 -100.80 32.81 -20.64
C GLU A 929 -99.78 32.69 -21.82
N ASP A 930 -99.39 33.85 -22.40
CA ASP A 930 -98.38 33.91 -23.47
C ASP A 930 -96.97 34.03 -22.84
N ASP A 931 -95.94 33.44 -23.45
CA ASP A 931 -94.57 33.45 -22.91
C ASP A 931 -93.99 34.86 -22.57
N GLU A 932 -93.31 35.01 -21.42
CA GLU A 932 -92.79 36.30 -20.87
C GLU A 932 -91.26 36.32 -20.62
N ASN A 933 -90.57 37.48 -20.53
CA ASN A 933 -89.08 37.53 -20.40
C ASN A 933 -88.43 38.55 -19.42
N PHE A 934 -87.16 38.31 -19.02
CA PHE A 934 -86.27 39.19 -18.22
C PHE A 934 -84.76 38.99 -18.53
N VAL A 935 -83.82 39.76 -17.93
CA VAL A 935 -82.34 39.68 -18.21
C VAL A 935 -81.51 39.41 -16.95
N ILE A 936 -80.44 38.60 -17.08
CA ILE A 936 -79.43 38.24 -16.07
C ILE A 936 -78.00 38.68 -16.49
N ALA A 937 -77.14 39.06 -15.52
CA ALA A 937 -75.73 39.42 -15.74
C ALA A 937 -74.84 39.08 -14.52
N ILE A 938 -73.53 38.87 -14.73
CA ILE A 938 -72.56 38.66 -13.63
C ILE A 938 -72.29 39.99 -12.90
N ALA A 939 -72.44 39.98 -11.57
CA ALA A 939 -72.22 41.12 -10.69
C ALA A 939 -70.83 41.11 -10.04
N SER A 940 -70.32 39.94 -9.63
CA SER A 940 -68.95 39.76 -9.12
C SER A 940 -68.45 38.31 -9.25
N VAL A 941 -67.12 38.16 -9.31
CA VAL A 941 -66.41 36.89 -9.12
C VAL A 941 -65.87 36.88 -7.70
N ASP A 942 -66.32 35.93 -6.89
CA ASP A 942 -66.10 35.92 -5.44
C ASP A 942 -65.00 34.94 -5.01
N MET A 943 -64.83 33.83 -5.74
CA MET A 943 -63.74 32.84 -5.60
C MET A 943 -63.40 32.21 -6.96
N GLY A 944 -62.19 31.64 -7.11
CA GLY A 944 -61.68 31.11 -8.38
C GLY A 944 -61.01 32.17 -9.27
N THR A 945 -60.33 31.72 -10.32
CA THR A 945 -59.63 32.60 -11.29
C THR A 945 -60.28 32.47 -12.66
N VAL A 946 -60.72 33.60 -13.23
CA VAL A 946 -61.37 33.67 -14.54
C VAL A 946 -60.83 34.84 -15.36
N GLY A 947 -60.89 34.73 -16.69
CA GLY A 947 -60.44 35.74 -17.64
C GLY A 947 -61.44 36.89 -17.86
N ASP A 948 -62.36 36.76 -18.81
CA ASP A 948 -63.48 37.69 -19.08
C ASP A 948 -64.74 37.29 -18.30
N SER A 949 -65.43 38.28 -17.72
CA SER A 949 -66.62 38.09 -16.86
C SER A 949 -67.74 39.10 -17.18
N SER A 950 -67.79 39.61 -18.42
CA SER A 950 -68.65 40.75 -18.79
C SER A 950 -69.97 40.38 -19.50
N ASP A 951 -70.30 39.09 -19.59
CA ASP A 951 -71.43 38.58 -20.38
C ASP A 951 -72.81 38.71 -19.70
N THR A 952 -73.90 38.65 -20.49
CA THR A 952 -75.31 38.83 -20.06
C THR A 952 -76.29 37.98 -20.89
N ALA A 953 -77.39 37.50 -20.30
CA ALA A 953 -78.40 36.63 -20.96
C ALA A 953 -79.87 37.02 -20.66
N THR A 954 -80.82 36.47 -21.41
CA THR A 954 -82.28 36.71 -21.36
C THR A 954 -83.05 35.44 -20.99
N GLY A 955 -83.97 35.50 -20.01
CA GLY A 955 -84.84 34.39 -19.60
C GLY A 955 -86.26 34.52 -20.13
N THR A 956 -86.93 33.42 -20.54
CA THR A 956 -88.31 33.39 -21.08
C THR A 956 -89.20 32.32 -20.39
N ILE A 957 -90.45 32.57 -19.99
CA ILE A 957 -91.33 31.62 -19.23
C ILE A 957 -92.44 31.01 -20.15
N LEU A 958 -92.79 29.70 -20.11
CA LEU A 958 -93.70 28.84 -20.96
C LEU A 958 -94.81 28.09 -20.11
N ASP A 959 -95.64 27.10 -20.55
CA ASP A 959 -96.82 26.44 -19.81
C ASP A 959 -96.85 24.82 -19.79
N ASP A 960 -97.25 24.03 -18.72
CA ASP A 960 -96.90 22.54 -18.36
C ASP A 960 -98.02 21.51 -17.89
N ASP A 961 -98.08 20.26 -18.45
CA ASP A 961 -98.72 18.99 -17.91
C ASP A 961 -97.95 17.62 -18.42
N ILE A 962 -97.65 16.47 -17.65
CA ILE A 962 -96.42 15.43 -17.55
C ILE A 962 -96.32 13.82 -17.97
N THR A 963 -95.13 13.05 -17.86
CA THR A 963 -94.47 11.70 -18.44
C THR A 963 -93.85 10.46 -17.54
N ASP A 964 -93.27 9.29 -18.08
CA ASP A 964 -92.76 7.89 -17.54
C ASP A 964 -91.19 7.59 -17.63
N LEU A 965 -90.49 6.63 -16.90
CA LEU A 965 -88.98 6.59 -16.68
C LEU A 965 -88.06 5.29 -16.76
N ASP A 966 -88.51 4.01 -16.80
CA ASP A 966 -87.66 2.77 -16.90
C ASP A 966 -88.44 1.62 -17.59
N SER A 967 -87.90 0.94 -18.61
CA SER A 967 -88.69 0.20 -19.63
C SER A 967 -88.49 -1.31 -19.73
N ASP A 968 -87.32 -1.87 -19.45
CA ASP A 968 -87.05 -3.32 -19.40
C ASP A 968 -87.02 -3.91 -17.97
N ASP A 969 -87.13 -3.05 -16.95
CA ASP A 969 -87.22 -3.41 -15.53
C ASP A 969 -85.94 -4.10 -14.98
N ASP A 970 -84.79 -3.94 -15.63
CA ASP A 970 -83.51 -4.53 -15.21
C ASP A 970 -82.94 -3.82 -13.95
N GLY A 971 -83.40 -2.60 -13.69
CA GLY A 971 -83.06 -1.77 -12.55
C GLY A 971 -82.15 -0.59 -12.89
N ILE A 972 -81.63 -0.50 -14.10
CA ILE A 972 -81.08 0.71 -14.72
C ILE A 972 -82.31 1.59 -15.11
N ALA A 973 -82.23 2.66 -15.89
CA ALA A 973 -83.41 3.51 -16.10
C ALA A 973 -83.28 4.26 -17.42
N ASP A 974 -84.12 3.97 -18.42
CA ASP A 974 -84.11 4.39 -19.83
C ASP A 974 -83.14 5.50 -20.26
N SER A 975 -83.12 6.61 -19.53
CA SER A 975 -82.19 7.73 -19.69
C SER A 975 -80.71 7.41 -19.38
N VAL A 976 -80.43 6.26 -18.78
CA VAL A 976 -79.12 5.75 -18.38
C VAL A 976 -78.62 4.77 -19.44
N GLU A 977 -79.48 3.90 -19.98
CA GLU A 977 -79.11 3.00 -21.09
C GLU A 977 -79.08 3.72 -22.45
N ASP A 978 -79.88 4.78 -22.67
CA ASP A 978 -79.80 5.57 -23.90
C ASP A 978 -78.63 6.58 -23.90
N ALA A 979 -77.58 6.32 -24.68
CA ALA A 979 -76.52 7.28 -24.95
C ALA A 979 -77.00 8.57 -25.67
N ASN A 980 -78.29 8.61 -26.07
CA ASN A 980 -79.07 9.75 -26.55
C ASN A 980 -78.29 10.48 -27.64
N THR A 981 -77.88 9.68 -28.61
CA THR A 981 -76.90 10.01 -29.65
C THR A 981 -77.34 11.18 -30.53
N ASP A 982 -78.65 11.46 -30.57
CA ASP A 982 -79.26 12.59 -31.27
C ASP A 982 -79.59 13.80 -30.35
N GLY A 983 -79.46 13.62 -29.04
CA GLY A 983 -79.29 14.65 -28.02
C GLY A 983 -80.58 15.37 -27.61
N ASP A 984 -81.74 14.73 -27.72
CA ASP A 984 -83.02 15.29 -27.30
C ASP A 984 -83.54 14.80 -25.94
N SER A 985 -82.82 13.85 -25.32
CA SER A 985 -83.08 13.32 -23.97
C SER A 985 -84.45 12.63 -23.86
N ASP A 986 -84.92 12.09 -25.00
CA ASP A 986 -86.03 11.16 -25.10
C ASP A 986 -85.44 9.79 -25.50
N PRO A 987 -85.41 8.79 -24.59
CA PRO A 987 -84.82 7.48 -24.86
C PRO A 987 -85.45 6.73 -26.05
N ALA A 988 -86.62 7.21 -26.53
CA ALA A 988 -87.27 6.66 -27.72
C ALA A 988 -86.70 7.17 -29.06
N THR A 989 -85.63 7.99 -29.07
CA THR A 989 -85.03 8.57 -30.28
C THR A 989 -83.51 8.40 -30.35
N ASP A 990 -83.04 7.68 -31.39
CA ASP A 990 -81.62 7.30 -31.61
C ASP A 990 -80.98 6.52 -30.46
N ALA A 991 -81.76 5.58 -29.92
CA ALA A 991 -81.40 4.67 -28.86
C ALA A 991 -80.11 3.90 -29.15
N THR A 992 -79.36 3.64 -28.08
CA THR A 992 -78.11 2.87 -28.11
C THR A 992 -78.40 1.37 -28.09
N ASP A 993 -77.56 0.59 -28.76
CA ASP A 993 -77.66 -0.85 -29.09
C ASP A 993 -76.19 -1.31 -29.21
N THR A 994 -75.66 -1.89 -28.13
CA THR A 994 -74.22 -2.02 -27.85
C THR A 994 -73.57 -3.14 -28.64
N ASP A 995 -74.12 -4.34 -28.58
CA ASP A 995 -73.70 -5.52 -29.34
C ASP A 995 -74.09 -5.43 -30.84
N GLY A 996 -75.04 -4.55 -31.18
CA GLY A 996 -75.51 -4.33 -32.54
C GLY A 996 -76.44 -5.42 -33.07
N ASP A 997 -77.09 -6.20 -32.20
CA ASP A 997 -77.96 -7.31 -32.57
C ASP A 997 -79.36 -6.85 -33.06
N GLY A 998 -79.72 -5.62 -32.71
CA GLY A 998 -80.95 -4.93 -33.08
C GLY A 998 -81.93 -4.65 -31.93
N TYR A 999 -81.59 -5.00 -30.69
CA TYR A 999 -82.27 -4.57 -29.47
C TYR A 999 -81.50 -3.40 -28.83
N PRO A 1000 -82.19 -2.27 -28.52
CA PRO A 1000 -81.53 -1.16 -27.85
C PRO A 1000 -81.32 -1.42 -26.37
N ASP A 1001 -80.20 -0.97 -25.80
CA ASP A 1001 -79.76 -1.16 -24.41
C ASP A 1001 -80.85 -0.89 -23.35
N TYR A 1002 -81.81 0.02 -23.59
CA TYR A 1002 -82.91 0.31 -22.64
C TYR A 1002 -84.12 -0.64 -22.72
N LEU A 1003 -83.96 -1.71 -23.52
CA LEU A 1003 -84.94 -2.75 -23.77
C LEU A 1003 -84.29 -4.15 -23.76
N ASP A 1004 -83.04 -4.24 -23.33
CA ASP A 1004 -82.16 -5.40 -23.44
C ASP A 1004 -81.65 -5.78 -22.04
N ILE A 1005 -81.56 -7.08 -21.73
CA ILE A 1005 -81.17 -7.56 -20.39
C ILE A 1005 -79.75 -8.13 -20.33
N ASP A 1006 -79.06 -8.21 -21.46
CA ASP A 1006 -77.67 -8.66 -21.64
C ASP A 1006 -77.07 -7.83 -22.80
N SER A 1007 -76.66 -6.59 -22.51
CA SER A 1007 -76.41 -5.57 -23.53
C SER A 1007 -75.11 -5.80 -24.33
N ASP A 1008 -74.21 -6.71 -23.91
CA ASP A 1008 -73.00 -7.08 -24.65
C ASP A 1008 -72.91 -8.55 -25.09
N ASP A 1009 -73.93 -9.36 -24.81
CA ASP A 1009 -74.17 -10.67 -25.42
C ASP A 1009 -73.15 -11.74 -24.94
N ASP A 1010 -72.63 -11.57 -23.73
CA ASP A 1010 -71.60 -12.42 -23.12
C ASP A 1010 -72.20 -13.61 -22.34
N GLY A 1011 -73.48 -13.53 -21.96
CA GLY A 1011 -74.24 -14.54 -21.24
C GLY A 1011 -74.38 -14.33 -19.73
N ILE A 1012 -73.98 -13.17 -19.21
CA ILE A 1012 -74.22 -12.69 -17.85
C ILE A 1012 -75.27 -11.54 -17.93
N PRO A 1013 -76.32 -11.49 -17.09
CA PRO A 1013 -77.34 -10.44 -17.22
C PRO A 1013 -76.96 -9.06 -16.65
N ASP A 1014 -77.43 -7.97 -17.27
CA ASP A 1014 -77.07 -6.57 -16.99
C ASP A 1014 -77.24 -6.16 -15.52
N ASN A 1015 -78.33 -6.62 -14.91
CA ASN A 1015 -78.63 -6.36 -13.50
C ASN A 1015 -77.61 -7.00 -12.54
N VAL A 1016 -77.00 -8.12 -12.93
CA VAL A 1016 -75.94 -8.81 -12.19
C VAL A 1016 -74.61 -8.05 -12.31
N GLU A 1017 -74.32 -7.56 -13.50
CA GLU A 1017 -73.05 -6.90 -13.84
C GLU A 1017 -73.01 -5.45 -13.39
N ALA A 1018 -74.13 -4.75 -13.47
CA ALA A 1018 -74.32 -3.39 -12.97
C ALA A 1018 -74.10 -3.23 -11.44
N GLN A 1019 -73.73 -4.29 -10.71
CA GLN A 1019 -73.60 -4.31 -9.25
C GLN A 1019 -72.41 -5.15 -8.78
N PRO A 1020 -71.68 -4.78 -7.69
CA PRO A 1020 -70.56 -5.60 -7.21
C PRO A 1020 -71.02 -6.92 -6.57
N THR A 1021 -70.29 -8.03 -6.79
CA THR A 1021 -70.62 -9.40 -6.32
C THR A 1021 -70.96 -9.44 -4.83
N THR A 1022 -70.12 -8.82 -4.00
CA THR A 1022 -70.26 -8.88 -2.53
C THR A 1022 -71.44 -8.06 -1.97
N THR A 1023 -72.03 -7.16 -2.76
CA THR A 1023 -73.14 -6.28 -2.34
C THR A 1023 -74.39 -6.37 -3.20
N TYR A 1024 -74.45 -7.36 -4.09
CA TYR A 1024 -75.53 -7.61 -5.03
C TYR A 1024 -76.94 -7.53 -4.41
N ILE A 1025 -77.85 -6.81 -5.08
CA ILE A 1025 -79.25 -6.65 -4.69
C ILE A 1025 -80.14 -7.24 -5.80
N PRO A 1026 -80.88 -8.34 -5.53
CA PRO A 1026 -81.79 -8.92 -6.51
C PRO A 1026 -83.14 -8.15 -6.60
N PRO A 1027 -83.85 -8.22 -7.75
CA PRO A 1027 -85.14 -7.57 -7.98
C PRO A 1027 -86.22 -7.89 -6.94
N SER A 1028 -87.10 -6.92 -6.65
CA SER A 1028 -88.22 -7.11 -5.70
C SER A 1028 -89.58 -7.41 -6.35
N LEU A 1029 -89.69 -7.18 -7.67
CA LEU A 1029 -90.87 -7.32 -8.53
C LEU A 1029 -92.06 -6.41 -8.11
N GLN A 1030 -91.77 -5.19 -7.65
CA GLN A 1030 -92.75 -4.21 -7.13
C GLN A 1030 -92.39 -2.74 -7.49
N ASP A 1031 -93.23 -2.05 -8.28
CA ASP A 1031 -93.25 -0.57 -8.46
C ASP A 1031 -94.54 0.03 -7.86
N ASN A 1032 -94.41 0.87 -6.82
CA ASN A 1032 -95.56 1.50 -6.15
C ASN A 1032 -95.91 2.91 -6.65
N ASN A 1033 -95.01 3.59 -7.34
CA ASN A 1033 -95.13 5.02 -7.68
C ASN A 1033 -95.50 5.26 -9.16
N MET A 1034 -95.50 4.20 -9.98
CA MET A 1034 -95.97 4.13 -11.37
C MET A 1034 -95.16 5.03 -12.32
N ASN A 1035 -93.85 5.12 -12.08
CA ASN A 1035 -92.87 5.80 -12.91
C ASN A 1035 -92.00 4.84 -13.75
N GLY A 1036 -92.23 3.53 -13.71
CA GLY A 1036 -91.48 2.54 -14.49
C GLY A 1036 -90.59 1.66 -13.61
N LEU A 1037 -89.75 2.29 -12.78
CA LEU A 1037 -88.65 1.64 -12.04
C LEU A 1037 -89.06 0.80 -10.79
N ASP A 1038 -88.43 -0.37 -10.58
CA ASP A 1038 -88.66 -1.25 -9.40
C ASP A 1038 -88.22 -0.59 -8.07
N ASP A 1039 -89.07 -0.71 -7.05
CA ASP A 1039 -88.83 -0.14 -5.71
C ASP A 1039 -87.51 -0.64 -5.06
N ALA A 1040 -86.95 -1.77 -5.49
CA ALA A 1040 -85.66 -2.30 -5.05
C ALA A 1040 -84.52 -1.32 -5.29
N TYR A 1041 -84.60 -0.55 -6.38
CA TYR A 1041 -83.55 0.35 -6.87
C TYR A 1041 -83.90 1.83 -6.58
N GLU A 1042 -85.07 2.09 -5.99
CA GLU A 1042 -85.49 3.42 -5.52
C GLU A 1042 -84.98 3.73 -4.10
N ILE A 1043 -83.68 3.59 -3.87
CA ILE A 1043 -83.09 3.71 -2.55
C ILE A 1043 -82.51 5.12 -2.33
N ASN A 1044 -83.01 5.82 -1.30
CA ASN A 1044 -82.52 7.11 -0.82
C ASN A 1044 -82.55 8.28 -1.82
N GLY A 1045 -83.36 8.16 -2.88
CA GLY A 1045 -83.59 9.22 -3.85
C GLY A 1045 -82.68 9.16 -5.08
N ASN A 1046 -81.90 8.10 -5.22
CA ASN A 1046 -81.58 7.59 -6.56
C ASN A 1046 -82.80 6.84 -7.09
N LEU A 1047 -83.05 7.01 -8.37
CA LEU A 1047 -84.00 6.25 -9.17
C LEU A 1047 -83.10 5.47 -10.14
N GLY A 1048 -82.91 4.18 -9.88
CA GLY A 1048 -82.13 3.27 -10.72
C GLY A 1048 -80.81 2.85 -10.08
N LEU A 1049 -80.25 1.77 -10.60
CA LEU A 1049 -78.91 1.30 -10.37
C LEU A 1049 -77.90 2.30 -10.93
N THR A 1050 -76.69 2.26 -10.39
CA THR A 1050 -75.54 2.90 -11.04
C THR A 1050 -74.64 1.75 -11.44
N PRO A 1051 -74.67 1.36 -12.72
CA PRO A 1051 -73.91 0.22 -13.20
C PRO A 1051 -72.44 0.30 -12.80
N VAL A 1052 -71.89 -0.85 -12.43
CA VAL A 1052 -70.47 -1.00 -12.10
C VAL A 1052 -69.67 -1.01 -13.38
N ASN A 1053 -68.40 -0.64 -13.25
CA ASN A 1053 -67.38 -0.74 -14.26
C ASN A 1053 -66.14 -1.19 -13.47
N THR A 1054 -65.83 -2.48 -13.54
CA THR A 1054 -65.00 -3.24 -12.59
C THR A 1054 -63.53 -2.93 -12.80
N ASP A 1055 -63.10 -2.87 -14.05
CA ASP A 1055 -61.76 -2.46 -14.45
C ASP A 1055 -61.53 -0.93 -14.37
N GLY A 1056 -62.59 -0.13 -14.43
CA GLY A 1056 -62.53 1.32 -14.48
C GLY A 1056 -62.29 1.93 -15.88
N THR A 1057 -62.18 1.16 -16.98
CA THR A 1057 -61.50 1.62 -18.20
C THR A 1057 -62.30 1.65 -19.52
N ASP A 1058 -63.28 0.78 -19.75
CA ASP A 1058 -64.15 0.75 -20.94
C ASP A 1058 -65.65 0.88 -20.63
N LEU A 1059 -66.52 0.09 -21.27
CA LEU A 1059 -67.97 0.24 -21.11
C LEU A 1059 -68.34 -0.25 -19.69
N PRO A 1060 -69.41 0.24 -19.05
CA PRO A 1060 -69.83 -0.34 -17.77
C PRO A 1060 -70.04 -1.86 -17.90
N ASP A 1061 -69.81 -2.65 -16.84
CA ASP A 1061 -69.72 -4.11 -16.89
C ASP A 1061 -70.79 -4.74 -17.79
N TYR A 1062 -72.07 -4.39 -17.61
CA TYR A 1062 -73.19 -4.87 -18.43
C TYR A 1062 -73.13 -4.59 -19.95
N ARG A 1063 -72.08 -3.91 -20.42
CA ARG A 1063 -71.86 -3.47 -21.80
C ARG A 1063 -70.43 -3.74 -22.25
N ASP A 1064 -69.63 -4.38 -21.41
CA ASP A 1064 -68.24 -4.70 -21.67
C ASP A 1064 -67.94 -6.20 -21.66
N GLU A 1065 -67.43 -6.71 -22.79
CA GLU A 1065 -67.17 -8.16 -22.99
C GLU A 1065 -65.98 -8.74 -22.14
N ASP A 1066 -65.31 -7.93 -21.30
CA ASP A 1066 -64.09 -8.23 -20.50
C ASP A 1066 -63.98 -7.26 -19.28
N SER A 1067 -64.85 -7.47 -18.28
CA SER A 1067 -65.21 -6.53 -17.20
C SER A 1067 -64.07 -6.10 -16.27
N ASP A 1068 -63.06 -6.95 -16.04
CA ASP A 1068 -61.85 -6.59 -15.27
C ASP A 1068 -60.62 -6.34 -16.14
N ASN A 1069 -60.78 -6.50 -17.45
CA ASN A 1069 -59.80 -6.24 -18.50
C ASN A 1069 -58.51 -7.04 -18.32
N ASP A 1070 -58.65 -8.26 -17.81
CA ASP A 1070 -57.52 -9.15 -17.57
C ASP A 1070 -57.07 -9.94 -18.83
N ASN A 1071 -57.81 -9.73 -19.94
CA ASN A 1071 -57.66 -10.33 -21.26
C ASN A 1071 -58.19 -11.77 -21.40
N VAL A 1072 -58.89 -12.30 -20.41
CA VAL A 1072 -59.83 -13.41 -20.55
C VAL A 1072 -61.24 -12.81 -20.71
N PRO A 1073 -62.02 -13.19 -21.74
CA PRO A 1073 -63.37 -12.63 -21.88
C PRO A 1073 -64.36 -13.15 -20.83
N ASP A 1074 -65.30 -12.32 -20.41
CA ASP A 1074 -66.31 -12.61 -19.38
C ASP A 1074 -67.13 -13.88 -19.70
N ASN A 1075 -67.42 -14.12 -20.98
CA ASN A 1075 -68.10 -15.34 -21.42
C ASN A 1075 -67.32 -16.64 -21.16
N ILE A 1076 -66.01 -16.57 -20.91
CA ILE A 1076 -65.17 -17.69 -20.49
C ILE A 1076 -65.20 -17.80 -18.97
N GLU A 1077 -64.94 -16.72 -18.25
CA GLU A 1077 -64.79 -16.72 -16.78
C GLU A 1077 -66.11 -16.93 -16.06
N GLY A 1078 -67.20 -16.39 -16.59
CA GLY A 1078 -68.55 -16.64 -16.08
C GLY A 1078 -69.02 -18.09 -16.29
N HIS A 1079 -68.44 -18.84 -17.23
CA HIS A 1079 -69.02 -20.12 -17.70
C HIS A 1079 -68.07 -21.34 -17.74
N ASP A 1080 -66.80 -21.25 -17.34
CA ASP A 1080 -65.85 -22.38 -17.30
C ASP A 1080 -65.79 -23.12 -15.94
N HIS A 1081 -66.86 -23.83 -15.61
CA HIS A 1081 -67.00 -24.51 -14.31
C HIS A 1081 -66.10 -25.73 -14.11
N ASP A 1082 -65.49 -26.27 -15.17
CA ASP A 1082 -64.53 -27.37 -15.05
C ASP A 1082 -63.06 -26.95 -15.23
N HIS A 1083 -62.83 -25.63 -15.29
CA HIS A 1083 -61.54 -24.92 -15.33
C HIS A 1083 -60.61 -25.51 -16.39
N ASN A 1084 -61.11 -25.62 -17.63
CA ASN A 1084 -60.36 -26.20 -18.74
C ASN A 1084 -59.91 -25.18 -19.80
N GLY A 1085 -60.24 -23.90 -19.59
CA GLY A 1085 -59.98 -22.78 -20.48
C GLY A 1085 -60.98 -22.65 -21.64
N VAL A 1086 -62.14 -23.29 -21.52
CA VAL A 1086 -63.20 -23.26 -22.54
C VAL A 1086 -64.54 -23.22 -21.85
N PRO A 1087 -65.42 -22.26 -22.18
CA PRO A 1087 -66.71 -22.15 -21.51
C PRO A 1087 -67.60 -23.37 -21.80
N ASP A 1088 -68.32 -23.82 -20.76
CA ASP A 1088 -69.24 -24.96 -20.84
C ASP A 1088 -70.47 -24.66 -21.71
N ILE A 1089 -70.82 -23.37 -21.82
CA ILE A 1089 -71.97 -22.81 -22.52
C ILE A 1089 -71.48 -21.77 -23.53
N VAL A 1090 -72.13 -21.63 -24.70
CA VAL A 1090 -71.66 -20.73 -25.77
C VAL A 1090 -72.83 -20.13 -26.55
N PHE A 1091 -72.67 -18.88 -26.98
CA PHE A 1091 -73.58 -18.17 -27.88
C PHE A 1091 -73.94 -18.95 -29.16
N ILE A 1092 -75.25 -19.10 -29.46
CA ILE A 1092 -75.76 -19.81 -30.64
C ILE A 1092 -76.53 -18.94 -31.64
N GLY A 1093 -76.80 -17.67 -31.31
CA GLY A 1093 -77.44 -16.64 -32.14
C GLY A 1093 -78.93 -16.91 -32.39
N SER A 1094 -79.66 -17.27 -31.34
CA SER A 1094 -81.09 -17.55 -31.31
C SER A 1094 -81.68 -17.08 -29.99
N ASP A 1095 -82.56 -16.09 -30.02
CA ASP A 1095 -83.39 -15.69 -28.88
C ASP A 1095 -84.86 -16.04 -29.18
N LYS A 1096 -85.57 -16.59 -28.19
CA LYS A 1096 -86.89 -17.22 -28.36
C LYS A 1096 -88.04 -16.45 -27.70
N ASP A 1097 -87.76 -15.51 -26.82
CA ASP A 1097 -88.75 -14.65 -26.15
C ASP A 1097 -88.60 -13.16 -26.41
N ASP A 1098 -87.57 -12.77 -27.15
CA ASP A 1098 -87.34 -11.40 -27.63
C ASP A 1098 -87.02 -10.42 -26.47
N ASP A 1099 -86.19 -10.84 -25.49
CA ASP A 1099 -85.79 -10.04 -24.31
C ASP A 1099 -84.29 -9.68 -24.23
N GLY A 1100 -83.44 -10.20 -25.13
CA GLY A 1100 -82.02 -9.85 -25.18
C GLY A 1100 -81.08 -11.05 -25.08
N LEU A 1101 -81.35 -11.95 -24.14
CA LEU A 1101 -80.48 -13.09 -23.81
C LEU A 1101 -80.57 -14.28 -24.82
N ASP A 1102 -79.44 -14.89 -25.18
CA ASP A 1102 -79.37 -16.01 -26.15
C ASP A 1102 -79.84 -17.38 -25.60
N ASP A 1103 -80.58 -18.17 -26.42
CA ASP A 1103 -81.06 -19.56 -26.14
C ASP A 1103 -79.92 -20.52 -25.70
N GLY A 1104 -78.66 -20.16 -25.94
CA GLY A 1104 -77.47 -20.87 -25.54
C GLY A 1104 -77.20 -20.78 -24.04
N TYR A 1105 -77.38 -19.60 -23.45
CA TYR A 1105 -77.19 -19.29 -22.03
C TYR A 1105 -78.43 -19.64 -21.20
N GLU A 1106 -79.59 -19.61 -21.84
CA GLU A 1106 -80.87 -20.10 -21.31
C GLU A 1106 -80.80 -21.57 -20.85
N GLY A 1107 -81.11 -21.81 -19.57
CA GLY A 1107 -81.05 -23.12 -18.96
C GLY A 1107 -82.07 -24.16 -19.44
N ILE A 1108 -82.91 -24.65 -18.53
CA ILE A 1108 -83.89 -25.72 -18.84
C ILE A 1108 -85.24 -25.18 -19.33
N GLU A 1109 -85.56 -23.95 -18.94
CA GLU A 1109 -86.64 -23.13 -19.50
C GLU A 1109 -85.98 -22.19 -20.54
N GLN A 1110 -86.76 -21.63 -21.46
CA GLN A 1110 -86.23 -20.89 -22.64
C GLN A 1110 -87.29 -19.87 -23.11
N ILE A 1111 -88.20 -19.52 -22.18
CA ILE A 1111 -89.34 -18.60 -22.34
C ILE A 1111 -89.78 -18.23 -20.91
N ASP A 1112 -89.28 -17.15 -20.34
CA ASP A 1112 -89.79 -16.61 -19.08
C ASP A 1112 -89.80 -15.06 -18.99
N ALA A 1113 -89.48 -14.48 -17.83
CA ALA A 1113 -89.56 -13.05 -17.54
C ALA A 1113 -88.67 -12.70 -16.33
N ASP A 1114 -87.65 -13.53 -16.09
CA ASP A 1114 -86.72 -13.42 -14.97
C ASP A 1114 -85.45 -12.72 -15.47
N VAL A 1115 -85.28 -11.44 -15.12
CA VAL A 1115 -84.21 -10.57 -15.66
C VAL A 1115 -82.78 -10.96 -15.24
N ASN A 1116 -82.62 -12.01 -14.43
CA ASN A 1116 -81.31 -12.54 -14.02
C ASN A 1116 -81.10 -14.02 -14.41
N ASP A 1117 -82.03 -14.61 -15.18
CA ASP A 1117 -82.14 -16.05 -15.46
C ASP A 1117 -81.80 -16.94 -14.24
N GLU A 1118 -80.75 -17.76 -14.34
CA GLU A 1118 -80.37 -18.72 -13.29
C GLU A 1118 -79.24 -18.21 -12.38
N VAL A 1119 -78.83 -16.95 -12.56
CA VAL A 1119 -77.80 -16.24 -11.78
C VAL A 1119 -78.45 -15.40 -10.68
N ASP A 1120 -79.04 -16.09 -9.69
CA ASP A 1120 -79.72 -15.48 -8.54
C ASP A 1120 -78.74 -14.88 -7.50
N ASN A 1121 -77.49 -15.36 -7.46
CA ASN A 1121 -76.42 -14.88 -6.59
C ASN A 1121 -75.04 -15.10 -7.22
N PRO A 1122 -74.37 -14.05 -7.74
CA PRO A 1122 -73.17 -14.19 -8.56
C PRO A 1122 -72.04 -14.96 -7.86
N GLY A 1123 -71.68 -14.61 -6.61
CA GLY A 1123 -70.59 -15.28 -5.87
C GLY A 1123 -70.85 -16.71 -5.37
N THR A 1124 -71.88 -17.40 -5.88
CA THR A 1124 -72.04 -18.85 -5.70
C THR A 1124 -72.50 -19.59 -6.94
N ASP A 1125 -73.08 -18.87 -7.90
CA ASP A 1125 -73.67 -19.43 -9.11
C ASP A 1125 -72.71 -19.28 -10.31
N LEU A 1126 -71.76 -18.35 -10.27
CA LEU A 1126 -70.65 -18.19 -11.21
C LEU A 1126 -69.32 -18.74 -10.62
N PRO A 1127 -68.29 -19.01 -11.44
CA PRO A 1127 -66.93 -19.35 -10.99
C PRO A 1127 -66.29 -18.31 -10.04
N ASP A 1128 -65.48 -18.81 -9.11
CA ASP A 1128 -64.77 -18.10 -8.01
C ASP A 1128 -63.63 -19.05 -7.59
N THR A 1129 -62.49 -18.94 -8.29
CA THR A 1129 -61.42 -19.94 -8.31
C THR A 1129 -60.61 -19.96 -7.01
N ASP A 1130 -60.30 -18.81 -6.43
CA ASP A 1130 -59.57 -18.67 -5.16
C ASP A 1130 -60.48 -18.68 -3.90
N ALA A 1131 -61.80 -18.55 -4.09
CA ALA A 1131 -62.84 -18.47 -3.07
C ALA A 1131 -62.81 -17.19 -2.20
N ASP A 1132 -62.40 -16.04 -2.74
CA ASP A 1132 -62.36 -14.77 -2.03
C ASP A 1132 -63.68 -13.98 -2.01
N ASN A 1133 -64.69 -14.48 -2.72
CA ASN A 1133 -66.05 -13.96 -2.89
C ASN A 1133 -66.20 -12.77 -3.87
N GLU A 1134 -65.20 -12.48 -4.69
CA GLU A 1134 -65.40 -11.91 -6.03
C GLU A 1134 -65.60 -13.05 -7.05
N ALA A 1135 -66.22 -12.78 -8.20
CA ALA A 1135 -66.40 -13.80 -9.25
C ALA A 1135 -65.32 -13.59 -10.31
N ASP A 1136 -64.84 -14.67 -10.93
CA ASP A 1136 -63.63 -14.67 -11.77
C ASP A 1136 -63.66 -13.56 -12.86
N TYR A 1137 -64.78 -13.37 -13.57
CA TYR A 1137 -64.92 -12.30 -14.60
C TYR A 1137 -64.74 -10.85 -14.11
N ARG A 1138 -64.56 -10.67 -12.80
CA ARG A 1138 -64.36 -9.39 -12.13
C ARG A 1138 -63.11 -9.37 -11.24
N ASP A 1139 -62.34 -10.44 -11.23
CA ASP A 1139 -61.17 -10.62 -10.39
C ASP A 1139 -59.89 -10.83 -11.20
N ALA A 1140 -59.11 -9.75 -11.35
CA ALA A 1140 -57.90 -9.77 -12.15
C ALA A 1140 -56.73 -10.66 -11.61
N ASP A 1141 -56.94 -11.45 -10.55
CA ASP A 1141 -56.01 -12.43 -9.94
C ASP A 1141 -56.79 -13.67 -9.43
N ASP A 1142 -57.36 -14.42 -10.38
CA ASP A 1142 -58.33 -15.51 -10.19
C ASP A 1142 -57.94 -16.63 -9.22
N ASP A 1143 -56.65 -16.95 -9.11
CA ASP A 1143 -56.15 -18.02 -8.24
C ASP A 1143 -55.46 -17.50 -6.96
N ASN A 1144 -55.28 -16.18 -6.90
CA ASN A 1144 -54.72 -15.40 -5.81
C ASN A 1144 -53.36 -15.91 -5.34
N ASP A 1145 -52.52 -16.22 -6.33
CA ASP A 1145 -51.13 -16.58 -6.12
C ASP A 1145 -50.16 -15.37 -6.09
N GLU A 1146 -50.74 -14.16 -6.12
CA GLU A 1146 -50.13 -12.84 -6.15
C GLU A 1146 -49.55 -12.44 -7.53
N LEU A 1147 -49.89 -13.20 -8.59
CA LEU A 1147 -49.66 -12.86 -9.99
C LEU A 1147 -51.01 -12.62 -10.69
N PRO A 1148 -51.28 -11.40 -11.18
CA PRO A 1148 -52.52 -11.13 -11.92
C PRO A 1148 -52.63 -11.99 -13.18
N THR A 1149 -53.83 -12.43 -13.55
CA THR A 1149 -54.14 -13.22 -14.76
C THR A 1149 -53.47 -12.65 -16.01
N THR A 1150 -53.46 -11.30 -16.15
CA THR A 1150 -52.78 -10.57 -17.26
C THR A 1150 -51.28 -10.87 -17.44
N ASP A 1151 -50.60 -11.38 -16.41
CA ASP A 1151 -49.18 -11.73 -16.41
C ASP A 1151 -48.93 -13.24 -16.66
N GLU A 1152 -49.98 -14.03 -16.88
CA GLU A 1152 -49.93 -15.50 -16.93
C GLU A 1152 -50.06 -16.12 -18.34
N ASP A 1153 -49.85 -15.30 -19.38
CA ASP A 1153 -49.68 -15.74 -20.78
C ASP A 1153 -48.30 -16.38 -20.98
N ALA A 1154 -48.20 -17.63 -20.52
CA ALA A 1154 -47.02 -18.48 -20.58
C ALA A 1154 -46.35 -18.53 -21.96
N ASN A 1155 -47.13 -18.39 -23.03
CA ASN A 1155 -46.64 -18.52 -24.40
C ASN A 1155 -46.49 -17.18 -25.17
N GLY A 1156 -47.11 -16.11 -24.66
CA GLY A 1156 -47.02 -14.74 -25.18
C GLY A 1156 -47.90 -14.49 -26.40
N ASP A 1157 -49.01 -15.21 -26.58
CA ASP A 1157 -49.92 -15.07 -27.72
C ASP A 1157 -51.23 -14.31 -27.44
N GLY A 1158 -51.42 -13.83 -26.20
CA GLY A 1158 -52.56 -13.06 -25.75
C GLY A 1158 -53.84 -13.88 -25.64
N ASN A 1159 -53.72 -15.18 -25.35
CA ASN A 1159 -54.85 -16.05 -25.03
C ASN A 1159 -54.50 -16.90 -23.81
N TYR A 1160 -54.81 -16.35 -22.65
CA TYR A 1160 -54.50 -16.88 -21.32
C TYR A 1160 -55.23 -18.19 -21.05
N ALA A 1161 -56.49 -18.29 -21.49
CA ALA A 1161 -57.33 -19.47 -21.35
C ALA A 1161 -56.77 -20.75 -22.01
N ASN A 1162 -55.73 -20.71 -22.85
CA ASN A 1162 -55.17 -21.94 -23.46
C ASN A 1162 -53.79 -22.36 -22.92
N ASP A 1163 -53.24 -21.62 -21.97
CA ASP A 1163 -51.91 -21.87 -21.44
C ASP A 1163 -51.96 -22.82 -20.24
N ASP A 1164 -51.46 -24.04 -20.44
CA ASP A 1164 -51.37 -25.13 -19.45
C ASP A 1164 -49.94 -25.70 -19.51
N ILE A 1165 -49.03 -25.08 -18.74
CA ILE A 1165 -47.59 -25.41 -18.73
C ILE A 1165 -47.33 -26.86 -18.32
N ASP A 1166 -48.11 -27.38 -17.38
CA ASP A 1166 -47.85 -28.66 -16.72
C ASP A 1166 -48.58 -29.85 -17.40
N GLY A 1167 -49.59 -29.54 -18.20
CA GLY A 1167 -50.35 -30.41 -19.07
C GLY A 1167 -51.44 -31.22 -18.36
N ASP A 1168 -51.92 -30.75 -17.21
CA ASP A 1168 -52.92 -31.45 -16.40
C ASP A 1168 -54.38 -31.16 -16.81
N GLY A 1169 -54.58 -30.11 -17.60
CA GLY A 1169 -55.84 -29.70 -18.19
C GLY A 1169 -56.48 -28.47 -17.58
N THR A 1170 -55.85 -27.81 -16.61
CA THR A 1170 -56.27 -26.50 -16.08
C THR A 1170 -55.34 -25.39 -16.58
N PRO A 1171 -55.87 -24.23 -17.02
CA PRO A 1171 -55.04 -23.10 -17.42
C PRO A 1171 -54.26 -22.48 -16.26
N ASN A 1172 -53.12 -21.87 -16.59
CA ASN A 1172 -52.17 -21.29 -15.66
C ASN A 1172 -52.78 -20.23 -14.74
N TYR A 1173 -53.69 -19.40 -15.25
CA TYR A 1173 -54.35 -18.34 -14.46
C TYR A 1173 -55.35 -18.83 -13.41
N LEU A 1174 -55.65 -20.13 -13.41
CA LEU A 1174 -56.51 -20.79 -12.43
C LEU A 1174 -55.73 -21.76 -11.51
N GLU A 1175 -54.38 -21.71 -11.51
CA GLU A 1175 -53.49 -22.70 -10.88
C GLU A 1175 -52.41 -22.12 -9.92
N PRO A 1176 -52.60 -22.22 -8.59
CA PRO A 1176 -51.67 -21.59 -7.66
C PRO A 1176 -50.32 -22.35 -7.57
N ASN A 1177 -49.20 -21.63 -7.72
CA ASN A 1177 -47.83 -22.17 -7.79
C ASN A 1177 -47.37 -23.11 -6.59
N ASP A 1178 -46.96 -24.40 -6.82
CA ASP A 1178 -46.44 -25.37 -5.77
C ASP A 1178 -44.89 -25.40 -5.64
N PRO A 1179 -44.28 -25.20 -4.44
CA PRO A 1179 -42.82 -25.25 -4.23
C PRO A 1179 -42.20 -26.67 -4.13
N ASP A 1180 -41.05 -26.85 -4.80
CA ASP A 1180 -40.24 -28.10 -4.88
C ASP A 1180 -39.64 -28.61 -3.54
N VAL A 1181 -39.44 -29.94 -3.39
CA VAL A 1181 -38.81 -30.57 -2.20
C VAL A 1181 -37.27 -30.65 -2.32
N GLU A 1182 -36.55 -29.89 -1.48
CA GLU A 1182 -35.07 -29.84 -1.48
C GLU A 1182 -34.44 -30.31 -0.16
N VAL A 1183 -33.38 -31.14 -0.24
CA VAL A 1183 -32.63 -31.65 0.93
C VAL A 1183 -31.24 -31.00 1.01
N PHE A 1184 -31.00 -30.21 2.05
CA PHE A 1184 -29.68 -29.63 2.32
C PHE A 1184 -28.71 -30.71 2.80
N ASN A 1185 -27.63 -30.95 2.08
CA ASN A 1185 -26.75 -32.10 2.29
C ASN A 1185 -25.67 -31.91 3.38
N VAL A 1186 -25.81 -30.92 4.26
CA VAL A 1186 -24.87 -30.62 5.36
C VAL A 1186 -25.59 -30.58 6.70
N VAL A 1187 -24.97 -31.18 7.73
CA VAL A 1187 -25.41 -31.11 9.12
C VAL A 1187 -24.20 -30.83 10.02
N THR A 1188 -24.26 -29.76 10.80
CA THR A 1188 -23.21 -29.27 11.71
C THR A 1188 -23.79 -29.07 13.12
N PRO A 1189 -23.97 -30.12 13.94
CA PRO A 1189 -24.61 -30.04 15.26
C PRO A 1189 -23.67 -29.41 16.31
N ASN A 1190 -23.41 -28.11 16.18
CA ASN A 1190 -22.48 -27.33 17.00
C ASN A 1190 -23.20 -26.35 17.96
N GLY A 1191 -24.52 -26.18 17.79
CA GLY A 1191 -25.40 -25.33 18.59
C GLY A 1191 -25.43 -23.86 18.21
N ASP A 1192 -24.99 -23.49 17.00
CA ASP A 1192 -25.00 -22.11 16.48
C ASP A 1192 -26.34 -21.70 15.82
N GLY A 1193 -27.27 -22.64 15.67
CA GLY A 1193 -28.59 -22.44 15.06
C GLY A 1193 -28.61 -22.60 13.53
N VAL A 1194 -27.46 -22.84 12.89
CA VAL A 1194 -27.33 -22.98 11.43
C VAL A 1194 -26.93 -24.42 11.09
N HIS A 1195 -27.79 -25.11 10.33
CA HIS A 1195 -27.59 -26.52 9.94
C HIS A 1195 -27.31 -27.50 11.11
N ASP A 1196 -27.67 -27.14 12.34
CA ASP A 1196 -27.60 -28.01 13.52
C ASP A 1196 -28.39 -29.32 13.36
N ILE A 1197 -29.38 -29.28 12.47
CA ILE A 1197 -30.19 -30.41 12.04
C ILE A 1197 -30.17 -30.49 10.50
N LEU A 1198 -30.46 -31.67 9.96
CA LEU A 1198 -30.71 -31.81 8.53
C LEU A 1198 -31.98 -31.06 8.13
N THR A 1199 -31.81 -29.99 7.36
CA THR A 1199 -32.91 -29.18 6.82
C THR A 1199 -33.40 -29.76 5.50
N ILE A 1200 -34.72 -29.85 5.35
CA ILE A 1200 -35.39 -30.26 4.11
C ILE A 1200 -36.59 -29.32 3.92
N THR A 1201 -36.60 -28.55 2.84
CA THR A 1201 -37.67 -27.61 2.44
C THR A 1201 -38.68 -28.31 1.52
N GLY A 1202 -39.90 -27.79 1.43
CA GLY A 1202 -41.00 -28.40 0.69
C GLY A 1202 -41.67 -29.60 1.40
N LEU A 1203 -41.27 -29.96 2.62
CA LEU A 1203 -41.89 -31.06 3.39
C LEU A 1203 -43.03 -30.61 4.31
N GLU A 1204 -43.21 -29.30 4.49
CA GLU A 1204 -44.23 -28.65 5.31
C GLU A 1204 -45.66 -29.06 4.89
N ASN A 1205 -45.90 -29.19 3.59
CA ASN A 1205 -47.18 -29.64 3.03
C ASN A 1205 -47.26 -31.17 2.82
N ARG A 1206 -46.19 -31.92 3.18
CA ARG A 1206 -46.04 -33.36 2.88
C ARG A 1206 -45.82 -34.17 4.18
N PRO A 1207 -46.84 -34.26 5.08
CA PRO A 1207 -46.70 -34.81 6.44
C PRO A 1207 -46.45 -36.33 6.47
N ASN A 1208 -46.79 -37.03 5.39
CA ASN A 1208 -46.51 -38.44 5.18
C ASN A 1208 -45.14 -38.62 4.54
N ASN A 1209 -44.10 -38.35 5.31
CA ASN A 1209 -42.72 -38.59 4.88
C ASN A 1209 -41.97 -39.50 5.86
N SER A 1210 -40.86 -40.06 5.42
CA SER A 1210 -39.95 -40.83 6.26
C SER A 1210 -38.51 -40.64 5.83
N LEU A 1211 -37.61 -40.50 6.81
CA LEU A 1211 -36.19 -40.34 6.57
C LEU A 1211 -35.42 -41.52 7.18
N GLN A 1212 -34.47 -42.06 6.42
CA GLN A 1212 -33.51 -43.06 6.86
C GLN A 1212 -32.10 -42.59 6.52
N VAL A 1213 -31.18 -42.61 7.49
CA VAL A 1213 -29.77 -42.23 7.30
C VAL A 1213 -28.88 -43.44 7.59
N PHE A 1214 -27.93 -43.70 6.70
CA PHE A 1214 -26.99 -44.81 6.73
C PHE A 1214 -25.55 -44.31 6.72
N ASN A 1215 -24.65 -45.00 7.42
CA ASN A 1215 -23.22 -44.73 7.27
C ASN A 1215 -22.65 -45.33 5.96
N ARG A 1216 -21.38 -45.02 5.64
CA ARG A 1216 -20.69 -45.51 4.43
C ARG A 1216 -20.67 -47.03 4.22
N TRP A 1217 -20.99 -47.82 5.24
CA TRP A 1217 -21.06 -49.29 5.14
C TRP A 1217 -22.50 -49.81 4.95
N GLY A 1218 -23.46 -48.91 4.72
CA GLY A 1218 -24.89 -49.22 4.55
C GLY A 1218 -25.58 -49.59 5.87
N ILE A 1219 -25.02 -49.21 7.01
CA ILE A 1219 -25.63 -49.47 8.32
C ILE A 1219 -26.51 -48.27 8.67
N LEU A 1220 -27.80 -48.52 8.93
CA LEU A 1220 -28.76 -47.52 9.37
C LEU A 1220 -28.34 -46.94 10.72
N VAL A 1221 -28.19 -45.61 10.79
CA VAL A 1221 -27.75 -44.87 11.98
C VAL A 1221 -28.86 -43.98 12.56
N TYR A 1222 -29.81 -43.56 11.73
CA TYR A 1222 -31.00 -42.79 12.13
C TYR A 1222 -32.18 -43.18 11.23
N SER A 1223 -33.39 -43.21 11.79
CA SER A 1223 -34.61 -43.38 11.01
C SER A 1223 -35.79 -42.78 11.75
N THR A 1224 -36.66 -42.06 11.04
CA THR A 1224 -37.93 -41.57 11.58
C THR A 1224 -39.03 -41.63 10.53
N GLN A 1225 -40.27 -41.57 10.99
CA GLN A 1225 -41.44 -41.22 10.20
C GLN A 1225 -41.85 -39.79 10.59
N SER A 1226 -42.43 -39.05 9.65
CA SER A 1226 -42.82 -37.64 9.78
C SER A 1226 -41.65 -36.78 10.24
N TYR A 1227 -40.62 -36.72 9.39
CA TYR A 1227 -39.49 -35.80 9.50
C TYR A 1227 -40.02 -34.35 9.41
N ASN A 1228 -39.38 -33.43 10.14
CA ASN A 1228 -39.82 -32.03 10.32
C ASN A 1228 -41.12 -31.83 11.15
N SER A 1229 -41.80 -32.90 11.54
CA SER A 1229 -42.96 -32.81 12.43
C SER A 1229 -42.60 -33.03 13.91
N ASN A 1230 -43.08 -32.17 14.81
CA ASN A 1230 -42.95 -32.32 16.27
C ASN A 1230 -41.52 -32.50 16.82
N GLY A 1231 -40.52 -31.89 16.18
CA GLY A 1231 -39.13 -31.99 16.65
C GLY A 1231 -38.37 -33.23 16.17
N ASN A 1232 -38.92 -33.98 15.21
CA ASN A 1232 -38.26 -35.16 14.63
C ASN A 1232 -37.22 -34.74 13.59
N TYR A 1233 -36.01 -34.47 14.04
CA TYR A 1233 -34.90 -34.05 13.21
C TYR A 1233 -33.68 -34.96 13.37
N PHE A 1234 -32.87 -35.05 12.31
CA PHE A 1234 -31.56 -35.68 12.37
C PHE A 1234 -30.53 -34.62 12.75
N ASP A 1235 -30.06 -34.68 13.98
CA ASP A 1235 -29.11 -33.76 14.62
C ASP A 1235 -27.70 -34.37 14.73
N GLY A 1236 -27.39 -35.36 13.88
CA GLY A 1236 -26.12 -36.07 13.93
C GLY A 1236 -25.99 -37.10 15.06
N THR A 1237 -27.01 -37.34 15.87
CA THR A 1237 -26.98 -38.40 16.90
C THR A 1237 -27.47 -39.75 16.39
N SER A 1238 -26.88 -40.85 16.87
CA SER A 1238 -27.29 -42.20 16.45
C SER A 1238 -28.46 -42.74 17.29
N GLN A 1239 -29.46 -43.33 16.62
CA GLN A 1239 -30.51 -44.12 17.31
C GLN A 1239 -30.16 -45.62 17.49
N ALA A 1240 -28.91 -45.99 17.19
CA ALA A 1240 -28.18 -47.25 17.45
C ALA A 1240 -28.85 -48.61 17.18
N ARG A 1241 -28.20 -49.43 16.32
CA ARG A 1241 -28.07 -50.90 16.48
C ARG A 1241 -26.78 -51.44 15.83
N ALA A 1242 -25.66 -51.47 16.57
CA ALA A 1242 -24.70 -52.61 16.67
C ALA A 1242 -23.27 -52.23 17.11
N THR A 1243 -22.80 -50.98 16.94
CA THR A 1243 -21.41 -50.59 17.29
C THR A 1243 -21.22 -49.21 17.94
N MET A 1244 -22.28 -48.41 18.13
CA MET A 1244 -22.27 -47.13 18.86
C MET A 1244 -23.44 -47.10 19.86
N ALA A 1245 -23.34 -46.33 20.96
CA ALA A 1245 -24.45 -46.22 21.91
C ALA A 1245 -25.55 -45.31 21.34
N GLN A 1246 -26.78 -45.51 21.81
CA GLN A 1246 -27.90 -44.65 21.47
C GLN A 1246 -27.63 -43.24 22.04
N ASP A 1247 -27.93 -42.21 21.26
CA ASP A 1247 -27.73 -40.79 21.58
C ASP A 1247 -26.25 -40.33 21.63
N ASP A 1248 -25.32 -41.17 21.14
CA ASP A 1248 -23.95 -40.71 20.87
C ASP A 1248 -23.91 -39.95 19.54
N ASN A 1249 -23.15 -38.85 19.50
CA ASN A 1249 -22.83 -38.14 18.26
C ASN A 1249 -22.14 -39.12 17.29
N LEU A 1250 -22.66 -39.15 16.06
CA LEU A 1250 -22.07 -39.91 14.98
C LEU A 1250 -20.74 -39.26 14.57
N PRO A 1251 -19.72 -40.05 14.18
CA PRO A 1251 -18.45 -39.49 13.76
C PRO A 1251 -18.60 -38.67 12.49
N VAL A 1252 -17.78 -37.62 12.39
CA VAL A 1252 -17.68 -36.80 11.18
C VAL A 1252 -17.42 -37.63 9.94
N GLY A 1253 -18.11 -37.28 8.86
CA GLY A 1253 -17.95 -37.89 7.54
C GLY A 1253 -19.26 -38.05 6.79
N THR A 1254 -19.16 -38.72 5.64
CA THR A 1254 -20.29 -38.90 4.72
C THR A 1254 -21.22 -40.01 5.17
N TYR A 1255 -22.50 -39.67 5.24
CA TYR A 1255 -23.64 -40.55 5.40
C TYR A 1255 -24.52 -40.47 4.15
N PHE A 1256 -25.46 -41.40 4.03
CA PHE A 1256 -26.37 -41.47 2.91
C PHE A 1256 -27.79 -41.48 3.44
N TYR A 1257 -28.68 -40.71 2.84
CA TYR A 1257 -30.08 -40.68 3.24
C TYR A 1257 -30.97 -41.28 2.15
N ILE A 1258 -32.11 -41.77 2.61
CA ILE A 1258 -33.27 -42.09 1.79
C ILE A 1258 -34.44 -41.35 2.44
N LEU A 1259 -35.02 -40.41 1.72
CA LEU A 1259 -36.23 -39.70 2.04
C LEU A 1259 -37.33 -40.26 1.14
N GLU A 1260 -38.36 -40.83 1.74
CA GLU A 1260 -39.60 -41.19 1.05
C GLU A 1260 -40.67 -40.20 1.49
N TYR A 1261 -41.34 -39.55 0.55
CA TYR A 1261 -42.43 -38.62 0.85
C TYR A 1261 -43.58 -38.83 -0.14
N GLU A 1262 -44.78 -38.51 0.30
CA GLU A 1262 -45.95 -38.44 -0.58
C GLU A 1262 -45.97 -37.04 -1.20
N ASP A 1263 -46.00 -36.93 -2.53
CA ASP A 1263 -46.23 -35.66 -3.23
C ASP A 1263 -47.66 -35.15 -2.95
N THR A 1264 -47.92 -33.91 -3.34
CA THR A 1264 -49.22 -33.23 -3.17
C THR A 1264 -50.37 -34.01 -3.84
N ASN A 1265 -50.06 -34.84 -4.83
CA ASN A 1265 -50.98 -35.70 -5.59
C ASN A 1265 -51.13 -37.14 -5.05
N GLY A 1266 -50.58 -37.46 -3.86
CA GLY A 1266 -50.69 -38.79 -3.24
C GLY A 1266 -49.74 -39.86 -3.81
N GLY A 1267 -48.81 -39.47 -4.69
CA GLY A 1267 -47.75 -40.29 -5.26
C GLY A 1267 -46.59 -40.45 -4.29
N ASN A 1268 -46.09 -41.68 -4.10
CA ASN A 1268 -44.88 -41.88 -3.28
C ASN A 1268 -43.63 -41.55 -4.09
N GLN A 1269 -42.96 -40.48 -3.70
CA GLN A 1269 -41.66 -40.05 -4.19
C GLN A 1269 -40.53 -40.54 -3.28
N GLN A 1270 -39.36 -40.79 -3.87
CA GLN A 1270 -38.17 -41.22 -3.14
C GLN A 1270 -36.96 -40.41 -3.59
N LEU A 1271 -36.43 -39.61 -2.68
CA LEU A 1271 -35.14 -38.94 -2.83
C LEU A 1271 -34.07 -39.71 -2.06
N SER A 1272 -32.90 -39.87 -2.65
CA SER A 1272 -31.75 -40.43 -1.95
C SER A 1272 -30.51 -39.67 -2.35
N GLY A 1273 -29.70 -39.36 -1.35
CA GLY A 1273 -28.50 -38.57 -1.53
C GLY A 1273 -27.47 -38.90 -0.47
N TYR A 1274 -26.43 -38.10 -0.41
CA TYR A 1274 -25.49 -38.11 0.70
C TYR A 1274 -25.74 -36.91 1.60
N LEU A 1275 -25.32 -37.02 2.86
CA LEU A 1275 -25.19 -35.89 3.75
C LEU A 1275 -23.81 -35.92 4.40
N TYR A 1276 -23.22 -34.75 4.60
CA TYR A 1276 -22.00 -34.58 5.36
C TYR A 1276 -22.35 -34.18 6.78
N LEU A 1277 -21.97 -35.04 7.73
CA LEU A 1277 -22.02 -34.71 9.15
C LEU A 1277 -20.64 -34.21 9.58
N ASN A 1278 -20.57 -32.99 10.11
CA ASN A 1278 -19.34 -32.35 10.58
C ASN A 1278 -19.44 -31.94 12.04
#